data_AF-A0A0G4KXU0-F1
#
_entry.id   AF-A0A0G4KXU0-F1
#
_cell.length_a   1.000
_cell.length_b   1.000
_cell.length_c   1.000
_cell.angle_alpha   90.00
_cell.angle_beta   90.00
_cell.angle_gamma   90.00
#
_symmetry.space_group_name_H-M   'P 1'
#
loop_
_entity.id
_entity.type
_entity.pdbx_description
1 polymer ?
#
loop_
_entity_poly.entity_id
_entity_poly.type
_entity_poly.pdbx_seq_one_letter_code
_entity_poly.pdbx_strand_id
1 'polypeptide(L)'
;MSSSNTTEPTRIPILGTDNIVVDHGIWLNWVTKDLFDNVKSSTYVLVTDTNLYDTYVPPFKHAFYGAADTTARPRLLTLAIPPGEISKSRQSKAHIEDWMLSQQCTRDTVIIALGGGVIGDMLGYVAATFMRGIRFVQVPTTLLAMVDSSIGGKTAIDTPMGKNLVGAFWQPSRIYIDLAFLETLPSREFINGMAEVIKTAAIWDENEFTALEANAPSIVAAVNQPTGPGRLSPIRDILKRIVLGSARVKAEVVSSDEREGGLRNLLNFGHSIGHAYEALLTPQLLHGEAVAIGMVKEAELARYLGVLRPSAVARLAKCISSYGLPTSLGDKRVIKLTAGKRCPVDILLQKMAVDKKNDGRKKKIVLLSAIGKTHEPRATTVKDAAIKVMLSASTLVTPGVPTKLATTVTPPGSKSISNRALILAALGEGTCRIKNLLHSDDVEFMLTAITRLGGASYAWEDAGEVLVLTGKGGQLRASSDPLYLGNAGTASRFLTTVVALCSPADVSSTVLTGNARMQVRPIGPLVDALRSNGVSIDYLGPGKSLPLRIDAAGGFAGGVIELAATVSSQYVSSILMAAPYAKEPVTLRLVGGKPISQPYIDMTLAMMKTFGVQAERSSSDPNTYHIPKGTYKNPAEYTIESDASSATYPLAIAAITGTTCTVPNIGSSSLQGDARFAIDVLQPMGCTVQQTATSTTVTGPAPGGLLGLPHVDMEPMTDAFLTASVLAAVAAGTTKISGIANQRVKECNRIAAMREQLGKFGIATDEFDDGIIVTGQPLDTLKTPDAGVFCYDDHRVAMSFSVLSTVANAPVTILERECTGKTWPGWWDTLSQSFGLRLNGDDKHPGAEGHHQQDHTTRSVFIVGMRGAGKTTTGRWMAKLLKRPFIDLDEELERRSGMTIPEMIHGTKGWEGFRRDELQLLHDVMENQATGHVFSCGGGILSRVLNGFLTPVSHPALPFKAAPGQLSAAEIRRALFLLGNIDAQSFYLFGKPISKSRSPALHNSLFDLTGLPHKYGLVETDQADEVAAVGASVTIPLKLDVMPLLDEVSESAKVIGAVNTIIPIPLDGSQKRRLLGDNTDWRGMVHCLESIGVASESTAGTTTASALVIGSGGTTRAAIFALKSYGYHPIYMLARNEQSLETIRASFPADFDLRALRGPAEASTLAVAPTVVISTIPADKPMDPSLRETLEVVLRSPVSEQRTRVLLEMAYQPRHTAAMRLAEDAGWRTIPGAEVLAAQGWHQFQMWTDITPRFIDAQAAVNGDVLPTSTDQP
;
A
#
# COMPACT_ATOMS: atom_id res chain seq x y z
N MET A 1 57.51 5.56 -8.54
CA MET A 1 57.89 5.52 -9.97
C MET A 1 57.83 4.07 -10.43
N SER A 2 56.71 3.67 -11.04
CA SER A 2 56.64 2.56 -11.98
C SER A 2 56.00 3.12 -13.24
N SER A 3 56.67 2.96 -14.36
CA SER A 3 56.26 3.41 -15.68
C SER A 3 55.03 2.61 -16.12
N SER A 4 53.83 3.20 -16.00
CA SER A 4 52.62 2.64 -16.61
C SER A 4 52.56 3.05 -18.08
N ASN A 5 52.64 2.07 -18.99
CA ASN A 5 52.23 2.22 -20.38
C ASN A 5 50.81 2.84 -20.41
N THR A 6 50.68 4.11 -20.76
CA THR A 6 49.37 4.78 -20.92
C THR A 6 48.76 4.33 -22.24
N THR A 7 47.93 3.30 -22.21
CA THR A 7 46.98 3.00 -23.28
C THR A 7 46.04 4.19 -23.46
N GLU A 8 45.82 4.62 -24.70
CA GLU A 8 44.89 5.71 -25.03
C GLU A 8 43.44 5.32 -24.66
N PRO A 9 42.62 6.23 -24.09
CA PRO A 9 41.25 5.89 -23.70
C PRO A 9 40.39 5.55 -24.92
N THR A 10 39.42 4.65 -24.73
CA THR A 10 38.54 4.19 -25.81
C THR A 10 37.58 5.31 -26.22
N ARG A 11 37.45 5.57 -27.53
CA ARG A 11 36.52 6.58 -28.07
C ARG A 11 35.35 5.92 -28.79
N ILE A 12 34.19 6.56 -28.75
CA ILE A 12 32.98 6.15 -29.48
C ILE A 12 32.52 7.32 -30.37
N PRO A 13 32.34 7.11 -31.69
CA PRO A 13 31.83 8.14 -32.58
C PRO A 13 30.34 8.37 -32.33
N ILE A 14 29.94 9.64 -32.34
CA ILE A 14 28.54 10.08 -32.33
C ILE A 14 28.41 11.29 -33.27
N LEU A 15 27.40 11.27 -34.14
CA LEU A 15 27.16 12.32 -35.15
C LEU A 15 28.42 12.63 -35.99
N GLY A 16 29.17 11.57 -36.35
CA GLY A 16 30.37 11.67 -37.19
C GLY A 16 31.65 12.11 -36.49
N THR A 17 31.66 12.21 -35.15
CA THR A 17 32.84 12.68 -34.37
C THR A 17 33.09 11.84 -33.11
N ASP A 18 34.36 11.61 -32.77
CA ASP A 18 34.79 10.82 -31.60
C ASP A 18 34.70 11.61 -30.29
N ASN A 19 33.48 12.01 -29.92
CA ASN A 19 33.23 12.89 -28.77
C ASN A 19 32.96 12.16 -27.46
N ILE A 20 32.70 10.85 -27.49
CA ILE A 20 32.51 10.04 -26.28
C ILE A 20 33.85 9.37 -25.95
N VAL A 21 34.34 9.57 -24.74
CA VAL A 21 35.59 8.99 -24.23
C VAL A 21 35.28 8.15 -23.01
N VAL A 22 35.70 6.89 -23.02
CA VAL A 22 35.38 5.90 -21.98
C VAL A 22 36.67 5.27 -21.47
N ASP A 23 36.96 5.48 -20.19
CA ASP A 23 37.98 4.70 -19.49
C ASP A 23 37.82 4.76 -17.96
N HIS A 24 38.82 4.33 -17.19
CA HIS A 24 38.82 4.37 -15.73
C HIS A 24 39.94 5.28 -15.22
N GLY A 25 39.61 6.23 -14.34
CA GLY A 25 40.55 7.17 -13.71
C GLY A 25 40.97 8.34 -14.60
N ILE A 26 40.12 8.77 -15.53
CA ILE A 26 40.43 9.85 -16.49
C ILE A 26 40.13 11.26 -15.95
N TRP A 27 39.28 11.39 -14.94
CA TRP A 27 38.75 12.67 -14.45
C TRP A 27 39.82 13.70 -14.09
N LEU A 28 40.87 13.30 -13.37
CA LEU A 28 41.91 14.22 -12.90
C LEU A 28 43.05 14.41 -13.91
N ASN A 29 43.44 13.34 -14.61
CA ASN A 29 44.71 13.30 -15.36
C ASN A 29 44.55 13.52 -16.87
N TRP A 30 43.39 13.16 -17.43
CA TRP A 30 43.17 13.19 -18.88
C TRP A 30 42.14 14.26 -19.28
N VAL A 31 41.02 14.36 -18.55
CA VAL A 31 39.95 15.33 -18.85
C VAL A 31 40.46 16.77 -18.75
N THR A 32 41.28 17.10 -17.75
CA THR A 32 41.88 18.43 -17.58
C THR A 32 42.71 18.84 -18.80
N LYS A 33 43.50 17.91 -19.35
CA LYS A 33 44.29 18.12 -20.56
C LYS A 33 43.41 18.26 -21.81
N ASP A 34 42.43 17.39 -22.00
CA ASP A 34 41.53 17.45 -23.16
C ASP A 34 40.71 18.74 -23.21
N LEU A 35 40.30 19.28 -22.06
CA LEU A 35 39.60 20.58 -21.99
C LEU A 35 40.47 21.72 -22.54
N PHE A 36 41.78 21.73 -22.26
CA PHE A 36 42.70 22.76 -22.77
C PHE A 36 43.11 22.54 -24.21
N ASP A 37 43.23 21.28 -24.65
CA ASP A 37 43.67 20.97 -26.01
C ASP A 37 42.52 21.11 -27.01
N ASN A 38 41.33 20.62 -26.65
CA ASN A 38 40.21 20.40 -27.57
C ASN A 38 38.93 21.19 -27.24
N VAL A 39 38.77 21.74 -26.03
CA VAL A 39 37.56 22.49 -25.62
C VAL A 39 37.92 23.87 -25.03
N LYS A 40 38.80 24.61 -25.72
CA LYS A 40 39.39 25.89 -25.26
C LYS A 40 38.34 26.96 -24.91
N SER A 41 38.50 27.60 -23.75
CA SER A 41 37.68 28.72 -23.29
C SER A 41 38.45 29.61 -22.30
N SER A 42 38.04 30.87 -22.15
CA SER A 42 38.51 31.72 -21.04
C SER A 42 37.87 31.32 -19.71
N THR A 43 36.68 30.70 -19.74
CA THR A 43 35.81 30.48 -18.58
C THR A 43 35.21 29.07 -18.62
N TYR A 44 35.54 28.27 -17.61
CA TYR A 44 34.90 26.98 -17.37
C TYR A 44 33.99 27.08 -16.15
N VAL A 45 32.78 26.53 -16.27
CA VAL A 45 31.78 26.53 -15.20
C VAL A 45 31.44 25.09 -14.86
N LEU A 46 31.98 24.58 -13.76
CA LEU A 46 31.68 23.25 -13.27
C LEU A 46 30.50 23.31 -12.31
N VAL A 47 29.41 22.63 -12.68
CA VAL A 47 28.23 22.53 -11.82
C VAL A 47 27.94 21.07 -11.52
N THR A 48 27.64 20.80 -10.25
CA THR A 48 27.31 19.47 -9.74
C THR A 48 26.24 19.58 -8.65
N ASP A 49 25.92 18.48 -7.96
CA ASP A 49 25.04 18.49 -6.79
C ASP A 49 25.81 18.48 -5.46
N THR A 50 25.12 18.76 -4.36
CA THR A 50 25.72 18.81 -3.02
C THR A 50 26.32 17.48 -2.55
N ASN A 51 25.88 16.33 -3.08
CA ASN A 51 26.42 15.03 -2.68
C ASN A 51 27.81 14.79 -3.30
N LEU A 52 28.02 15.30 -4.52
CA LEU A 52 29.24 15.11 -5.29
C LEU A 52 30.29 16.20 -5.04
N TYR A 53 29.85 17.41 -4.65
CA TYR A 53 30.70 18.61 -4.63
C TYR A 53 31.99 18.43 -3.83
N ASP A 54 31.89 18.13 -2.53
CA ASP A 54 33.05 18.05 -1.64
C ASP A 54 34.01 16.90 -1.98
N THR A 55 33.49 15.86 -2.63
CA THR A 55 34.27 14.67 -3.00
C THR A 55 35.08 14.89 -4.28
N TYR A 56 34.47 15.48 -5.31
CA TYR A 56 35.04 15.46 -6.67
C TYR A 56 35.49 16.81 -7.20
N VAL A 57 34.97 17.92 -6.67
CA VAL A 57 35.27 19.26 -7.18
C VAL A 57 36.61 19.80 -6.67
N PRO A 58 36.95 19.74 -5.37
CA PRO A 58 38.25 20.22 -4.90
C PRO A 58 39.45 19.54 -5.57
N PRO A 59 39.50 18.20 -5.71
CA PRO A 59 40.59 17.52 -6.41
C PRO A 59 40.68 17.92 -7.89
N PHE A 60 39.54 18.04 -8.58
CA PHE A 60 39.52 18.49 -9.97
C PHE A 60 40.01 19.92 -10.12
N LYS A 61 39.60 20.84 -9.23
CA LYS A 61 40.07 22.22 -9.23
C LYS A 61 41.58 22.29 -9.09
N HIS A 62 42.16 21.47 -8.21
CA HIS A 62 43.62 21.38 -8.07
C HIS A 62 44.28 20.89 -9.37
N ALA A 63 43.78 19.79 -9.95
CA ALA A 63 44.32 19.23 -11.20
C ALA A 63 44.17 20.19 -12.40
N PHE A 64 43.03 20.88 -12.52
CA PHE A 64 42.73 21.84 -13.59
C PHE A 64 43.73 23.00 -13.60
N TYR A 65 44.01 23.60 -12.44
CA TYR A 65 45.01 24.67 -12.35
C TYR A 65 46.45 24.17 -12.45
N GLY A 66 46.71 22.90 -12.12
CA GLY A 66 48.01 22.26 -12.34
C GLY A 66 48.33 22.00 -13.82
N ALA A 67 47.30 21.78 -14.64
CA ALA A 67 47.45 21.51 -16.08
C ALA A 67 47.43 22.78 -16.97
N ALA A 68 47.07 23.94 -16.43
CA ALA A 68 46.98 25.19 -17.19
C ALA A 68 48.36 25.82 -17.47
N ASP A 69 48.62 26.18 -18.74
CA ASP A 69 49.83 26.90 -19.15
C ASP A 69 49.86 28.34 -18.56
N THR A 70 51.07 28.87 -18.35
CA THR A 70 51.35 30.08 -17.56
C THR A 70 51.08 31.40 -18.25
N THR A 71 50.82 31.41 -19.57
CA THR A 71 50.74 32.65 -20.38
C THR A 71 49.35 33.30 -20.40
N ALA A 72 48.27 32.54 -20.23
CA ALA A 72 46.90 33.05 -20.04
C ALA A 72 46.03 32.01 -19.31
N ARG A 73 45.89 32.15 -17.98
CA ARG A 73 45.16 31.17 -17.16
C ARG A 73 43.64 31.33 -17.28
N PRO A 74 42.90 30.32 -17.78
CA PRO A 74 41.44 30.36 -17.78
C PRO A 74 40.88 30.21 -16.36
N ARG A 75 39.72 30.82 -16.10
CA ARG A 75 39.04 30.73 -14.81
C ARG A 75 38.14 29.49 -14.72
N LEU A 76 38.14 28.83 -13.57
CA LEU A 76 37.20 27.75 -13.22
C LEU A 76 36.27 28.21 -12.10
N LEU A 77 34.99 28.33 -12.42
CA LEU A 77 33.90 28.65 -11.50
C LEU A 77 33.18 27.35 -11.10
N THR A 78 32.73 27.26 -9.84
CA THR A 78 32.12 26.04 -9.30
C THR A 78 30.80 26.36 -8.58
N LEU A 79 29.76 25.56 -8.83
CA LEU A 79 28.45 25.69 -8.17
C LEU A 79 27.91 24.30 -7.80
N ALA A 80 27.26 24.19 -6.63
CA ALA A 80 26.48 23.02 -6.23
C ALA A 80 24.98 23.38 -6.24
N ILE A 81 24.14 22.48 -6.75
CA ILE A 81 22.67 22.56 -6.61
C ILE A 81 22.14 21.39 -5.76
N PRO A 82 20.91 21.44 -5.24
CA PRO A 82 20.32 20.31 -4.53
C PRO A 82 20.27 19.05 -5.42
N PRO A 83 20.43 17.83 -4.86
CA PRO A 83 20.37 16.60 -5.62
C PRO A 83 18.93 16.18 -5.94
N GLY A 84 18.77 15.27 -6.89
CA GLY A 84 17.50 14.60 -7.20
C GLY A 84 16.57 15.37 -8.15
N GLU A 85 15.46 14.72 -8.51
CA GLU A 85 14.62 15.15 -9.65
C GLU A 85 13.99 16.54 -9.48
N ILE A 86 13.78 17.00 -8.24
CA ILE A 86 13.24 18.35 -7.96
C ILE A 86 14.12 19.46 -8.57
N SER A 87 15.41 19.20 -8.75
CA SER A 87 16.33 20.15 -9.35
C SER A 87 16.17 20.30 -10.87
N LYS A 88 15.46 19.40 -11.55
CA LYS A 88 15.05 19.61 -12.94
C LYS A 88 13.81 20.50 -13.01
N SER A 89 13.99 21.76 -12.61
CA SER A 89 12.92 22.73 -12.49
C SER A 89 13.26 24.07 -13.12
N ARG A 90 12.23 24.88 -13.37
CA ARG A 90 12.40 26.28 -13.82
C ARG A 90 13.17 27.11 -12.80
N GLN A 91 12.98 26.84 -11.51
CA GLN A 91 13.64 27.57 -10.43
C GLN A 91 15.14 27.29 -10.40
N SER A 92 15.54 26.03 -10.47
CA SER A 92 16.97 25.67 -10.51
C SER A 92 17.64 26.20 -11.77
N LYS A 93 16.94 26.16 -12.93
CA LYS A 93 17.43 26.78 -14.16
C LYS A 93 17.77 28.26 -13.96
N ALA A 94 16.81 29.04 -13.48
CA ALA A 94 16.97 30.48 -13.26
C ALA A 94 18.10 30.75 -12.26
N HIS A 95 18.15 30.01 -11.15
CA HIS A 95 19.21 30.15 -10.16
C HIS A 95 20.62 29.98 -10.76
N ILE A 96 20.82 28.95 -11.58
CA ILE A 96 22.12 28.69 -12.24
C ILE A 96 22.44 29.81 -13.24
N GLU A 97 21.47 30.21 -14.07
CA GLU A 97 21.65 31.26 -15.08
C GLU A 97 21.97 32.62 -14.44
N ASP A 98 21.21 33.03 -13.43
CA ASP A 98 21.41 34.28 -12.71
C ASP A 98 22.77 34.29 -12.00
N TRP A 99 23.17 33.16 -11.41
CA TRP A 99 24.49 33.02 -10.83
C TRP A 99 25.59 33.15 -11.91
N MET A 100 25.47 32.47 -13.05
CA MET A 100 26.44 32.57 -14.14
C MET A 100 26.56 34.02 -14.66
N LEU A 101 25.45 34.75 -14.78
CA LEU A 101 25.43 36.16 -15.15
C LEU A 101 26.12 37.02 -14.09
N SER A 102 25.90 36.76 -12.80
CA SER A 102 26.58 37.46 -11.70
C SER A 102 28.11 37.28 -11.72
N GLN A 103 28.58 36.13 -12.24
CA GLN A 103 30.00 35.84 -12.43
C GLN A 103 30.56 36.36 -13.76
N GLN A 104 29.77 37.15 -14.51
CA GLN A 104 30.16 37.70 -15.82
C GLN A 104 30.57 36.61 -16.82
N CYS A 105 29.86 35.47 -16.83
CA CYS A 105 30.06 34.44 -17.85
C CYS A 105 29.65 34.98 -19.22
N THR A 106 30.47 34.75 -20.26
CA THR A 106 30.19 35.21 -21.63
C THR A 106 29.89 34.04 -22.58
N ARG A 107 29.76 34.31 -23.88
CA ARG A 107 29.40 33.29 -24.87
C ARG A 107 30.49 32.25 -25.10
N ASP A 108 31.74 32.55 -24.73
CA ASP A 108 32.84 31.59 -24.85
C ASP A 108 32.86 30.53 -23.74
N THR A 109 32.06 30.72 -22.68
CA THR A 109 31.95 29.82 -21.51
C THR A 109 31.74 28.36 -21.93
N VAL A 110 32.40 27.45 -21.21
CA VAL A 110 32.17 26.00 -21.31
C VAL A 110 31.61 25.50 -19.98
N ILE A 111 30.40 24.95 -20.00
CA ILE A 111 29.83 24.27 -18.83
C ILE A 111 30.39 22.84 -18.72
N ILE A 112 30.78 22.42 -17.52
CA ILE A 112 31.16 21.06 -17.18
C ILE A 112 30.05 20.49 -16.30
N ALA A 113 29.25 19.58 -16.86
CA ALA A 113 28.15 18.93 -16.16
C ALA A 113 28.65 17.67 -15.45
N LEU A 114 29.00 17.79 -14.16
CA LEU A 114 29.48 16.68 -13.33
C LEU A 114 28.32 16.09 -12.51
N GLY A 115 27.79 14.96 -12.92
CA GLY A 115 26.70 14.33 -12.18
C GLY A 115 25.94 13.24 -12.93
N GLY A 116 24.79 12.83 -12.39
CA GLY A 116 23.86 11.93 -13.05
C GLY A 116 22.98 12.64 -14.10
N GLY A 117 21.93 11.95 -14.56
CA GLY A 117 21.02 12.49 -15.58
C GLY A 117 20.30 13.78 -15.19
N VAL A 118 20.03 13.99 -13.89
CA VAL A 118 19.46 15.27 -13.39
C VAL A 118 20.37 16.45 -13.74
N ILE A 119 21.65 16.33 -13.41
CA ILE A 119 22.66 17.36 -13.68
C ILE A 119 22.87 17.51 -15.19
N GLY A 120 22.99 16.38 -15.91
CA GLY A 120 23.17 16.37 -17.36
C GLY A 120 22.04 17.07 -18.11
N ASP A 121 20.78 16.78 -17.79
CA ASP A 121 19.62 17.39 -18.43
C ASP A 121 19.50 18.88 -18.08
N MET A 122 19.64 19.23 -16.80
CA MET A 122 19.50 20.60 -16.32
C MET A 122 20.59 21.50 -16.93
N LEU A 123 21.85 21.10 -16.82
CA LEU A 123 22.96 21.92 -17.33
C LEU A 123 23.08 21.90 -18.84
N GLY A 124 22.70 20.80 -19.49
CA GLY A 124 22.55 20.79 -20.93
C GLY A 124 21.50 21.80 -21.39
N TYR A 125 20.40 21.96 -20.65
CA TYR A 125 19.34 22.91 -21.00
C TYR A 125 19.72 24.37 -20.68
N VAL A 126 20.46 24.60 -19.59
CA VAL A 126 21.13 25.89 -19.34
C VAL A 126 22.09 26.20 -20.48
N ALA A 127 22.96 25.26 -20.87
CA ALA A 127 23.89 25.46 -21.98
C ALA A 127 23.19 25.77 -23.30
N ALA A 128 22.06 25.12 -23.58
CA ALA A 128 21.27 25.32 -24.78
C ALA A 128 20.65 26.73 -24.88
N THR A 129 20.41 27.39 -23.73
CA THR A 129 19.62 28.63 -23.67
C THR A 129 20.41 29.85 -23.19
N PHE A 130 21.43 29.65 -22.37
CA PHE A 130 22.33 30.71 -21.92
C PHE A 130 23.00 31.38 -23.12
N MET A 131 22.80 32.69 -23.26
CA MET A 131 23.25 33.47 -24.43
C MET A 131 22.88 32.85 -25.79
N ARG A 132 21.73 32.15 -25.87
CA ARG A 132 21.22 31.44 -27.05
C ARG A 132 22.11 30.27 -27.50
N GLY A 133 22.79 29.63 -26.55
CA GLY A 133 23.61 28.45 -26.80
C GLY A 133 25.09 28.71 -26.54
N ILE A 134 25.65 27.95 -25.61
CA ILE A 134 27.08 27.85 -25.31
C ILE A 134 27.53 26.39 -25.29
N ARG A 135 28.84 26.18 -25.33
CA ARG A 135 29.43 24.83 -25.29
C ARG A 135 29.29 24.23 -23.91
N PHE A 136 29.13 22.92 -23.85
CA PHE A 136 29.21 22.16 -22.60
C PHE A 136 29.74 20.76 -22.84
N VAL A 137 30.19 20.14 -21.75
CA VAL A 137 30.64 18.75 -21.73
C VAL A 137 29.89 17.98 -20.65
N GLN A 138 29.68 16.69 -20.87
CA GLN A 138 29.08 15.77 -19.90
C GLN A 138 30.16 14.99 -19.17
N VAL A 139 30.06 14.87 -17.85
CA VAL A 139 30.88 14.01 -17.01
C VAL A 139 29.94 13.14 -16.16
N PRO A 140 29.38 12.07 -16.75
CA PRO A 140 28.40 11.22 -16.08
C PRO A 140 29.01 10.48 -14.87
N THR A 141 28.38 10.60 -13.71
CA THR A 141 28.84 9.96 -12.46
C THR A 141 27.95 8.79 -12.01
N THR A 142 26.82 8.56 -12.66
CA THR A 142 25.93 7.42 -12.39
C THR A 142 25.94 6.45 -13.54
N LEU A 143 25.69 5.15 -13.28
CA LEU A 143 25.60 4.15 -14.34
C LEU A 143 24.57 4.56 -15.41
N LEU A 144 23.39 5.01 -14.98
CA LEU A 144 22.34 5.53 -15.86
C LEU A 144 22.86 6.61 -16.81
N ALA A 145 23.62 7.57 -16.29
CA ALA A 145 24.12 8.68 -17.11
C ALA A 145 25.21 8.22 -18.09
N MET A 146 26.06 7.27 -17.69
CA MET A 146 27.11 6.72 -18.55
C MET A 146 26.54 5.93 -19.73
N VAL A 147 25.44 5.21 -19.53
CA VAL A 147 24.88 4.30 -20.53
C VAL A 147 23.72 4.89 -21.33
N ASP A 148 23.10 5.95 -20.80
CA ASP A 148 21.92 6.57 -21.38
C ASP A 148 21.98 8.11 -21.35
N SER A 149 21.67 8.78 -20.24
CA SER A 149 21.23 10.18 -20.28
C SER A 149 22.26 11.19 -20.79
N SER A 150 23.56 10.97 -20.58
CA SER A 150 24.60 11.89 -21.08
C SER A 150 24.74 11.88 -22.61
N ILE A 151 24.22 10.84 -23.27
CA ILE A 151 24.41 10.59 -24.70
C ILE A 151 23.18 11.06 -25.50
N GLY A 152 23.46 11.89 -26.50
CA GLY A 152 22.52 12.30 -27.54
C GLY A 152 21.75 13.60 -27.32
N GLY A 153 22.17 14.41 -26.34
CA GLY A 153 21.84 15.83 -26.27
C GLY A 153 20.37 16.15 -25.98
N LYS A 154 19.58 15.22 -25.44
CA LYS A 154 18.25 15.55 -24.92
C LYS A 154 18.45 16.23 -23.56
N THR A 155 17.97 17.46 -23.43
CA THR A 155 18.10 18.26 -22.21
C THR A 155 16.73 18.80 -21.85
N ALA A 156 16.32 18.72 -20.58
CA ALA A 156 14.96 19.06 -20.21
C ALA A 156 14.79 19.37 -18.72
N ILE A 157 13.65 19.97 -18.40
CA ILE A 157 13.12 20.15 -17.06
C ILE A 157 11.72 19.55 -16.95
N ASP A 158 11.35 19.22 -15.73
CA ASP A 158 10.03 18.76 -15.36
C ASP A 158 9.10 19.95 -15.10
N THR A 159 7.80 19.71 -15.22
CA THR A 159 6.74 20.64 -14.82
C THR A 159 5.72 19.90 -13.98
N PRO A 160 4.80 20.58 -13.27
CA PRO A 160 3.72 19.90 -12.54
C PRO A 160 2.87 18.95 -13.41
N MET A 161 2.87 19.15 -14.74
CA MET A 161 2.15 18.29 -15.68
C MET A 161 2.86 16.98 -16.00
N GLY A 162 4.18 16.90 -15.83
CA GLY A 162 4.93 15.69 -16.13
C GLY A 162 6.41 15.90 -16.46
N LYS A 163 7.02 14.79 -16.87
CA LYS A 163 8.46 14.59 -17.09
C LYS A 163 8.95 15.21 -18.39
N ASN A 164 10.09 15.91 -18.33
CA ASN A 164 10.89 16.32 -19.50
C ASN A 164 10.06 17.02 -20.60
N LEU A 165 9.06 17.82 -20.20
CA LEU A 165 8.09 18.43 -21.12
C LEU A 165 8.62 19.73 -21.75
N VAL A 166 9.58 20.38 -21.12
CA VAL A 166 10.21 21.61 -21.63
C VAL A 166 11.71 21.38 -21.68
N GLY A 167 12.35 21.63 -22.83
CA GLY A 167 13.75 21.30 -23.03
C GLY A 167 14.27 21.68 -24.41
N ALA A 168 15.47 21.23 -24.73
CA ALA A 168 16.13 21.43 -26.01
C ALA A 168 16.95 20.20 -26.42
N PHE A 169 17.11 20.01 -27.74
CA PHE A 169 18.17 19.15 -28.28
C PHE A 169 19.46 19.97 -28.38
N TRP A 170 20.45 19.67 -27.55
CA TRP A 170 21.74 20.36 -27.49
C TRP A 170 22.86 19.37 -27.23
N GLN A 171 23.70 19.13 -28.23
CA GLN A 171 24.77 18.14 -28.15
C GLN A 171 25.96 18.65 -27.33
N PRO A 172 26.50 17.85 -26.40
CA PRO A 172 27.74 18.19 -25.71
C PRO A 172 28.93 18.12 -26.68
N SER A 173 29.92 18.99 -26.45
CA SER A 173 31.18 18.97 -27.21
C SER A 173 32.03 17.73 -26.88
N ARG A 174 31.90 17.21 -25.66
CA ARG A 174 32.55 15.98 -25.17
C ARG A 174 31.68 15.28 -24.13
N ILE A 175 31.80 13.95 -24.07
CA ILE A 175 31.20 13.11 -23.03
C ILE A 175 32.32 12.26 -22.42
N TYR A 176 32.67 12.56 -21.17
CA TYR A 176 33.78 11.92 -20.45
C TYR A 176 33.25 10.88 -19.46
N ILE A 177 33.21 9.62 -19.88
CA ILE A 177 32.74 8.48 -19.08
C ILE A 177 33.92 7.92 -18.29
N ASP A 178 34.04 8.33 -17.02
CA ASP A 178 35.02 7.77 -16.09
C ASP A 178 34.36 6.70 -15.20
N LEU A 179 34.70 5.44 -15.44
CA LEU A 179 34.15 4.30 -14.69
C LEU A 179 34.48 4.34 -13.19
N ALA A 180 35.49 5.11 -12.76
CA ALA A 180 35.86 5.24 -11.35
C ALA A 180 34.76 5.90 -10.50
N PHE A 181 33.88 6.71 -11.09
CA PHE A 181 32.74 7.28 -10.35
C PHE A 181 31.77 6.21 -9.81
N LEU A 182 31.72 5.04 -10.43
CA LEU A 182 30.86 3.95 -9.96
C LEU A 182 31.31 3.38 -8.61
N GLU A 183 32.55 3.62 -8.17
CA GLU A 183 33.08 3.08 -6.91
C GLU A 183 32.39 3.67 -5.66
N THR A 184 31.95 4.92 -5.74
CA THR A 184 31.23 5.62 -4.65
C THR A 184 29.72 5.65 -4.84
N LEU A 185 29.22 5.24 -6.02
CA LEU A 185 27.80 5.27 -6.34
C LEU A 185 27.02 4.33 -5.39
N PRO A 186 25.95 4.80 -4.73
CA PRO A 186 25.11 3.96 -3.88
C PRO A 186 24.49 2.79 -4.65
N SER A 187 24.31 1.65 -3.98
CA SER A 187 23.80 0.42 -4.61
C SER A 187 22.44 0.62 -5.29
N ARG A 188 21.54 1.43 -4.69
CA ARG A 188 20.24 1.76 -5.28
C ARG A 188 20.37 2.50 -6.60
N GLU A 189 21.29 3.47 -6.70
CA GLU A 189 21.50 4.25 -7.94
C GLU A 189 22.23 3.43 -9.02
N PHE A 190 23.06 2.47 -8.61
CA PHE A 190 23.65 1.51 -9.53
C PHE A 190 22.55 0.62 -10.15
N ILE A 191 21.70 0.03 -9.31
CA ILE A 191 20.56 -0.80 -9.73
C ILE A 191 19.57 0.01 -10.58
N ASN A 192 19.31 1.26 -10.21
CA ASN A 192 18.52 2.22 -10.99
C ASN A 192 19.05 2.35 -12.43
N GLY A 193 20.36 2.48 -12.62
CA GLY A 193 20.98 2.51 -13.96
C GLY A 193 20.94 1.19 -14.73
N MET A 194 20.86 0.05 -14.05
CA MET A 194 20.72 -1.25 -14.73
C MET A 194 19.41 -1.37 -15.49
N ALA A 195 18.36 -0.62 -15.13
CA ALA A 195 17.11 -0.60 -15.89
C ALA A 195 17.33 -0.13 -17.34
N GLU A 196 18.14 0.90 -17.55
CA GLU A 196 18.48 1.43 -18.87
C GLU A 196 19.39 0.50 -19.67
N VAL A 197 20.28 -0.22 -18.97
CA VAL A 197 21.12 -1.26 -19.58
C VAL A 197 20.26 -2.41 -20.09
N ILE A 198 19.35 -2.92 -19.25
CA ILE A 198 18.42 -4.01 -19.61
C ILE A 198 17.52 -3.57 -20.76
N LYS A 199 16.99 -2.35 -20.72
CA LYS A 199 16.19 -1.77 -21.81
C LYS A 199 16.96 -1.83 -23.13
N THR A 200 18.19 -1.31 -23.15
CA THR A 200 19.02 -1.23 -24.36
C THR A 200 19.30 -2.62 -24.94
N ALA A 201 19.64 -3.60 -24.09
CA ALA A 201 19.80 -4.98 -24.54
C ALA A 201 18.47 -5.59 -25.05
N ALA A 202 17.36 -5.37 -24.33
CA ALA A 202 16.05 -5.94 -24.67
C ALA A 202 15.52 -5.47 -26.03
N ILE A 203 15.85 -4.25 -26.47
CA ILE A 203 15.41 -3.73 -27.77
C ILE A 203 16.38 -4.01 -28.93
N TRP A 204 17.65 -4.36 -28.63
CA TRP A 204 18.73 -4.33 -29.63
C TRP A 204 19.57 -5.61 -29.74
N ASP A 205 19.90 -6.27 -28.61
CA ASP A 205 20.89 -7.35 -28.59
C ASP A 205 20.55 -8.44 -27.55
N GLU A 206 20.10 -9.60 -28.04
CA GLU A 206 19.80 -10.77 -27.22
C GLU A 206 21.06 -11.41 -26.59
N ASN A 207 22.23 -11.29 -27.23
CA ASN A 207 23.46 -11.87 -26.68
C ASN A 207 23.92 -11.09 -25.46
N GLU A 208 23.90 -9.75 -25.52
CA GLU A 208 24.17 -8.93 -24.34
C GLU A 208 23.08 -9.15 -23.28
N PHE A 209 21.80 -9.29 -23.66
CA PHE A 209 20.75 -9.63 -22.70
C PHE A 209 21.04 -10.95 -21.96
N THR A 210 21.48 -11.98 -22.68
CA THR A 210 21.90 -13.27 -22.10
C THR A 210 23.10 -13.11 -21.18
N ALA A 211 24.06 -12.26 -21.56
CA ALA A 211 25.20 -11.93 -20.70
C ALA A 211 24.74 -11.20 -19.42
N LEU A 212 23.74 -10.31 -19.49
CA LEU A 212 23.18 -9.65 -18.31
C LEU A 212 22.53 -10.65 -17.35
N GLU A 213 21.82 -11.65 -17.86
CA GLU A 213 21.24 -12.74 -17.05
C GLU A 213 22.34 -13.50 -16.30
N ALA A 214 23.40 -13.90 -17.01
CA ALA A 214 24.52 -14.66 -16.43
C ALA A 214 25.34 -13.86 -15.39
N ASN A 215 25.50 -12.54 -15.60
CA ASN A 215 26.33 -11.70 -14.74
C ASN A 215 25.59 -11.08 -13.54
N ALA A 216 24.26 -11.17 -13.49
CA ALA A 216 23.45 -10.53 -12.44
C ALA A 216 23.90 -10.90 -11.00
N PRO A 217 24.15 -12.18 -10.64
CA PRO A 217 24.59 -12.52 -9.29
C PRO A 217 25.92 -11.87 -8.89
N SER A 218 26.89 -11.85 -9.81
CA SER A 218 28.22 -11.26 -9.58
C SER A 218 28.14 -9.73 -9.44
N ILE A 219 27.32 -9.08 -10.28
CA ILE A 219 27.12 -7.63 -10.24
C ILE A 219 26.44 -7.23 -8.93
N VAL A 220 25.31 -7.87 -8.59
CA VAL A 220 24.56 -7.55 -7.36
C VAL A 220 25.41 -7.81 -6.12
N ALA A 221 26.20 -8.89 -6.08
CA ALA A 221 27.10 -9.18 -4.97
C ALA A 221 28.16 -8.09 -4.78
N ALA A 222 28.82 -7.64 -5.85
CA ALA A 222 29.83 -6.59 -5.78
C ALA A 222 29.23 -5.21 -5.43
N VAL A 223 28.07 -4.88 -6.00
CA VAL A 223 27.38 -3.59 -5.78
C VAL A 223 26.83 -3.45 -4.36
N ASN A 224 26.46 -4.55 -3.72
CA ASN A 224 25.97 -4.56 -2.33
C ASN A 224 27.08 -4.48 -1.29
N GLN A 225 28.35 -4.55 -1.68
CA GLN A 225 29.46 -4.25 -0.77
C GLN A 225 29.50 -2.75 -0.44
N PRO A 226 30.03 -2.37 0.75
CA PRO A 226 30.19 -0.96 1.13
C PRO A 226 30.93 -0.16 0.06
N THR A 227 30.46 1.06 -0.22
CA THR A 227 31.07 1.98 -1.19
C THR A 227 32.53 2.24 -0.82
N GLY A 228 33.43 2.18 -1.80
CA GLY A 228 34.85 2.44 -1.58
C GLY A 228 35.73 1.95 -2.73
N PRO A 229 37.03 2.32 -2.70
CA PRO A 229 37.98 1.94 -3.73
C PRO A 229 38.08 0.43 -3.88
N GLY A 230 38.11 -0.06 -5.11
CA GLY A 230 38.30 -1.48 -5.41
C GLY A 230 37.05 -2.36 -5.23
N ARG A 231 35.92 -1.82 -4.74
CA ARG A 231 34.64 -2.55 -4.61
C ARG A 231 34.22 -3.27 -5.89
N LEU A 232 34.41 -2.61 -7.03
CA LEU A 232 33.95 -3.09 -8.34
C LEU A 232 35.03 -3.86 -9.11
N SER A 233 36.21 -4.09 -8.52
CA SER A 233 37.32 -4.79 -9.19
C SER A 233 36.93 -6.16 -9.75
N PRO A 234 36.16 -7.02 -9.02
CA PRO A 234 35.78 -8.35 -9.52
C PRO A 234 34.93 -8.32 -10.80
N ILE A 235 34.28 -7.19 -11.10
CA ILE A 235 33.37 -7.04 -12.23
C ILE A 235 33.79 -5.91 -13.19
N ARG A 236 35.02 -5.39 -13.06
CA ARG A 236 35.48 -4.21 -13.83
C ARG A 236 35.33 -4.38 -15.34
N ASP A 237 35.72 -5.54 -15.87
CA ASP A 237 35.63 -5.82 -17.30
C ASP A 237 34.17 -5.98 -17.77
N ILE A 238 33.32 -6.53 -16.91
CA ILE A 238 31.88 -6.64 -17.16
C ILE A 238 31.27 -5.24 -17.25
N LEU A 239 31.61 -4.34 -16.34
CA LEU A 239 31.12 -2.96 -16.36
C LEU A 239 31.63 -2.19 -17.58
N LYS A 240 32.90 -2.36 -17.93
CA LYS A 240 33.47 -1.73 -19.14
C LYS A 240 32.75 -2.22 -20.40
N ARG A 241 32.45 -3.53 -20.50
CA ARG A 241 31.65 -4.09 -21.60
C ARG A 241 30.25 -3.49 -21.65
N ILE A 242 29.52 -3.49 -20.54
CA ILE A 242 28.15 -2.97 -20.43
C ILE A 242 28.09 -1.50 -20.86
N VAL A 243 29.00 -0.67 -20.32
CA VAL A 243 29.01 0.76 -20.60
C VAL A 243 29.35 1.03 -22.07
N LEU A 244 30.39 0.39 -22.61
CA LEU A 244 30.76 0.54 -24.02
C LEU A 244 29.65 0.06 -24.95
N GLY A 245 29.05 -1.09 -24.67
CA GLY A 245 27.97 -1.68 -25.48
C GLY A 245 26.75 -0.77 -25.53
N SER A 246 26.23 -0.38 -24.36
CA SER A 246 25.06 0.50 -24.29
C SER A 246 25.31 1.88 -24.90
N ALA A 247 26.49 2.47 -24.64
CA ALA A 247 26.85 3.77 -25.20
C ALA A 247 26.95 3.73 -26.74
N ARG A 248 27.50 2.66 -27.33
CA ARG A 248 27.57 2.47 -28.78
C ARG A 248 26.19 2.37 -29.42
N VAL A 249 25.30 1.54 -28.87
CA VAL A 249 23.92 1.42 -29.36
C VAL A 249 23.24 2.77 -29.35
N LYS A 250 23.34 3.51 -28.24
CA LYS A 250 22.72 4.84 -28.14
C LYS A 250 23.36 5.84 -29.12
N ALA A 251 24.67 5.84 -29.26
CA ALA A 251 25.37 6.71 -30.22
C ALA A 251 24.97 6.41 -31.67
N GLU A 252 24.81 5.15 -32.05
CA GLU A 252 24.37 4.72 -33.39
C GLU A 252 22.93 5.17 -33.67
N VAL A 253 22.01 4.90 -32.74
CA VAL A 253 20.60 5.29 -32.85
C VAL A 253 20.45 6.81 -32.93
N VAL A 254 21.20 7.56 -32.11
CA VAL A 254 21.18 9.02 -32.13
C VAL A 254 21.79 9.57 -33.41
N SER A 255 22.88 8.98 -33.91
CA SER A 255 23.50 9.41 -35.17
C SER A 255 22.57 9.22 -36.35
N SER A 256 21.74 8.18 -36.29
CA SER A 256 20.73 7.87 -37.31
C SER A 256 19.47 8.72 -37.20
N ASP A 257 19.09 9.13 -35.97
CA ASP A 257 17.84 9.86 -35.71
C ASP A 257 17.99 10.84 -34.53
N GLU A 258 18.74 11.92 -34.74
CA GLU A 258 19.05 12.88 -33.68
C GLU A 258 17.77 13.52 -33.08
N ARG A 259 16.79 13.85 -33.93
CA ARG A 259 15.59 14.61 -33.54
C ARG A 259 14.36 13.76 -33.25
N GLU A 260 14.53 12.46 -33.08
CA GLU A 260 13.45 11.53 -32.70
C GLU A 260 12.27 11.51 -33.68
N GLY A 261 12.56 11.44 -34.98
CA GLY A 261 11.56 11.26 -36.04
C GLY A 261 11.04 9.82 -36.17
N GLY A 262 11.75 8.82 -35.63
CA GLY A 262 11.37 7.41 -35.74
C GLY A 262 12.22 6.47 -34.88
N LEU A 263 13.41 6.08 -35.36
CA LEU A 263 14.25 5.04 -34.75
C LEU A 263 14.57 5.33 -33.28
N ARG A 264 14.79 6.60 -32.92
CA ARG A 264 15.11 6.99 -31.53
C ARG A 264 13.95 6.78 -30.57
N ASN A 265 12.72 6.57 -31.06
CA ASN A 265 11.59 6.17 -30.23
C ASN A 265 11.88 4.88 -29.45
N LEU A 266 12.65 3.94 -30.03
CA LEU A 266 12.93 2.64 -29.42
C LEU A 266 13.63 2.76 -28.07
N LEU A 267 14.42 3.82 -27.86
CA LEU A 267 15.08 4.10 -26.58
C LEU A 267 14.09 4.46 -25.45
N ASN A 268 12.80 4.62 -25.76
CA ASN A 268 11.71 4.84 -24.80
C ASN A 268 10.94 3.54 -24.50
N PHE A 269 11.50 2.35 -24.77
CA PHE A 269 10.90 1.11 -24.29
C PHE A 269 10.75 1.14 -22.76
N GLY A 270 9.56 0.82 -22.28
CA GLY A 270 9.17 0.94 -20.87
C GLY A 270 8.89 2.36 -20.38
N HIS A 271 9.19 3.40 -21.17
CA HIS A 271 9.07 4.79 -20.72
C HIS A 271 7.67 5.38 -20.95
N SER A 272 6.87 4.84 -21.85
CA SER A 272 5.51 5.35 -22.10
C SER A 272 4.65 5.15 -20.85
N ILE A 273 4.68 3.94 -20.29
CA ILE A 273 4.02 3.63 -19.02
C ILE A 273 4.89 4.05 -17.84
N GLY A 274 6.21 3.86 -17.90
CA GLY A 274 7.14 4.21 -16.84
C GLY A 274 7.10 5.68 -16.45
N HIS A 275 7.12 6.61 -17.40
CA HIS A 275 7.00 8.04 -17.12
C HIS A 275 5.64 8.42 -16.51
N ALA A 276 4.56 7.69 -16.84
CA ALA A 276 3.26 7.94 -16.25
C ALA A 276 3.25 7.57 -14.75
N TYR A 277 3.88 6.45 -14.38
CA TYR A 277 4.10 6.11 -12.97
C TYR A 277 5.06 7.08 -12.29
N GLU A 278 6.19 7.39 -12.93
CA GLU A 278 7.20 8.31 -12.40
C GLU A 278 6.61 9.69 -12.10
N ALA A 279 5.76 10.23 -12.97
CA ALA A 279 5.10 11.52 -12.76
C ALA A 279 4.22 11.56 -11.50
N LEU A 280 3.74 10.40 -11.01
CA LEU A 280 2.95 10.31 -9.78
C LEU A 280 3.81 9.94 -8.57
N LEU A 281 4.86 9.15 -8.75
CA LEU A 281 5.62 8.54 -7.65
C LEU A 281 6.97 9.21 -7.37
N THR A 282 7.37 10.16 -8.22
CA THR A 282 8.51 11.05 -7.98
C THR A 282 8.25 11.96 -6.76
N PRO A 283 9.29 12.29 -5.97
CA PRO A 283 10.70 11.89 -6.14
C PRO A 283 11.10 10.60 -5.42
N GLN A 284 10.18 9.90 -4.75
CA GLN A 284 10.53 8.77 -3.90
C GLN A 284 10.86 7.50 -4.71
N LEU A 285 10.14 7.27 -5.81
CA LEU A 285 10.47 6.23 -6.79
C LEU A 285 11.43 6.82 -7.83
N LEU A 286 12.57 6.16 -8.06
CA LEU A 286 13.57 6.61 -9.02
C LEU A 286 13.14 6.28 -10.46
N HIS A 287 13.74 6.97 -11.42
CA HIS A 287 13.45 6.82 -12.84
C HIS A 287 13.55 5.38 -13.35
N GLY A 288 14.70 4.72 -13.17
CA GLY A 288 14.93 3.35 -13.60
C GLY A 288 14.05 2.33 -12.89
N GLU A 289 13.66 2.60 -11.64
CA GLU A 289 12.64 1.78 -10.93
C GLU A 289 11.26 1.89 -11.61
N ALA A 290 10.87 3.10 -12.05
CA ALA A 290 9.64 3.31 -12.80
C ALA A 290 9.71 2.72 -14.23
N VAL A 291 10.85 2.86 -14.91
CA VAL A 291 11.11 2.27 -16.23
C VAL A 291 11.09 0.74 -16.15
N ALA A 292 11.61 0.12 -15.10
CA ALA A 292 11.55 -1.32 -14.90
C ALA A 292 10.09 -1.83 -14.85
N ILE A 293 9.23 -1.18 -14.08
CA ILE A 293 7.79 -1.51 -14.02
C ILE A 293 7.13 -1.24 -15.38
N GLY A 294 7.48 -0.13 -16.02
CA GLY A 294 6.98 0.23 -17.35
C GLY A 294 7.37 -0.77 -18.44
N MET A 295 8.61 -1.29 -18.43
CA MET A 295 9.09 -2.32 -19.36
C MET A 295 8.28 -3.61 -19.24
N VAL A 296 7.97 -4.05 -18.01
CA VAL A 296 7.12 -5.22 -17.78
C VAL A 296 5.72 -4.96 -18.34
N LYS A 297 5.12 -3.80 -18.06
CA LYS A 297 3.77 -3.46 -18.54
C LYS A 297 3.69 -3.30 -20.05
N GLU A 298 4.70 -2.72 -20.70
CA GLU A 298 4.77 -2.60 -22.16
C GLU A 298 5.01 -3.97 -22.82
N ALA A 299 5.76 -4.87 -22.19
CA ALA A 299 5.93 -6.25 -22.66
C ALA A 299 4.64 -7.08 -22.49
N GLU A 300 3.94 -6.95 -21.37
CA GLU A 300 2.61 -7.55 -21.15
C GLU A 300 1.60 -7.04 -22.19
N LEU A 301 1.64 -5.74 -22.50
CA LEU A 301 0.82 -5.14 -23.55
C LEU A 301 1.15 -5.72 -24.93
N ALA A 302 2.43 -5.85 -25.27
CA ALA A 302 2.85 -6.47 -26.53
C ALA A 302 2.38 -7.94 -26.63
N ARG A 303 2.42 -8.68 -25.51
CA ARG A 303 1.90 -10.06 -25.42
C ARG A 303 0.38 -10.09 -25.59
N TYR A 304 -0.35 -9.20 -24.94
CA TYR A 304 -1.81 -9.04 -25.08
C TYR A 304 -2.23 -8.69 -26.52
N LEU A 305 -1.39 -7.95 -27.25
CA LEU A 305 -1.61 -7.62 -28.67
C LEU A 305 -1.20 -8.75 -29.64
N GLY A 306 -0.65 -9.87 -29.16
CA GLY A 306 -0.20 -10.99 -29.98
C GLY A 306 1.13 -10.73 -30.70
N VAL A 307 1.88 -9.73 -30.25
CA VAL A 307 3.14 -9.29 -30.87
C VAL A 307 4.37 -9.94 -30.20
N LEU A 308 4.28 -10.18 -28.89
CA LEU A 308 5.36 -10.75 -28.08
C LEU A 308 4.97 -12.12 -27.51
N ARG A 309 5.89 -13.08 -27.55
CA ARG A 309 5.69 -14.40 -26.94
C ARG A 309 5.67 -14.31 -25.40
N PRO A 310 4.87 -15.13 -24.69
CA PRO A 310 4.82 -15.13 -23.23
C PRO A 310 6.17 -15.40 -22.54
N SER A 311 7.00 -16.28 -23.12
CA SER A 311 8.35 -16.60 -22.63
C SER A 311 9.26 -15.37 -22.54
N ALA A 312 9.22 -14.49 -23.55
CA ALA A 312 10.00 -13.26 -23.57
C ALA A 312 9.58 -12.27 -22.47
N VAL A 313 8.27 -12.17 -22.15
CA VAL A 313 7.79 -11.35 -21.03
C VAL A 313 8.33 -11.88 -19.70
N ALA A 314 8.23 -13.19 -19.48
CA ALA A 314 8.74 -13.82 -18.26
C ALA A 314 10.26 -13.64 -18.13
N ARG A 315 11.00 -13.84 -19.23
CA ARG A 315 12.45 -13.64 -19.31
C ARG A 315 12.85 -12.19 -18.99
N LEU A 316 12.15 -11.21 -19.55
CA LEU A 316 12.37 -9.79 -19.26
C LEU A 316 12.12 -9.44 -17.79
N ALA A 317 10.95 -9.79 -17.26
CA ALA A 317 10.58 -9.49 -15.87
C ALA A 317 11.58 -10.11 -14.87
N LYS A 318 12.13 -11.27 -15.22
CA LYS A 318 13.10 -11.99 -14.42
C LYS A 318 14.51 -11.43 -14.48
N CYS A 319 14.96 -11.01 -15.66
CA CYS A 319 16.19 -10.24 -15.79
C CYS A 319 16.10 -8.95 -14.95
N ILE A 320 14.98 -8.24 -15.01
CA ILE A 320 14.74 -7.05 -14.18
C ILE A 320 14.83 -7.39 -12.68
N SER A 321 14.11 -8.43 -12.23
CA SER A 321 14.08 -8.78 -10.81
C SER A 321 15.42 -9.34 -10.28
N SER A 322 16.25 -9.98 -11.13
CA SER A 322 17.56 -10.52 -10.73
C SER A 322 18.57 -9.42 -10.37
N TYR A 323 18.41 -8.21 -10.90
CA TYR A 323 19.16 -7.01 -10.49
C TYR A 323 18.56 -6.29 -9.28
N GLY A 324 17.44 -6.79 -8.73
CA GLY A 324 16.75 -6.17 -7.62
C GLY A 324 15.85 -4.99 -8.03
N LEU A 325 15.49 -4.83 -9.30
CA LEU A 325 14.52 -3.83 -9.73
C LEU A 325 13.07 -4.28 -9.47
N PRO A 326 12.11 -3.36 -9.28
CA PRO A 326 10.70 -3.70 -9.15
C PRO A 326 10.09 -4.07 -10.51
N THR A 327 9.21 -5.07 -10.52
CA THR A 327 8.43 -5.49 -11.71
C THR A 327 6.95 -5.10 -11.63
N SER A 328 6.50 -4.58 -10.49
CA SER A 328 5.11 -4.18 -10.25
C SER A 328 5.03 -3.07 -9.20
N LEU A 329 3.96 -2.27 -9.24
CA LEU A 329 3.59 -1.33 -8.17
C LEU A 329 3.27 -2.04 -6.84
N GLY A 330 2.92 -3.33 -6.89
CA GLY A 330 2.69 -4.15 -5.70
C GLY A 330 3.96 -4.52 -4.93
N ASP A 331 5.16 -4.16 -5.44
CA ASP A 331 6.41 -4.37 -4.72
C ASP A 331 6.40 -3.63 -3.38
N LYS A 332 6.68 -4.35 -2.29
CA LYS A 332 6.68 -3.80 -0.92
C LYS A 332 7.61 -2.59 -0.76
N ARG A 333 8.70 -2.53 -1.52
CA ARG A 333 9.65 -1.42 -1.51
C ARG A 333 9.03 -0.18 -2.13
N VAL A 334 8.33 -0.34 -3.25
CA VAL A 334 7.59 0.75 -3.92
C VAL A 334 6.51 1.29 -2.99
N ILE A 335 5.70 0.41 -2.38
CA ILE A 335 4.66 0.81 -1.42
C ILE A 335 5.26 1.56 -0.23
N LYS A 336 6.36 1.06 0.35
CA LYS A 336 7.03 1.68 1.49
C LYS A 336 7.58 3.08 1.15
N LEU A 337 8.29 3.20 0.03
CA LEU A 337 8.92 4.46 -0.40
C LEU A 337 7.89 5.54 -0.73
N THR A 338 6.76 5.14 -1.31
CA THR A 338 5.72 6.05 -1.79
C THR A 338 4.58 6.25 -0.78
N ALA A 339 4.70 5.69 0.43
CA ALA A 339 3.66 5.70 1.45
C ALA A 339 2.30 5.18 0.95
N GLY A 340 2.31 4.17 0.07
CA GLY A 340 1.10 3.59 -0.50
C GLY A 340 0.34 4.51 -1.46
N LYS A 341 1.03 5.49 -2.09
CA LYS A 341 0.42 6.40 -3.06
C LYS A 341 -0.18 5.61 -4.23
N ARG A 342 -1.48 5.82 -4.46
CA ARG A 342 -2.21 5.15 -5.54
C ARG A 342 -1.90 5.79 -6.91
N CYS A 343 -1.96 4.98 -7.95
CA CYS A 343 -1.83 5.41 -9.34
C CYS A 343 -3.10 5.04 -10.14
N PRO A 344 -4.18 5.83 -10.07
CA PRO A 344 -5.42 5.57 -10.80
C PRO A 344 -5.19 5.54 -12.31
N VAL A 345 -5.83 4.61 -13.03
CA VAL A 345 -5.54 4.38 -14.46
C VAL A 345 -5.91 5.58 -15.31
N ASP A 346 -7.01 6.25 -15.00
CA ASP A 346 -7.42 7.45 -15.74
C ASP A 346 -6.40 8.58 -15.60
N ILE A 347 -5.73 8.73 -14.44
CA ILE A 347 -4.65 9.70 -14.25
C ILE A 347 -3.39 9.26 -15.01
N LEU A 348 -3.07 7.96 -15.02
CA LEU A 348 -1.96 7.44 -15.83
C LEU A 348 -2.19 7.71 -17.32
N LEU A 349 -3.39 7.44 -17.85
CA LEU A 349 -3.74 7.72 -19.24
C LEU A 349 -3.66 9.22 -19.56
N GLN A 350 -4.02 10.10 -18.63
CA GLN A 350 -3.81 11.55 -18.77
C GLN A 350 -2.32 11.91 -18.87
N LYS A 351 -1.45 11.29 -18.06
CA LYS A 351 0.00 11.49 -18.15
C LYS A 351 0.58 10.92 -19.44
N MET A 352 0.10 9.76 -19.90
CA MET A 352 0.48 9.18 -21.18
C MET A 352 -0.01 10.01 -22.37
N ALA A 353 -1.08 10.81 -22.23
CA ALA A 353 -1.60 11.65 -23.32
C ALA A 353 -0.63 12.76 -23.74
N VAL A 354 0.27 13.17 -22.85
CA VAL A 354 1.32 14.17 -23.12
C VAL A 354 2.69 13.55 -23.38
N ASP A 355 2.75 12.23 -23.61
CA ASP A 355 3.98 11.58 -24.07
C ASP A 355 4.39 12.12 -25.44
N LYS A 356 5.68 12.44 -25.60
CA LYS A 356 6.26 13.13 -26.76
C LYS A 356 6.25 12.29 -28.02
N LYS A 357 6.10 10.97 -27.90
CA LYS A 357 5.97 10.05 -29.05
C LYS A 357 4.59 10.10 -29.69
N ASN A 358 3.58 10.64 -29.00
CA ASN A 358 2.20 10.61 -29.46
C ASN A 358 2.01 11.39 -30.76
N ASP A 359 1.12 10.88 -31.62
CA ASP A 359 0.67 11.57 -32.82
C ASP A 359 -0.76 12.08 -32.58
N GLY A 360 -0.86 13.34 -32.15
CA GLY A 360 -2.12 13.91 -31.66
C GLY A 360 -2.64 13.11 -30.46
N ARG A 361 -3.86 12.56 -30.58
CA ARG A 361 -4.48 11.73 -29.52
C ARG A 361 -4.03 10.27 -29.53
N LYS A 362 -3.30 9.83 -30.57
CA LYS A 362 -2.89 8.44 -30.73
C LYS A 362 -1.65 8.18 -29.88
N LYS A 363 -1.80 7.36 -28.83
CA LYS A 363 -0.68 6.97 -27.97
C LYS A 363 0.26 6.03 -28.72
N LYS A 364 1.57 6.32 -28.67
CA LYS A 364 2.60 5.47 -29.29
C LYS A 364 3.49 4.81 -28.23
N ILE A 365 3.62 3.48 -28.31
CA ILE A 365 4.33 2.64 -27.34
C ILE A 365 5.31 1.73 -28.09
N VAL A 366 6.50 1.51 -27.53
CA VAL A 366 7.46 0.57 -28.13
C VAL A 366 7.03 -0.85 -27.76
N LEU A 367 6.79 -1.68 -28.78
CA LEU A 367 6.42 -3.08 -28.59
C LEU A 367 7.61 -3.97 -28.97
N LEU A 368 8.04 -4.84 -28.06
CA LEU A 368 8.98 -5.90 -28.41
C LEU A 368 8.26 -6.98 -29.24
N SER A 369 8.98 -7.57 -30.20
CA SER A 369 8.54 -8.80 -30.88
C SER A 369 9.30 -10.03 -30.38
N ALA A 370 10.50 -9.84 -29.84
CA ALA A 370 11.31 -10.82 -29.12
C ALA A 370 12.33 -10.07 -28.25
N ILE A 371 13.09 -10.76 -27.40
CA ILE A 371 14.26 -10.15 -26.77
C ILE A 371 15.28 -9.79 -27.86
N GLY A 372 15.81 -8.56 -27.82
CA GLY A 372 16.70 -8.00 -28.83
C GLY A 372 16.00 -7.50 -30.10
N LYS A 373 14.65 -7.53 -30.18
CA LYS A 373 13.91 -7.11 -31.38
C LYS A 373 12.62 -6.35 -31.04
N THR A 374 12.34 -5.32 -31.83
CA THR A 374 11.12 -4.52 -31.75
C THR A 374 10.18 -4.84 -32.91
N HIS A 375 8.88 -4.70 -32.68
CA HIS A 375 7.83 -4.99 -33.66
C HIS A 375 7.91 -4.09 -34.90
N GLU A 376 8.15 -2.80 -34.66
CA GLU A 376 8.44 -1.81 -35.68
C GLU A 376 9.77 -1.11 -35.31
N PRO A 377 10.52 -0.56 -36.28
CA PRO A 377 11.71 0.24 -36.01
C PRO A 377 11.36 1.66 -35.48
N ARG A 378 10.28 1.78 -34.70
CA ARG A 378 9.71 2.99 -34.09
C ARG A 378 8.64 2.57 -33.07
N ALA A 379 8.05 3.54 -32.36
CA ALA A 379 6.90 3.26 -31.49
C ALA A 379 5.61 3.02 -32.30
N THR A 380 4.83 2.04 -31.88
CA THR A 380 3.58 1.59 -32.53
C THR A 380 2.36 2.27 -31.91
N THR A 381 1.35 2.58 -32.71
CA THR A 381 0.10 3.14 -32.21
C THR A 381 -0.71 2.08 -31.47
N VAL A 382 -1.07 2.35 -30.21
CA VAL A 382 -1.87 1.43 -29.38
C VAL A 382 -3.18 2.09 -28.96
N LYS A 383 -4.28 1.33 -28.97
CA LYS A 383 -5.60 1.80 -28.52
C LYS A 383 -5.64 1.94 -27.00
N ASP A 384 -6.26 3.00 -26.51
CA ASP A 384 -6.43 3.27 -25.07
C ASP A 384 -7.08 2.11 -24.32
N ALA A 385 -8.03 1.39 -24.93
CA ALA A 385 -8.68 0.23 -24.31
C ALA A 385 -7.66 -0.86 -23.95
N ALA A 386 -6.70 -1.17 -24.83
CA ALA A 386 -5.67 -2.18 -24.55
C ALA A 386 -4.72 -1.72 -23.42
N ILE A 387 -4.35 -0.43 -23.42
CA ILE A 387 -3.56 0.17 -22.34
C ILE A 387 -4.32 0.08 -21.01
N LYS A 388 -5.62 0.39 -21.02
CA LYS A 388 -6.47 0.35 -19.82
C LYS A 388 -6.58 -1.07 -19.26
N VAL A 389 -6.75 -2.10 -20.10
CA VAL A 389 -6.75 -3.51 -19.64
C VAL A 389 -5.43 -3.87 -18.93
N MET A 390 -4.29 -3.39 -19.42
CA MET A 390 -2.97 -3.71 -18.84
C MET A 390 -2.71 -2.98 -17.52
N LEU A 391 -3.19 -1.74 -17.38
CA LEU A 391 -2.98 -0.90 -16.20
C LEU A 391 -4.01 -1.15 -15.09
N SER A 392 -5.23 -1.57 -15.43
CA SER A 392 -6.30 -1.82 -14.46
C SER A 392 -6.08 -3.14 -13.70
N ALA A 393 -6.41 -3.11 -12.41
CA ALA A 393 -6.36 -4.27 -11.53
C ALA A 393 -7.51 -5.25 -11.78
N SER A 394 -8.62 -4.77 -12.35
CA SER A 394 -9.80 -5.57 -12.69
C SER A 394 -10.05 -5.51 -14.21
N THR A 395 -10.71 -6.53 -14.72
CA THR A 395 -11.04 -6.63 -16.15
C THR A 395 -12.55 -6.75 -16.34
N LEU A 396 -13.09 -5.97 -17.25
CA LEU A 396 -14.47 -6.04 -17.70
C LEU A 396 -14.55 -6.96 -18.92
N VAL A 397 -15.22 -8.09 -18.77
CA VAL A 397 -15.43 -9.05 -19.85
C VAL A 397 -16.77 -8.76 -20.52
N THR A 398 -16.75 -8.42 -21.82
CA THR A 398 -17.98 -8.26 -22.60
C THR A 398 -18.42 -9.62 -23.15
N PRO A 399 -19.65 -10.08 -22.87
CA PRO A 399 -20.16 -11.35 -23.37
C PRO A 399 -20.20 -11.44 -24.89
N GLY A 400 -20.12 -12.66 -25.40
CA GLY A 400 -20.23 -12.98 -26.83
C GLY A 400 -18.90 -13.42 -27.45
N VAL A 401 -18.96 -14.57 -28.11
CA VAL A 401 -17.91 -15.12 -28.99
C VAL A 401 -18.45 -15.26 -30.42
N PRO A 402 -17.60 -15.33 -31.46
CA PRO A 402 -18.06 -15.60 -32.82
C PRO A 402 -18.81 -16.95 -32.92
N THR A 403 -20.00 -16.95 -33.54
CA THR A 403 -20.96 -18.08 -33.52
C THR A 403 -20.48 -19.37 -34.20
N LYS A 404 -19.47 -19.30 -35.07
CA LYS A 404 -18.85 -20.46 -35.76
C LYS A 404 -17.37 -20.59 -35.44
N LEU A 405 -16.95 -20.15 -34.26
CA LEU A 405 -15.56 -20.20 -33.86
C LEU A 405 -15.08 -21.67 -33.77
N ALA A 406 -13.95 -21.95 -34.42
CA ALA A 406 -13.17 -23.16 -34.22
C ALA A 406 -11.72 -22.72 -34.01
N THR A 407 -11.17 -23.01 -32.84
CA THR A 407 -9.85 -22.52 -32.44
C THR A 407 -8.99 -23.62 -31.83
N THR A 408 -7.67 -23.47 -31.95
CA THR A 408 -6.70 -24.36 -31.30
C THR A 408 -5.95 -23.54 -30.26
N VAL A 409 -6.02 -23.96 -29.00
CA VAL A 409 -5.37 -23.29 -27.88
C VAL A 409 -4.39 -24.26 -27.24
N THR A 410 -3.14 -23.83 -27.08
CA THR A 410 -2.11 -24.56 -26.35
C THR A 410 -1.85 -23.82 -25.04
N PRO A 411 -2.41 -24.27 -23.90
CA PRO A 411 -2.08 -23.71 -22.61
C PRO A 411 -0.59 -23.90 -22.27
N PRO A 412 -0.06 -23.18 -21.25
CA PRO A 412 1.28 -23.41 -20.75
C PRO A 412 1.49 -24.88 -20.34
N GLY A 413 2.72 -25.39 -20.46
CA GLY A 413 3.07 -26.74 -20.04
C GLY A 413 2.71 -27.03 -18.58
N SER A 414 2.34 -28.27 -18.26
CA SER A 414 2.07 -28.64 -16.87
C SER A 414 3.34 -28.53 -16.04
N LYS A 415 3.24 -27.87 -14.88
CA LYS A 415 4.36 -27.74 -13.94
C LYS A 415 4.86 -29.11 -13.48
N SER A 416 3.94 -30.03 -13.23
CA SER A 416 4.22 -31.36 -12.70
C SER A 416 5.03 -32.21 -13.66
N ILE A 417 4.72 -32.16 -14.96
CA ILE A 417 5.45 -32.88 -16.01
C ILE A 417 6.75 -32.14 -16.32
N SER A 418 6.72 -30.81 -16.45
CA SER A 418 7.91 -29.97 -16.70
C SER A 418 9.03 -30.26 -15.71
N ASN A 419 8.71 -30.25 -14.42
CA ASN A 419 9.70 -30.45 -13.36
C ASN A 419 10.30 -31.88 -13.38
N ARG A 420 9.49 -32.90 -13.68
CA ARG A 420 9.97 -34.29 -13.78
C ARG A 420 10.82 -34.51 -15.02
N ALA A 421 10.38 -33.98 -16.17
CA ALA A 421 11.10 -34.09 -17.42
C ALA A 421 12.49 -33.47 -17.30
N LEU A 422 12.62 -32.34 -16.63
CA LEU A 422 13.90 -31.70 -16.35
C LEU A 422 14.84 -32.60 -15.54
N ILE A 423 14.37 -33.19 -14.43
CA ILE A 423 15.18 -34.09 -13.60
C ILE A 423 15.58 -35.35 -14.35
N LEU A 424 14.63 -36.01 -15.01
CA LEU A 424 14.89 -37.23 -15.77
C LEU A 424 15.88 -36.99 -16.91
N ALA A 425 15.70 -35.89 -17.66
CA ALA A 425 16.62 -35.51 -18.73
C ALA A 425 18.02 -35.16 -18.21
N ALA A 426 18.11 -34.51 -17.04
CA ALA A 426 19.39 -34.18 -16.42
C ALA A 426 20.14 -35.41 -15.91
N LEU A 427 19.41 -36.36 -15.32
CA LEU A 427 19.98 -37.62 -14.85
C LEU A 427 20.30 -38.57 -16.01
N GLY A 428 19.61 -38.47 -17.14
CA GLY A 428 19.82 -39.35 -18.29
C GLY A 428 21.12 -39.11 -19.06
N GLU A 429 21.45 -40.08 -19.90
CA GLU A 429 22.56 -40.00 -20.85
C GLU A 429 22.04 -39.51 -22.21
N GLY A 430 22.75 -38.55 -22.80
CA GLY A 430 22.44 -37.98 -24.12
C GLY A 430 21.72 -36.62 -24.07
N THR A 431 21.31 -36.12 -25.23
CA THR A 431 20.64 -34.82 -25.37
C THR A 431 19.15 -34.99 -25.60
N CYS A 432 18.34 -34.22 -24.86
CA CYS A 432 16.89 -34.15 -24.99
C CYS A 432 16.46 -32.72 -25.33
N ARG A 433 15.64 -32.56 -26.36
CA ARG A 433 14.98 -31.28 -26.70
C ARG A 433 13.61 -31.26 -26.04
N ILE A 434 13.43 -30.40 -25.04
CA ILE A 434 12.18 -30.29 -24.28
C ILE A 434 11.36 -29.11 -24.81
N LYS A 435 10.16 -29.39 -25.32
CA LYS A 435 9.22 -28.40 -25.89
C LYS A 435 8.05 -28.12 -24.95
N ASN A 436 7.46 -26.93 -25.06
CA ASN A 436 6.33 -26.49 -24.22
C ASN A 436 6.65 -26.54 -22.71
N LEU A 437 7.90 -26.31 -22.35
CA LEU A 437 8.33 -26.32 -20.95
C LEU A 437 7.74 -25.12 -20.21
N LEU A 438 7.20 -25.35 -19.01
CA LEU A 438 6.76 -24.24 -18.18
C LEU A 438 7.95 -23.47 -17.62
N HIS A 439 8.11 -22.21 -18.03
CA HIS A 439 9.09 -21.29 -17.45
C HIS A 439 8.67 -20.84 -16.04
N SER A 440 8.82 -21.73 -15.06
CA SER A 440 8.56 -21.45 -13.65
C SER A 440 9.86 -21.27 -12.86
N ASP A 441 9.76 -20.63 -11.70
CA ASP A 441 10.87 -20.54 -10.73
C ASP A 441 11.45 -21.91 -10.41
N ASP A 442 10.60 -22.94 -10.24
CA ASP A 442 11.04 -24.30 -9.95
C ASP A 442 11.97 -24.87 -11.05
N VAL A 443 11.62 -24.67 -12.33
CA VAL A 443 12.43 -25.15 -13.46
C VAL A 443 13.80 -24.49 -13.46
N GLU A 444 13.85 -23.18 -13.25
CA GLU A 444 15.13 -22.47 -13.25
C GLU A 444 16.02 -22.81 -12.06
N PHE A 445 15.48 -22.83 -10.85
CA PHE A 445 16.28 -23.17 -9.67
C PHE A 445 16.84 -24.59 -9.80
N MET A 446 16.06 -25.53 -10.34
CA MET A 446 16.56 -26.88 -10.63
C MET A 446 17.64 -26.90 -11.70
N LEU A 447 17.42 -26.22 -12.83
CA LEU A 447 18.36 -26.19 -13.94
C LEU A 447 19.69 -25.54 -13.53
N THR A 448 19.64 -24.43 -12.79
CA THR A 448 20.81 -23.78 -12.18
C THR A 448 21.53 -24.71 -11.20
N ALA A 449 20.77 -25.35 -10.30
CA ALA A 449 21.33 -26.28 -9.31
C ALA A 449 22.04 -27.47 -10.00
N ILE A 450 21.39 -28.11 -10.97
CA ILE A 450 21.92 -29.26 -11.70
C ILE A 450 23.18 -28.90 -12.48
N THR A 451 23.19 -27.74 -13.14
CA THR A 451 24.38 -27.26 -13.87
C THR A 451 25.54 -27.00 -12.91
N ARG A 452 25.30 -26.42 -11.72
CA ARG A 452 26.33 -26.25 -10.69
C ARG A 452 26.86 -27.56 -10.14
N LEU A 453 25.99 -28.56 -9.98
CA LEU A 453 26.38 -29.93 -9.63
C LEU A 453 27.09 -30.67 -10.78
N GLY A 454 27.22 -30.03 -11.95
CA GLY A 454 27.84 -30.61 -13.13
C GLY A 454 27.04 -31.71 -13.81
N GLY A 455 25.79 -31.96 -13.40
CA GLY A 455 24.98 -33.10 -13.84
C GLY A 455 24.39 -32.95 -15.26
N ALA A 456 24.25 -31.72 -15.76
CA ALA A 456 23.80 -31.44 -17.12
C ALA A 456 24.31 -30.10 -17.63
N SER A 457 24.44 -29.98 -18.95
CA SER A 457 24.54 -28.70 -19.66
C SER A 457 23.24 -28.41 -20.39
N TYR A 458 22.93 -27.13 -20.60
CA TYR A 458 21.72 -26.73 -21.31
C TYR A 458 21.95 -25.54 -22.24
N ALA A 459 21.08 -25.42 -23.24
CA ALA A 459 20.95 -24.28 -24.13
C ALA A 459 19.48 -24.04 -24.44
N TRP A 460 19.16 -22.83 -24.90
CA TRP A 460 17.82 -22.49 -25.36
C TRP A 460 17.82 -22.31 -26.87
N GLU A 461 16.76 -22.79 -27.52
CA GLU A 461 16.48 -22.58 -28.94
C GLU A 461 15.08 -21.97 -29.13
N ASP A 462 14.79 -21.50 -30.35
CA ASP A 462 13.51 -20.87 -30.74
C ASP A 462 13.06 -19.77 -29.75
N ALA A 463 13.98 -18.82 -29.48
CA ALA A 463 13.77 -17.70 -28.57
C ALA A 463 13.31 -18.11 -27.15
N GLY A 464 13.77 -19.28 -26.67
CA GLY A 464 13.48 -19.77 -25.33
C GLY A 464 12.37 -20.82 -25.25
N GLU A 465 11.68 -21.14 -26.35
CA GLU A 465 10.57 -22.12 -26.33
C GLU A 465 11.05 -23.58 -26.23
N VAL A 466 12.30 -23.85 -26.61
CA VAL A 466 12.89 -25.20 -26.57
C VAL A 466 14.10 -25.22 -25.66
N LEU A 467 14.03 -26.02 -24.61
CA LEU A 467 15.18 -26.30 -23.74
C LEU A 467 15.94 -27.51 -24.30
N VAL A 468 17.17 -27.29 -24.75
CA VAL A 468 18.08 -28.37 -25.15
C VAL A 468 18.92 -28.73 -23.93
N LEU A 469 18.71 -29.94 -23.40
CA LEU A 469 19.38 -30.39 -22.19
C LEU A 469 20.20 -31.65 -22.47
N THR A 470 21.50 -31.60 -22.17
CA THR A 470 22.42 -32.73 -22.29
C THR A 470 22.76 -33.23 -20.90
N GLY A 471 22.17 -34.36 -20.52
CA GLY A 471 22.43 -35.03 -19.24
C GLY A 471 23.72 -35.84 -19.26
N LYS A 472 24.30 -36.04 -18.07
CA LYS A 472 25.58 -36.77 -17.89
C LYS A 472 25.40 -38.12 -17.19
N GLY A 473 24.25 -38.77 -17.34
CA GLY A 473 24.04 -40.14 -16.85
C GLY A 473 24.16 -40.26 -15.32
N GLY A 474 23.69 -39.27 -14.56
CA GLY A 474 23.70 -39.28 -13.09
C GLY A 474 25.07 -38.98 -12.46
N GLN A 475 26.04 -38.53 -13.25
CA GLN A 475 27.36 -38.12 -12.75
C GLN A 475 27.31 -36.68 -12.22
N LEU A 476 26.87 -36.53 -10.96
CA LEU A 476 26.87 -35.24 -10.25
C LEU A 476 28.05 -35.15 -9.28
N ARG A 477 28.53 -33.93 -9.05
CA ARG A 477 29.61 -33.61 -8.11
C ARG A 477 29.09 -32.68 -7.02
N ALA A 478 29.52 -32.91 -5.80
CA ALA A 478 29.16 -32.06 -4.67
C ALA A 478 29.64 -30.60 -4.89
N SER A 479 28.75 -29.64 -4.63
CA SER A 479 29.05 -28.20 -4.73
C SER A 479 29.49 -27.67 -3.36
N SER A 480 30.61 -26.94 -3.34
CA SER A 480 31.07 -26.18 -2.17
C SER A 480 30.16 -24.99 -1.86
N ASP A 481 29.58 -24.37 -2.90
CA ASP A 481 28.60 -23.29 -2.77
C ASP A 481 27.20 -23.84 -2.46
N PRO A 482 26.45 -23.23 -1.53
CA PRO A 482 25.04 -23.56 -1.31
C PRO A 482 24.19 -23.34 -2.57
N LEU A 483 23.23 -24.24 -2.81
CA LEU A 483 22.26 -24.13 -3.89
C LEU A 483 21.01 -23.42 -3.38
N TYR A 484 20.80 -22.19 -3.83
CA TYR A 484 19.63 -21.37 -3.48
C TYR A 484 18.43 -21.68 -4.37
N LEU A 485 17.28 -21.98 -3.76
CA LEU A 485 16.07 -22.46 -4.44
C LEU A 485 14.85 -21.52 -4.30
N GLY A 486 15.03 -20.29 -3.81
CA GLY A 486 13.92 -19.37 -3.57
C GLY A 486 12.84 -19.98 -2.66
N ASN A 487 11.57 -19.99 -3.10
CA ASN A 487 10.46 -20.72 -2.47
C ASN A 487 9.93 -21.87 -3.36
N ALA A 488 10.77 -22.41 -4.24
CA ALA A 488 10.40 -23.48 -5.17
C ALA A 488 10.21 -24.81 -4.44
N GLY A 489 8.96 -25.11 -4.12
CA GLY A 489 8.58 -26.26 -3.30
C GLY A 489 9.01 -27.57 -3.96
N THR A 490 8.65 -27.75 -5.22
CA THR A 490 8.95 -28.99 -5.95
C THR A 490 10.44 -29.14 -6.18
N ALA A 491 11.13 -28.04 -6.55
CA ALA A 491 12.59 -28.03 -6.70
C ALA A 491 13.31 -28.53 -5.45
N SER A 492 12.92 -28.03 -4.26
CA SER A 492 13.59 -28.45 -3.02
C SER A 492 13.40 -29.94 -2.72
N ARG A 493 12.22 -30.52 -3.00
CA ARG A 493 11.96 -31.95 -2.74
C ARG A 493 12.72 -32.82 -3.73
N PHE A 494 12.71 -32.46 -5.01
CA PHE A 494 13.41 -33.20 -6.06
C PHE A 494 14.92 -33.15 -5.86
N LEU A 495 15.47 -31.96 -5.63
CA LEU A 495 16.90 -31.77 -5.42
C LEU A 495 17.40 -32.40 -4.12
N THR A 496 16.59 -32.49 -3.06
CA THR A 496 17.02 -33.21 -1.83
C THR A 496 17.40 -34.66 -2.14
N THR A 497 16.64 -35.35 -2.99
CA THR A 497 16.99 -36.71 -3.40
C THR A 497 18.09 -36.75 -4.46
N VAL A 498 18.09 -35.82 -5.43
CA VAL A 498 19.11 -35.77 -6.50
C VAL A 498 20.50 -35.43 -5.95
N VAL A 499 20.60 -34.54 -4.97
CA VAL A 499 21.88 -34.18 -4.34
C VAL A 499 22.51 -35.38 -3.64
N ALA A 500 21.72 -36.29 -3.08
CA ALA A 500 22.24 -37.54 -2.49
C ALA A 500 22.94 -38.46 -3.51
N LEU A 501 22.71 -38.26 -4.82
CA LEU A 501 23.38 -38.99 -5.89
C LEU A 501 24.80 -38.45 -6.18
N CYS A 502 25.14 -37.26 -5.68
CA CYS A 502 26.43 -36.63 -5.96
C CYS A 502 27.57 -37.51 -5.43
N SER A 503 28.63 -37.60 -6.22
CA SER A 503 29.92 -38.08 -5.73
C SER A 503 30.63 -36.96 -4.96
N PRO A 504 31.43 -37.30 -3.93
CA PRO A 504 32.30 -36.32 -3.28
C PRO A 504 33.20 -35.65 -4.31
N ALA A 505 33.40 -34.34 -4.15
CA ALA A 505 34.35 -33.56 -4.93
C ALA A 505 35.33 -32.90 -3.95
N ASP A 506 35.47 -31.57 -3.99
CA ASP A 506 36.25 -30.82 -3.00
C ASP A 506 35.58 -30.78 -1.61
N VAL A 507 34.29 -31.13 -1.56
CA VAL A 507 33.48 -31.23 -0.34
C VAL A 507 32.76 -32.57 -0.28
N SER A 508 32.50 -33.06 0.93
CA SER A 508 31.78 -34.33 1.19
C SER A 508 30.26 -34.18 1.25
N SER A 509 29.74 -32.95 1.22
CA SER A 509 28.30 -32.65 1.31
C SER A 509 27.96 -31.40 0.49
N THR A 510 26.67 -31.21 0.21
CA THR A 510 26.15 -30.02 -0.46
C THR A 510 24.98 -29.44 0.33
N VAL A 511 24.89 -28.12 0.37
CA VAL A 511 23.83 -27.40 1.10
C VAL A 511 22.73 -26.95 0.15
N LEU A 512 21.48 -27.31 0.46
CA LEU A 512 20.28 -26.76 -0.16
C LEU A 512 19.67 -25.68 0.73
N THR A 513 19.42 -24.49 0.19
CA THR A 513 18.82 -23.37 0.93
C THR A 513 17.76 -22.64 0.10
N GLY A 514 17.09 -21.66 0.69
CA GLY A 514 16.07 -20.85 0.03
C GLY A 514 15.72 -19.61 0.84
N ASN A 515 14.67 -18.91 0.42
CA ASN A 515 14.20 -17.71 1.12
C ASN A 515 13.60 -18.05 2.50
N ALA A 516 13.28 -17.01 3.28
CA ALA A 516 12.71 -17.17 4.63
C ALA A 516 11.44 -18.05 4.65
N ARG A 517 10.62 -18.01 3.60
CA ARG A 517 9.41 -18.86 3.52
C ARG A 517 9.74 -20.33 3.26
N MET A 518 10.76 -20.61 2.45
CA MET A 518 11.25 -21.99 2.25
C MET A 518 11.79 -22.58 3.54
N GLN A 519 12.45 -21.76 4.36
CA GLN A 519 13.07 -22.19 5.62
C GLN A 519 12.06 -22.64 6.69
N VAL A 520 10.77 -22.40 6.49
CA VAL A 520 9.68 -22.89 7.37
C VAL A 520 8.76 -23.89 6.67
N ARG A 521 9.14 -24.37 5.48
CA ARG A 521 8.31 -25.27 4.66
C ARG A 521 8.69 -26.74 4.94
N PRO A 522 7.74 -27.62 5.29
CA PRO A 522 8.03 -28.95 5.82
C PRO A 522 8.66 -29.90 4.78
N ILE A 523 9.73 -30.60 5.14
CA ILE A 523 10.37 -31.65 4.32
C ILE A 523 10.69 -32.93 5.11
N GLY A 524 10.38 -32.95 6.40
CA GLY A 524 10.67 -34.02 7.36
C GLY A 524 10.57 -35.46 6.82
N PRO A 525 9.40 -35.91 6.34
CA PRO A 525 9.22 -37.30 5.91
C PRO A 525 10.17 -37.75 4.80
N LEU A 526 10.56 -36.85 3.89
CA LEU A 526 11.53 -37.17 2.84
C LEU A 526 12.94 -37.34 3.42
N VAL A 527 13.33 -36.47 4.35
CA VAL A 527 14.64 -36.58 5.03
C VAL A 527 14.70 -37.84 5.89
N ASP A 528 13.62 -38.16 6.61
CA ASP A 528 13.53 -39.36 7.44
C ASP A 528 13.69 -40.63 6.57
N ALA A 529 13.05 -40.68 5.39
CA ALA A 529 13.19 -41.79 4.44
C ALA A 529 14.61 -41.93 3.86
N LEU A 530 15.29 -40.81 3.54
CA LEU A 530 16.66 -40.84 3.03
C LEU A 530 17.68 -41.23 4.10
N ARG A 531 17.50 -40.76 5.34
CA ARG A 531 18.30 -41.17 6.50
C ARG A 531 18.16 -42.67 6.77
N SER A 532 16.93 -43.21 6.72
CA SER A 532 16.72 -44.66 6.85
C SER A 532 17.36 -45.47 5.72
N ASN A 533 17.62 -44.84 4.57
CA ASN A 533 18.27 -45.47 3.41
C ASN A 533 19.74 -45.04 3.24
N GLY A 534 20.41 -44.74 4.36
CA GLY A 534 21.87 -44.61 4.42
C GLY A 534 22.44 -43.28 3.91
N VAL A 535 21.63 -42.22 3.81
CA VAL A 535 22.11 -40.86 3.47
C VAL A 535 22.12 -39.98 4.71
N SER A 536 23.28 -39.47 5.10
CA SER A 536 23.36 -38.48 6.18
C SER A 536 22.84 -37.12 5.69
N ILE A 537 21.96 -36.50 6.47
CA ILE A 537 21.37 -35.21 6.17
C ILE A 537 21.24 -34.44 7.48
N ASP A 538 21.74 -33.21 7.54
CA ASP A 538 21.61 -32.32 8.69
C ASP A 538 20.69 -31.14 8.39
N TYR A 539 19.84 -30.81 9.36
CA TYR A 539 19.09 -29.55 9.36
C TYR A 539 19.99 -28.44 9.89
N LEU A 540 20.19 -27.38 9.11
CA LEU A 540 20.99 -26.21 9.54
C LEU A 540 20.13 -25.15 10.25
N GLY A 541 18.81 -25.30 10.25
CA GLY A 541 17.86 -24.43 10.95
C GLY A 541 17.08 -25.19 12.04
N PRO A 542 16.27 -24.47 12.85
CA PRO A 542 15.62 -25.03 14.04
C PRO A 542 14.40 -25.95 13.75
N GLY A 543 13.95 -26.07 12.50
CA GLY A 543 12.76 -26.84 12.11
C GLY A 543 13.04 -28.01 11.16
N LYS A 544 12.03 -28.87 10.93
CA LYS A 544 12.06 -29.95 9.91
C LYS A 544 11.88 -29.40 8.47
N SER A 545 12.71 -28.44 8.10
CA SER A 545 12.67 -27.62 6.88
C SER A 545 14.08 -27.23 6.42
N LEU A 546 14.23 -26.63 5.24
CA LEU A 546 15.53 -26.12 4.76
C LEU A 546 16.06 -25.01 5.72
N PRO A 547 17.37 -24.71 5.74
CA PRO A 547 18.44 -25.28 4.90
C PRO A 547 18.87 -26.69 5.32
N LEU A 548 19.21 -27.53 4.33
CA LEU A 548 19.66 -28.91 4.54
C LEU A 548 21.11 -29.06 4.06
N ARG A 549 21.97 -29.69 4.86
CA ARG A 549 23.27 -30.22 4.41
C ARG A 549 23.09 -31.70 4.12
N ILE A 550 23.38 -32.13 2.90
CA ILE A 550 23.13 -33.50 2.42
C ILE A 550 24.46 -34.11 1.99
N ASP A 551 24.78 -35.30 2.50
CA ASP A 551 26.02 -36.01 2.13
C ASP A 551 26.03 -36.39 0.64
N ALA A 552 27.19 -36.26 0.03
CA ALA A 552 27.47 -36.71 -1.32
C ALA A 552 27.73 -38.24 -1.32
N ALA A 553 26.68 -39.01 -1.11
CA ALA A 553 26.75 -40.44 -0.82
C ALA A 553 27.02 -41.34 -2.05
N GLY A 554 26.99 -40.78 -3.27
CA GLY A 554 27.02 -41.54 -4.52
C GLY A 554 25.78 -42.40 -4.72
N GLY A 555 24.62 -41.93 -4.25
CA GLY A 555 23.36 -42.67 -4.22
C GLY A 555 23.01 -43.23 -2.83
N PHE A 556 21.71 -43.36 -2.57
CA PHE A 556 21.21 -44.05 -1.36
C PHE A 556 21.42 -45.57 -1.46
N ALA A 557 21.31 -46.28 -0.33
CA ALA A 557 21.74 -47.68 -0.24
C ALA A 557 20.95 -48.62 -1.18
N GLY A 558 19.65 -48.41 -1.35
CA GLY A 558 18.79 -49.27 -2.14
C GLY A 558 17.96 -50.21 -1.25
N GLY A 559 17.49 -51.33 -1.79
CA GLY A 559 16.65 -52.26 -1.02
C GLY A 559 15.29 -51.65 -0.67
N VAL A 560 14.78 -51.94 0.53
CA VAL A 560 13.44 -51.49 0.95
C VAL A 560 13.49 -50.04 1.43
N ILE A 561 12.62 -49.20 0.88
CA ILE A 561 12.36 -47.84 1.37
C ILE A 561 10.86 -47.65 1.58
N GLU A 562 10.47 -47.22 2.77
CA GLU A 562 9.06 -47.11 3.16
C GLU A 562 8.64 -45.65 3.34
N LEU A 563 7.43 -45.33 2.88
CA LEU A 563 6.77 -44.04 3.09
C LEU A 563 5.30 -44.27 3.43
N ALA A 564 4.66 -43.39 4.20
CA ALA A 564 3.24 -43.52 4.47
C ALA A 564 2.39 -43.20 3.22
N ALA A 565 1.27 -43.90 3.00
CA ALA A 565 0.41 -43.68 1.83
C ALA A 565 -0.22 -42.27 1.77
N THR A 566 -0.29 -41.57 2.90
CA THR A 566 -0.82 -40.21 3.04
C THR A 566 0.23 -39.12 2.77
N VAL A 567 1.49 -39.46 2.47
CA VAL A 567 2.54 -38.46 2.24
C VAL A 567 2.38 -37.73 0.90
N SER A 568 2.99 -36.54 0.85
CA SER A 568 3.03 -35.69 -0.33
C SER A 568 3.54 -36.43 -1.57
N SER A 569 2.85 -36.25 -2.70
CA SER A 569 3.24 -36.79 -4.01
C SER A 569 4.65 -36.38 -4.44
N GLN A 570 5.14 -35.25 -3.94
CA GLN A 570 6.48 -34.75 -4.29
C GLN A 570 7.60 -35.61 -3.69
N TYR A 571 7.40 -36.19 -2.50
CA TYR A 571 8.42 -37.03 -1.84
C TYR A 571 8.56 -38.38 -2.52
N VAL A 572 7.44 -39.06 -2.77
CA VAL A 572 7.43 -40.36 -3.46
C VAL A 572 8.00 -40.23 -4.88
N SER A 573 7.63 -39.17 -5.60
CA SER A 573 8.12 -38.94 -6.96
C SER A 573 9.62 -38.61 -7.00
N SER A 574 10.16 -37.88 -6.01
CA SER A 574 11.59 -37.57 -5.97
C SER A 574 12.43 -38.83 -5.78
N ILE A 575 11.99 -39.73 -4.90
CA ILE A 575 12.63 -41.03 -4.68
C ILE A 575 12.54 -41.89 -5.94
N LEU A 576 11.37 -42.00 -6.56
CA LEU A 576 11.20 -42.77 -7.80
C LEU A 576 12.17 -42.34 -8.90
N MET A 577 12.31 -41.03 -9.13
CA MET A 577 13.20 -40.52 -10.18
C MET A 577 14.69 -40.80 -9.91
N ALA A 578 15.11 -40.80 -8.65
CA ALA A 578 16.51 -41.02 -8.27
C ALA A 578 16.87 -42.49 -7.97
N ALA A 579 15.86 -43.33 -7.71
CA ALA A 579 16.02 -44.74 -7.37
C ALA A 579 16.87 -45.57 -8.34
N PRO A 580 16.84 -45.33 -9.67
CA PRO A 580 17.71 -46.07 -10.59
C PRO A 580 19.22 -45.88 -10.32
N TYR A 581 19.59 -44.79 -9.64
CA TYR A 581 20.97 -44.43 -9.29
C TYR A 581 21.34 -44.82 -7.85
N ALA A 582 20.51 -45.59 -7.16
CA ALA A 582 20.87 -46.17 -5.87
C ALA A 582 21.98 -47.22 -6.00
N LYS A 583 22.60 -47.59 -4.87
CA LYS A 583 23.68 -48.60 -4.85
C LYS A 583 23.16 -49.98 -5.22
N GLU A 584 21.97 -50.34 -4.75
CA GLU A 584 21.23 -51.57 -5.09
C GLU A 584 19.83 -51.26 -5.65
N PRO A 585 19.17 -52.19 -6.36
CA PRO A 585 17.78 -52.03 -6.79
C PRO A 585 16.84 -51.67 -5.63
N VAL A 586 15.84 -50.83 -5.91
CA VAL A 586 14.96 -50.24 -4.88
C VAL A 586 13.60 -50.93 -4.89
N THR A 587 13.08 -51.26 -3.72
CA THR A 587 11.68 -51.65 -3.49
C THR A 587 11.02 -50.57 -2.63
N LEU A 588 10.21 -49.74 -3.26
CA LEU A 588 9.50 -48.64 -2.62
C LEU A 588 8.12 -49.12 -2.15
N ARG A 589 7.86 -49.07 -0.84
CA ARG A 589 6.59 -49.49 -0.22
C ARG A 589 5.82 -48.29 0.33
N LEU A 590 4.54 -48.18 -0.01
CA LEU A 590 3.64 -47.17 0.53
C LEU A 590 2.75 -47.77 1.62
N VAL A 591 3.11 -47.53 2.87
CA VAL A 591 2.47 -48.13 4.04
C VAL A 591 1.19 -47.37 4.40
N GLY A 592 0.05 -48.08 4.44
CA GLY A 592 -1.27 -47.51 4.75
C GLY A 592 -2.34 -47.87 3.72
N GLY A 593 -3.43 -47.09 3.68
CA GLY A 593 -4.52 -47.26 2.71
C GLY A 593 -4.18 -46.83 1.28
N LYS A 594 -5.20 -46.54 0.46
CA LYS A 594 -5.03 -46.04 -0.93
C LYS A 594 -4.16 -44.76 -0.92
N PRO A 595 -3.04 -44.72 -1.66
CA PRO A 595 -2.16 -43.55 -1.65
C PRO A 595 -2.84 -42.35 -2.31
N ILE A 596 -2.86 -41.22 -1.61
CA ILE A 596 -3.45 -39.96 -2.09
C ILE A 596 -2.71 -39.46 -3.35
N SER A 597 -1.45 -39.89 -3.51
CA SER A 597 -0.53 -39.47 -4.56
C SER A 597 -0.51 -40.37 -5.80
N GLN A 598 -1.42 -41.35 -5.91
CA GLN A 598 -1.42 -42.34 -7.01
C GLN A 598 -1.29 -41.72 -8.42
N PRO A 599 -2.06 -40.69 -8.81
CA PRO A 599 -1.94 -40.12 -10.17
C PRO A 599 -0.55 -39.57 -10.48
N TYR A 600 0.13 -39.02 -9.47
CA TYR A 600 1.49 -38.49 -9.61
C TYR A 600 2.55 -39.60 -9.62
N ILE A 601 2.29 -40.72 -8.95
CA ILE A 601 3.13 -41.92 -9.03
C ILE A 601 3.04 -42.48 -10.45
N ASP A 602 1.84 -42.69 -10.97
CA ASP A 602 1.60 -43.22 -12.32
C ASP A 602 2.24 -42.32 -13.39
N MET A 603 2.08 -40.99 -13.27
CA MET A 603 2.79 -40.02 -14.10
C MET A 603 4.30 -40.21 -14.06
N THR A 604 4.88 -40.34 -12.86
CA THR A 604 6.35 -40.48 -12.71
C THR A 604 6.84 -41.78 -13.34
N LEU A 605 6.14 -42.90 -13.12
CA LEU A 605 6.49 -44.20 -13.69
C LEU A 605 6.40 -44.21 -15.22
N ALA A 606 5.36 -43.61 -15.79
CA ALA A 606 5.20 -43.49 -17.24
C ALA A 606 6.30 -42.63 -17.88
N MET A 607 6.69 -41.54 -17.21
CA MET A 607 7.81 -40.71 -17.65
C MET A 607 9.13 -41.48 -17.54
N MET A 608 9.42 -42.15 -16.43
CA MET A 608 10.61 -43.00 -16.28
C MET A 608 10.73 -44.02 -17.41
N LYS A 609 9.61 -44.68 -17.76
CA LYS A 609 9.55 -45.63 -18.88
C LYS A 609 9.91 -44.98 -20.21
N THR A 610 9.42 -43.76 -20.46
CA THR A 610 9.76 -42.99 -21.67
C THR A 610 11.24 -42.65 -21.74
N PHE A 611 11.86 -42.39 -20.58
CA PHE A 611 13.30 -42.19 -20.42
C PHE A 611 14.08 -43.52 -20.25
N GLY A 612 13.48 -44.65 -20.62
CA GLY A 612 14.18 -45.94 -20.74
C GLY A 612 14.31 -46.78 -19.47
N VAL A 613 13.67 -46.40 -18.35
CA VAL A 613 13.67 -47.17 -17.11
C VAL A 613 12.26 -47.61 -16.74
N GLN A 614 12.02 -48.92 -16.70
CA GLN A 614 10.71 -49.49 -16.38
C GLN A 614 10.71 -50.03 -14.95
N ALA A 615 9.90 -49.40 -14.09
CA ALA A 615 9.58 -49.93 -12.77
C ALA A 615 8.34 -50.84 -12.83
N GLU A 616 8.30 -51.86 -11.98
CA GLU A 616 7.25 -52.87 -11.96
C GLU A 616 6.44 -52.77 -10.67
N ARG A 617 5.12 -52.87 -10.78
CA ARG A 617 4.23 -52.94 -9.62
C ARG A 617 4.25 -54.36 -9.07
N SER A 618 4.33 -54.52 -7.76
CA SER A 618 4.34 -55.83 -7.12
C SER A 618 3.01 -56.57 -7.35
N SER A 619 3.08 -57.88 -7.59
CA SER A 619 1.91 -58.74 -7.76
C SER A 619 1.20 -59.05 -6.43
N SER A 620 1.92 -58.97 -5.30
CA SER A 620 1.38 -59.28 -3.96
C SER A 620 0.80 -58.06 -3.25
N ASP A 621 1.30 -56.86 -3.54
CA ASP A 621 0.86 -55.62 -2.92
C ASP A 621 0.85 -54.45 -3.94
N PRO A 622 -0.32 -53.89 -4.29
CA PRO A 622 -0.40 -52.81 -5.26
C PRO A 622 0.27 -51.50 -4.78
N ASN A 623 0.60 -51.37 -3.50
CA ASN A 623 1.30 -50.20 -2.97
C ASN A 623 2.82 -50.38 -2.90
N THR A 624 3.34 -51.47 -3.47
CA THR A 624 4.78 -51.75 -3.58
C THR A 624 5.25 -51.68 -5.04
N TYR A 625 6.37 -50.99 -5.26
CA TYR A 625 6.98 -50.76 -6.57
C TYR A 625 8.44 -51.24 -6.57
N HIS A 626 8.80 -52.07 -7.54
CA HIS A 626 10.16 -52.55 -7.78
C HIS A 626 10.82 -51.68 -8.86
N ILE A 627 11.87 -50.96 -8.49
CA ILE A 627 12.60 -50.04 -9.37
C ILE A 627 13.98 -50.63 -9.65
N PRO A 628 14.34 -50.88 -10.92
CA PRO A 628 15.65 -51.42 -11.26
C PRO A 628 16.74 -50.37 -11.09
N LYS A 629 17.97 -50.83 -10.86
CA LYS A 629 19.18 -50.00 -10.96
C LYS A 629 19.53 -49.80 -12.43
N GLY A 630 19.79 -48.57 -12.86
CA GLY A 630 20.13 -48.24 -14.24
C GLY A 630 20.22 -46.74 -14.51
N THR A 631 20.54 -46.40 -15.75
CA THR A 631 20.67 -45.01 -16.22
C THR A 631 19.54 -44.70 -17.19
N TYR A 632 18.91 -43.53 -17.06
CA TYR A 632 17.94 -43.06 -18.05
C TYR A 632 18.60 -42.85 -19.41
N LYS A 633 17.89 -43.19 -20.49
CA LYS A 633 18.26 -42.89 -21.87
C LYS A 633 17.40 -41.72 -22.36
N ASN A 634 18.04 -40.59 -22.64
CA ASN A 634 17.31 -39.41 -23.06
C ASN A 634 16.69 -39.63 -24.44
N PRO A 635 15.36 -39.41 -24.60
CA PRO A 635 14.77 -39.33 -25.93
C PRO A 635 15.31 -38.08 -26.64
N ALA A 636 15.39 -38.12 -27.97
CA ALA A 636 15.86 -36.98 -28.76
C ALA A 636 14.97 -35.74 -28.55
N GLU A 637 13.67 -35.95 -28.34
CA GLU A 637 12.68 -34.91 -28.09
C GLU A 637 11.64 -35.37 -27.08
N TYR A 638 11.21 -34.45 -26.21
CA TYR A 638 10.12 -34.66 -25.26
C TYR A 638 9.23 -33.42 -25.21
N THR A 639 7.97 -33.56 -25.62
CA THR A 639 7.00 -32.45 -25.56
C THR A 639 6.21 -32.53 -24.27
N ILE A 640 6.26 -31.46 -23.48
CA ILE A 640 5.47 -31.35 -22.25
C ILE A 640 4.01 -31.11 -22.63
N GLU A 641 3.13 -31.95 -22.09
CA GLU A 641 1.68 -31.73 -22.19
C GLU A 641 1.32 -30.38 -21.56
N SER A 642 0.35 -29.69 -22.15
CA SER A 642 -0.23 -28.50 -21.51
C SER A 642 -0.81 -28.86 -20.14
N ASP A 643 -0.87 -27.89 -19.22
CA ASP A 643 -1.48 -28.08 -17.92
C ASP A 643 -2.96 -28.46 -18.08
N ALA A 644 -3.32 -29.68 -17.70
CA ALA A 644 -4.66 -30.21 -17.97
C ALA A 644 -5.75 -29.45 -17.20
N SER A 645 -5.45 -28.95 -16.00
CA SER A 645 -6.39 -28.08 -15.29
C SER A 645 -6.60 -26.76 -16.04
N SER A 646 -5.55 -26.17 -16.59
CA SER A 646 -5.63 -24.94 -17.39
C SER A 646 -6.32 -25.17 -18.73
N ALA A 647 -6.16 -26.35 -19.33
CA ALA A 647 -6.86 -26.75 -20.54
C ALA A 647 -8.38 -26.82 -20.36
N THR A 648 -8.89 -26.95 -19.13
CA THR A 648 -10.34 -26.97 -18.89
C THR A 648 -11.02 -25.66 -19.27
N TYR A 649 -10.39 -24.50 -19.06
CA TYR A 649 -11.01 -23.20 -19.32
C TYR A 649 -11.33 -22.95 -20.81
N PRO A 650 -10.38 -23.10 -21.77
CA PRO A 650 -10.70 -22.92 -23.19
C PRO A 650 -11.68 -23.98 -23.72
N LEU A 651 -11.58 -25.23 -23.23
CA LEU A 651 -12.55 -26.29 -23.57
C LEU A 651 -13.95 -25.98 -23.03
N ALA A 652 -14.03 -25.41 -21.83
CA ALA A 652 -15.30 -24.99 -21.21
C ALA A 652 -15.93 -23.79 -21.93
N ILE A 653 -15.13 -22.87 -22.50
CA ILE A 653 -15.67 -21.81 -23.38
C ILE A 653 -16.35 -22.43 -24.61
N ALA A 654 -15.71 -23.41 -25.26
CA ALA A 654 -16.34 -24.12 -26.37
C ALA A 654 -17.64 -24.83 -25.93
N ALA A 655 -17.63 -25.48 -24.76
CA ALA A 655 -18.79 -26.15 -24.19
C ALA A 655 -19.96 -25.18 -23.92
N ILE A 656 -19.70 -24.04 -23.26
CA ILE A 656 -20.74 -23.11 -22.81
C ILE A 656 -21.30 -22.24 -23.94
N THR A 657 -20.51 -21.98 -24.98
CA THR A 657 -20.87 -21.11 -26.11
C THR A 657 -21.32 -21.85 -27.37
N GLY A 658 -21.22 -23.18 -27.39
CA GLY A 658 -21.54 -24.00 -28.56
C GLY A 658 -20.55 -23.89 -29.72
N THR A 659 -19.33 -23.44 -29.45
CA THR A 659 -18.24 -23.37 -30.44
C THR A 659 -17.32 -24.58 -30.34
N THR A 660 -16.22 -24.60 -31.11
CA THR A 660 -15.22 -25.68 -31.08
C THR A 660 -13.87 -25.18 -30.57
N CYS A 661 -13.25 -25.95 -29.68
CA CYS A 661 -11.86 -25.73 -29.23
C CYS A 661 -11.07 -27.04 -29.25
N THR A 662 -9.83 -26.96 -29.72
CA THR A 662 -8.86 -28.07 -29.71
C THR A 662 -7.68 -27.74 -28.80
N VAL A 663 -7.31 -28.67 -27.92
CA VAL A 663 -6.04 -28.66 -27.19
C VAL A 663 -5.14 -29.74 -27.82
N PRO A 664 -4.06 -29.36 -28.53
CA PRO A 664 -3.39 -30.25 -29.48
C PRO A 664 -2.39 -31.23 -28.85
N ASN A 665 -2.10 -31.09 -27.55
CA ASN A 665 -1.08 -31.84 -26.82
C ASN A 665 -1.59 -32.45 -25.50
N ILE A 666 -2.90 -32.61 -25.38
CA ILE A 666 -3.56 -33.42 -24.34
C ILE A 666 -4.55 -34.34 -25.05
N GLY A 667 -4.39 -35.64 -24.93
CA GLY A 667 -5.31 -36.63 -25.49
C GLY A 667 -5.61 -37.77 -24.52
N SER A 668 -6.09 -38.89 -25.06
CA SER A 668 -6.49 -40.06 -24.26
C SER A 668 -5.33 -40.76 -23.54
N SER A 669 -4.08 -40.52 -23.94
CA SER A 669 -2.89 -41.04 -23.27
C SER A 669 -2.24 -40.04 -22.28
N SER A 670 -2.94 -38.95 -21.95
CA SER A 670 -2.41 -37.92 -21.04
C SER A 670 -2.06 -38.51 -19.67
N LEU A 671 -0.95 -38.05 -19.09
CA LEU A 671 -0.52 -38.47 -17.75
C LEU A 671 -1.24 -37.72 -16.61
N GLN A 672 -2.17 -36.81 -16.93
CA GLN A 672 -2.76 -35.89 -15.98
C GLN A 672 -4.19 -36.29 -15.62
N GLY A 673 -4.50 -36.38 -14.33
CA GLY A 673 -5.86 -36.71 -13.87
C GLY A 673 -6.92 -35.75 -14.40
N ASP A 674 -6.63 -34.45 -14.40
CA ASP A 674 -7.50 -33.39 -14.90
C ASP A 674 -7.81 -33.49 -16.42
N ALA A 675 -7.02 -34.23 -17.21
CA ALA A 675 -7.31 -34.43 -18.64
C ALA A 675 -8.60 -35.23 -18.87
N ARG A 676 -9.05 -35.96 -17.84
CA ARG A 676 -10.33 -36.67 -17.84
C ARG A 676 -11.53 -35.73 -17.94
N PHE A 677 -11.38 -34.45 -17.64
CA PHE A 677 -12.47 -33.45 -17.66
C PHE A 677 -13.26 -33.45 -18.98
N ALA A 678 -12.60 -33.63 -20.13
CA ALA A 678 -13.29 -33.65 -21.42
C ALA A 678 -14.26 -34.83 -21.54
N ILE A 679 -13.84 -36.04 -21.16
CA ILE A 679 -14.64 -37.26 -21.29
C ILE A 679 -15.60 -37.43 -20.11
N ASP A 680 -15.16 -37.17 -18.89
CA ASP A 680 -15.92 -37.46 -17.67
C ASP A 680 -16.87 -36.32 -17.26
N VAL A 681 -16.72 -35.12 -17.83
CA VAL A 681 -17.57 -33.95 -17.55
C VAL A 681 -18.22 -33.41 -18.81
N LEU A 682 -17.44 -32.94 -19.79
CA LEU A 682 -17.99 -32.20 -20.94
C LEU A 682 -18.86 -33.08 -21.85
N GLN A 683 -18.44 -34.30 -22.12
CA GLN A 683 -19.21 -35.25 -22.94
C GLN A 683 -20.56 -35.62 -22.27
N PRO A 684 -20.62 -36.00 -20.97
CA PRO A 684 -21.87 -36.17 -20.24
C PRO A 684 -22.76 -34.92 -20.20
N MET A 685 -22.17 -33.73 -20.20
CA MET A 685 -22.92 -32.46 -20.31
C MET A 685 -23.48 -32.19 -21.72
N GLY A 686 -23.25 -33.08 -22.69
CA GLY A 686 -23.81 -32.98 -24.05
C GLY A 686 -22.85 -32.44 -25.10
N CYS A 687 -21.56 -32.27 -24.79
CA CYS A 687 -20.56 -31.86 -25.79
C CYS A 687 -20.17 -33.03 -26.71
N THR A 688 -19.84 -32.72 -27.96
CA THR A 688 -19.15 -33.67 -28.85
C THR A 688 -17.66 -33.61 -28.57
N VAL A 689 -17.11 -34.69 -28.02
CA VAL A 689 -15.69 -34.80 -27.65
C VAL A 689 -15.00 -35.82 -28.54
N GLN A 690 -13.92 -35.41 -29.21
CA GLN A 690 -13.08 -36.25 -30.04
C GLN A 690 -11.65 -36.22 -29.49
N GLN A 691 -11.13 -37.39 -29.14
CA GLN A 691 -9.76 -37.53 -28.65
C GLN A 691 -8.93 -38.43 -29.58
N THR A 692 -7.70 -38.00 -29.85
CA THR A 692 -6.62 -38.89 -30.28
C THR A 692 -5.75 -39.22 -29.05
N ALA A 693 -4.66 -39.97 -29.23
CA ALA A 693 -3.71 -40.20 -28.15
C ALA A 693 -3.19 -38.88 -27.53
N THR A 694 -2.96 -37.85 -28.36
CA THR A 694 -2.28 -36.62 -27.95
C THR A 694 -3.10 -35.35 -28.11
N SER A 695 -4.33 -35.40 -28.63
CA SER A 695 -5.16 -34.20 -28.87
C SER A 695 -6.60 -34.40 -28.40
N THR A 696 -7.23 -33.32 -27.93
CA THR A 696 -8.63 -33.30 -27.48
C THR A 696 -9.35 -32.14 -28.16
N THR A 697 -10.41 -32.45 -28.90
CA THR A 697 -11.29 -31.47 -29.55
C THR A 697 -12.67 -31.56 -28.92
N VAL A 698 -13.21 -30.41 -28.50
CA VAL A 698 -14.54 -30.31 -27.89
C VAL A 698 -15.38 -29.34 -28.72
N THR A 699 -16.57 -29.76 -29.11
CA THR A 699 -17.63 -28.89 -29.65
C THR A 699 -18.80 -28.87 -28.69
N GLY A 700 -19.16 -27.69 -28.18
CA GLY A 700 -20.27 -27.55 -27.26
C GLY A 700 -21.63 -27.78 -27.92
N PRO A 701 -22.68 -28.12 -27.15
CA PRO A 701 -24.06 -28.08 -27.63
C PRO A 701 -24.47 -26.63 -27.96
N ALA A 702 -25.66 -26.44 -28.55
CA ALA A 702 -26.21 -25.10 -28.74
C ALA A 702 -26.20 -24.32 -27.39
N PRO A 703 -25.97 -22.99 -27.38
CA PRO A 703 -25.93 -22.20 -26.15
C PRO A 703 -27.15 -22.46 -25.24
N GLY A 704 -26.88 -22.77 -23.96
CA GLY A 704 -27.91 -23.17 -22.99
C GLY A 704 -28.34 -24.65 -23.06
N GLY A 705 -27.72 -25.44 -23.94
CA GLY A 705 -28.00 -26.87 -24.14
C GLY A 705 -27.15 -27.82 -23.30
N LEU A 706 -26.37 -27.31 -22.34
CA LEU A 706 -25.60 -28.15 -21.41
C LEU A 706 -26.54 -28.91 -20.47
N LEU A 707 -26.25 -30.19 -20.20
CA LEU A 707 -27.04 -31.04 -19.31
C LEU A 707 -26.43 -31.08 -17.91
N GLY A 708 -27.26 -30.98 -16.87
CA GLY A 708 -26.82 -31.16 -15.48
C GLY A 708 -26.41 -32.60 -15.21
N LEU A 709 -25.42 -32.80 -14.33
CA LEU A 709 -24.89 -34.13 -14.01
C LEU A 709 -25.44 -34.61 -12.66
N PRO A 710 -26.26 -35.70 -12.61
CA PRO A 710 -26.83 -36.18 -11.36
C PRO A 710 -25.79 -36.42 -10.26
N HIS A 711 -24.59 -36.88 -10.65
CA HIS A 711 -23.43 -37.01 -9.80
C HIS A 711 -22.15 -37.08 -10.65
N VAL A 712 -21.09 -36.43 -10.20
CA VAL A 712 -19.73 -36.61 -10.73
C VAL A 712 -18.72 -36.62 -9.58
N ASP A 713 -17.88 -37.66 -9.54
CA ASP A 713 -16.73 -37.72 -8.64
C ASP A 713 -15.53 -37.01 -9.28
N MET A 714 -15.07 -35.95 -8.63
CA MET A 714 -13.95 -35.14 -9.10
C MET A 714 -12.68 -35.31 -8.24
N GLU A 715 -12.56 -36.33 -7.38
CA GLU A 715 -11.28 -36.66 -6.70
C GLU A 715 -10.09 -36.73 -7.70
N PRO A 716 -10.21 -37.38 -8.87
CA PRO A 716 -9.10 -37.49 -9.83
C PRO A 716 -8.75 -36.18 -10.55
N MET A 717 -9.67 -35.21 -10.55
CA MET A 717 -9.57 -33.94 -11.28
C MET A 717 -9.97 -32.77 -10.36
N THR A 718 -9.49 -32.85 -9.12
CA THR A 718 -9.95 -32.02 -7.99
C THR A 718 -9.86 -30.53 -8.26
N ASP A 719 -8.89 -30.10 -9.07
CA ASP A 719 -8.62 -28.70 -9.37
C ASP A 719 -9.46 -28.15 -10.54
N ALA A 720 -10.16 -29.02 -11.28
CA ALA A 720 -11.07 -28.67 -12.38
C ALA A 720 -12.52 -28.45 -11.93
N PHE A 721 -12.84 -28.68 -10.65
CA PHE A 721 -14.22 -28.58 -10.15
C PHE A 721 -14.82 -27.17 -10.27
N LEU A 722 -13.98 -26.12 -10.21
CA LEU A 722 -14.42 -24.73 -10.37
C LEU A 722 -14.96 -24.50 -11.79
N THR A 723 -14.25 -25.04 -12.80
CA THR A 723 -14.67 -25.03 -14.20
C THR A 723 -15.96 -25.84 -14.39
N ALA A 724 -16.08 -27.01 -13.77
CA ALA A 724 -17.33 -27.79 -13.79
C ALA A 724 -18.50 -27.01 -13.15
N SER A 725 -18.25 -26.30 -12.05
CA SER A 725 -19.28 -25.58 -11.30
C SER A 725 -19.88 -24.43 -12.11
N VAL A 726 -19.07 -23.71 -12.90
CA VAL A 726 -19.58 -22.64 -13.77
C VAL A 726 -20.33 -23.17 -14.99
N LEU A 727 -19.99 -24.36 -15.51
CA LEU A 727 -20.78 -25.02 -16.56
C LEU A 727 -22.11 -25.52 -16.00
N ALA A 728 -22.08 -26.12 -14.81
CA ALA A 728 -23.27 -26.58 -14.10
C ALA A 728 -24.24 -25.44 -13.77
N ALA A 729 -23.73 -24.23 -13.52
CA ALA A 729 -24.54 -23.05 -13.24
C ALA A 729 -25.48 -22.67 -14.40
N VAL A 730 -25.16 -23.06 -15.63
CA VAL A 730 -25.97 -22.77 -16.83
C VAL A 730 -26.51 -24.04 -17.51
N ALA A 731 -26.39 -25.19 -16.84
CA ALA A 731 -26.86 -26.46 -17.35
C ALA A 731 -28.34 -26.69 -17.00
N ALA A 732 -29.03 -27.48 -17.82
CA ALA A 732 -30.39 -27.92 -17.54
C ALA A 732 -30.38 -28.97 -16.41
N GLY A 733 -30.84 -28.58 -15.23
CA GLY A 733 -30.98 -29.44 -14.05
C GLY A 733 -29.95 -29.17 -12.95
N THR A 734 -29.89 -30.07 -11.97
CA THR A 734 -28.99 -29.95 -10.81
C THR A 734 -27.75 -30.81 -11.02
N THR A 735 -26.57 -30.27 -10.70
CA THR A 735 -25.30 -30.98 -10.75
C THR A 735 -24.72 -31.20 -9.35
N LYS A 736 -24.34 -32.43 -9.02
CA LYS A 736 -23.66 -32.77 -7.75
C LYS A 736 -22.21 -33.18 -7.98
N ILE A 737 -21.27 -32.44 -7.40
CA ILE A 737 -19.82 -32.68 -7.48
C ILE A 737 -19.31 -33.15 -6.11
N SER A 738 -18.61 -34.30 -6.04
CA SER A 738 -18.01 -34.85 -4.81
C SER A 738 -16.49 -35.07 -4.94
N GLY A 739 -15.84 -35.55 -3.86
CA GLY A 739 -14.41 -35.91 -3.89
C GLY A 739 -13.44 -34.71 -3.81
N ILE A 740 -13.92 -33.54 -3.36
CA ILE A 740 -13.17 -32.27 -3.38
C ILE A 740 -12.96 -31.66 -1.99
N ALA A 741 -13.05 -32.43 -0.90
CA ALA A 741 -12.84 -31.96 0.47
C ALA A 741 -11.51 -31.18 0.66
N ASN A 742 -10.46 -31.59 -0.06
CA ASN A 742 -9.15 -30.93 -0.04
C ASN A 742 -9.18 -29.47 -0.55
N GLN A 743 -10.19 -29.04 -1.31
CA GLN A 743 -10.32 -27.69 -1.89
C GLN A 743 -10.67 -26.61 -0.85
N ARG A 744 -11.04 -27.01 0.37
CA ARG A 744 -11.36 -26.10 1.50
C ARG A 744 -10.13 -25.39 2.09
N VAL A 745 -8.96 -26.03 1.99
CA VAL A 745 -7.70 -25.60 2.63
C VAL A 745 -6.56 -25.38 1.62
N LYS A 746 -6.92 -25.05 0.37
CA LYS A 746 -5.94 -24.74 -0.68
C LYS A 746 -5.44 -23.30 -0.53
N GLU A 747 -5.74 -22.46 -1.51
CA GLU A 747 -5.32 -21.06 -1.53
C GLU A 747 -6.33 -20.22 -0.75
N CYS A 748 -7.60 -20.47 -1.00
CA CYS A 748 -8.74 -20.06 -0.20
C CYS A 748 -9.65 -21.28 0.06
N ASN A 749 -10.78 -21.07 0.73
CA ASN A 749 -11.85 -22.06 0.75
C ASN A 749 -12.61 -21.99 -0.57
N ARG A 750 -12.13 -22.72 -1.59
CA ARG A 750 -12.64 -22.63 -2.96
C ARG A 750 -14.10 -23.07 -3.09
N ILE A 751 -14.54 -24.03 -2.29
CA ILE A 751 -15.95 -24.48 -2.31
C ILE A 751 -16.87 -23.33 -1.86
N ALA A 752 -16.53 -22.71 -0.73
CA ALA A 752 -17.26 -21.54 -0.24
C ALA A 752 -17.15 -20.34 -1.20
N ALA A 753 -15.99 -20.12 -1.82
CA ALA A 753 -15.79 -19.07 -2.83
C ALA A 753 -16.71 -19.28 -4.05
N MET A 754 -16.79 -20.50 -4.59
CA MET A 754 -17.70 -20.81 -5.70
C MET A 754 -19.16 -20.58 -5.30
N ARG A 755 -19.57 -21.00 -4.10
CA ARG A 755 -20.92 -20.75 -3.56
C ARG A 755 -21.25 -19.25 -3.53
N GLU A 756 -20.37 -18.46 -2.93
CA GLU A 756 -20.57 -17.01 -2.79
C GLU A 756 -20.60 -16.30 -4.15
N GLN A 757 -19.61 -16.57 -5.00
CA GLN A 757 -19.48 -15.86 -6.26
C GLN A 757 -20.54 -16.28 -7.30
N LEU A 758 -20.96 -17.56 -7.34
CA LEU A 758 -22.09 -18.01 -8.17
C LEU A 758 -23.42 -17.41 -7.68
N GLY A 759 -23.58 -17.24 -6.37
CA GLY A 759 -24.75 -16.58 -5.79
C GLY A 759 -24.99 -15.17 -6.33
N LYS A 760 -23.92 -14.44 -6.68
CA LYS A 760 -24.02 -13.11 -7.32
C LYS A 760 -24.65 -13.13 -8.71
N PHE A 761 -24.58 -14.27 -9.41
CA PHE A 761 -25.27 -14.51 -10.68
C PHE A 761 -26.72 -15.01 -10.48
N GLY A 762 -27.18 -15.15 -9.24
CA GLY A 762 -28.50 -15.70 -8.92
C GLY A 762 -28.55 -17.23 -8.92
N ILE A 763 -27.40 -17.90 -8.89
CA ILE A 763 -27.31 -19.36 -8.92
C ILE A 763 -27.37 -19.92 -7.50
N ALA A 764 -28.28 -20.86 -7.27
CA ALA A 764 -28.40 -21.54 -5.99
C ALA A 764 -27.37 -22.69 -5.90
N THR A 765 -26.65 -22.74 -4.78
CA THR A 765 -25.61 -23.74 -4.54
C THR A 765 -25.64 -24.20 -3.09
N ASP A 766 -25.57 -25.51 -2.87
CA ASP A 766 -25.45 -26.13 -1.54
C ASP A 766 -24.07 -26.76 -1.36
N GLU A 767 -23.53 -26.67 -0.15
CA GLU A 767 -22.21 -27.17 0.20
C GLU A 767 -22.35 -28.36 1.17
N PHE A 768 -21.55 -29.41 0.98
CA PHE A 768 -21.47 -30.56 1.88
C PHE A 768 -20.01 -30.97 2.11
N ASP A 769 -19.75 -31.88 3.05
CA ASP A 769 -18.41 -32.15 3.61
C ASP A 769 -17.29 -32.27 2.56
N ASP A 770 -17.53 -32.99 1.46
CA ASP A 770 -16.57 -33.24 0.39
C ASP A 770 -17.00 -32.71 -0.99
N GLY A 771 -17.96 -31.77 -1.06
CA GLY A 771 -18.48 -31.36 -2.35
C GLY A 771 -19.42 -30.15 -2.40
N ILE A 772 -19.98 -29.92 -3.59
CA ILE A 772 -20.91 -28.84 -3.92
C ILE A 772 -22.03 -29.33 -4.83
N ILE A 773 -23.24 -28.82 -4.62
CA ILE A 773 -24.40 -29.00 -5.49
C ILE A 773 -24.69 -27.65 -6.14
N VAL A 774 -24.83 -27.64 -7.47
CA VAL A 774 -25.13 -26.43 -8.26
C VAL A 774 -26.46 -26.63 -8.97
N THR A 775 -27.42 -25.76 -8.72
CA THR A 775 -28.72 -25.79 -9.41
C THR A 775 -28.67 -24.86 -10.61
N GLY A 776 -28.58 -25.43 -11.81
CA GLY A 776 -28.42 -24.67 -13.05
C GLY A 776 -29.63 -23.80 -13.38
N GLN A 777 -29.37 -22.70 -14.06
CA GLN A 777 -30.37 -21.72 -14.49
C GLN A 777 -30.27 -21.45 -15.99
N PRO A 778 -31.39 -21.15 -16.67
CA PRO A 778 -31.36 -20.68 -18.05
C PRO A 778 -30.53 -19.40 -18.21
N LEU A 779 -29.80 -19.27 -19.31
CA LEU A 779 -28.87 -18.13 -19.55
C LEU A 779 -29.54 -16.75 -19.42
N ASP A 780 -30.77 -16.61 -19.93
CA ASP A 780 -31.55 -15.37 -19.91
C ASP A 780 -31.98 -14.93 -18.49
N THR A 781 -31.86 -15.81 -17.50
CA THR A 781 -32.22 -15.53 -16.10
C THR A 781 -31.02 -15.13 -15.23
N LEU A 782 -29.79 -15.22 -15.75
CA LEU A 782 -28.58 -14.87 -15.00
C LEU A 782 -28.58 -13.40 -14.58
N LYS A 783 -28.33 -13.16 -13.29
CA LYS A 783 -28.12 -11.81 -12.75
C LYS A 783 -26.73 -11.30 -13.09
N THR A 784 -26.60 -9.98 -13.22
CA THR A 784 -25.30 -9.32 -13.39
C THR A 784 -24.72 -9.00 -12.02
N PRO A 785 -23.46 -9.39 -11.72
CA PRO A 785 -22.84 -9.10 -10.43
C PRO A 785 -22.34 -7.65 -10.36
N ASP A 786 -23.14 -6.72 -9.84
CA ASP A 786 -22.81 -5.28 -9.78
C ASP A 786 -21.49 -4.97 -9.05
N ALA A 787 -21.22 -5.69 -7.96
CA ALA A 787 -20.01 -5.60 -7.15
C ALA A 787 -18.78 -6.28 -7.80
N GLY A 788 -18.96 -6.94 -8.93
CA GLY A 788 -17.95 -7.77 -9.59
C GLY A 788 -17.72 -9.12 -8.90
N VAL A 789 -16.92 -9.95 -9.56
CA VAL A 789 -16.46 -11.24 -9.06
C VAL A 789 -15.15 -11.05 -8.30
N PHE A 790 -15.15 -11.38 -7.01
CA PHE A 790 -13.93 -11.37 -6.20
C PHE A 790 -13.25 -12.74 -6.29
N CYS A 791 -11.94 -12.75 -6.52
CA CYS A 791 -11.21 -13.96 -6.88
C CYS A 791 -10.39 -14.52 -5.71
N TYR A 792 -10.26 -13.78 -4.59
CA TYR A 792 -9.52 -14.17 -3.39
C TYR A 792 -8.04 -14.43 -3.68
N ASP A 793 -7.46 -13.69 -4.63
CA ASP A 793 -6.14 -13.95 -5.21
C ASP A 793 -5.97 -15.40 -5.75
N ASP A 794 -7.07 -16.09 -6.07
CA ASP A 794 -7.06 -17.44 -6.63
C ASP A 794 -7.32 -17.42 -8.15
N HIS A 795 -6.26 -17.73 -8.88
CA HIS A 795 -6.25 -17.88 -10.33
C HIS A 795 -7.36 -18.77 -10.91
N ARG A 796 -7.79 -19.83 -10.21
CA ARG A 796 -8.80 -20.77 -10.70
C ARG A 796 -10.18 -20.17 -10.60
N VAL A 797 -10.44 -19.38 -9.56
CA VAL A 797 -11.70 -18.64 -9.40
C VAL A 797 -11.82 -17.63 -10.54
N ALA A 798 -10.79 -16.80 -10.75
CA ALA A 798 -10.77 -15.80 -11.82
C ALA A 798 -11.01 -16.41 -13.21
N MET A 799 -10.27 -17.47 -13.56
CA MET A 799 -10.40 -18.12 -14.88
C MET A 799 -11.76 -18.82 -15.04
N SER A 800 -12.28 -19.48 -14.00
CA SER A 800 -13.61 -20.13 -14.07
C SER A 800 -14.71 -19.11 -14.30
N PHE A 801 -14.73 -18.01 -13.55
CA PHE A 801 -15.74 -16.96 -13.75
C PHE A 801 -15.56 -16.20 -15.06
N SER A 802 -14.34 -16.17 -15.62
CA SER A 802 -14.15 -15.65 -16.97
C SER A 802 -14.84 -16.51 -18.03
N VAL A 803 -14.94 -17.84 -17.85
CA VAL A 803 -15.74 -18.72 -18.71
C VAL A 803 -17.23 -18.37 -18.59
N LEU A 804 -17.77 -18.26 -17.37
CA LEU A 804 -19.18 -17.90 -17.16
C LEU A 804 -19.53 -16.53 -17.77
N SER A 805 -18.62 -15.56 -17.64
CA SER A 805 -18.82 -14.21 -18.18
C SER A 805 -18.95 -14.15 -19.71
N THR A 806 -18.52 -15.19 -20.43
CA THR A 806 -18.64 -15.24 -21.90
C THR A 806 -20.10 -15.31 -22.38
N VAL A 807 -21.01 -15.82 -21.54
CA VAL A 807 -22.44 -16.02 -21.84
C VAL A 807 -23.37 -15.24 -20.90
N ALA A 808 -22.84 -14.35 -20.06
CA ALA A 808 -23.65 -13.52 -19.18
C ALA A 808 -24.51 -12.52 -19.97
N ASN A 809 -25.59 -12.02 -19.36
CA ASN A 809 -26.51 -11.07 -20.01
C ASN A 809 -25.96 -9.65 -20.17
N ALA A 810 -24.90 -9.31 -19.41
CA ALA A 810 -24.24 -8.01 -19.44
C ALA A 810 -22.74 -8.15 -19.14
N PRO A 811 -21.92 -7.11 -19.42
CA PRO A 811 -20.51 -7.10 -19.06
C PRO A 811 -20.25 -7.40 -17.58
N VAL A 812 -19.32 -8.31 -17.31
CA VAL A 812 -18.97 -8.76 -15.96
C VAL A 812 -17.59 -8.26 -15.59
N THR A 813 -17.48 -7.56 -14.46
CA THR A 813 -16.18 -7.20 -13.88
C THR A 813 -15.62 -8.38 -13.09
N ILE A 814 -14.43 -8.83 -13.46
CA ILE A 814 -13.63 -9.80 -12.70
C ILE A 814 -12.51 -9.02 -12.02
N LEU A 815 -12.51 -9.05 -10.69
CA LEU A 815 -11.50 -8.39 -9.86
C LEU A 815 -10.19 -9.20 -9.91
N GLU A 816 -9.08 -8.57 -9.51
CA GLU A 816 -7.78 -9.24 -9.32
C GLU A 816 -7.24 -9.93 -10.60
N ARG A 817 -7.32 -9.25 -11.75
CA ARG A 817 -6.90 -9.75 -13.08
C ARG A 817 -5.54 -10.45 -13.08
N GLU A 818 -4.57 -9.89 -12.34
CA GLU A 818 -3.19 -10.38 -12.32
C GLU A 818 -3.00 -11.70 -11.57
N CYS A 819 -3.98 -12.16 -10.77
CA CYS A 819 -3.86 -13.41 -10.01
C CYS A 819 -3.70 -14.63 -10.94
N THR A 820 -4.21 -14.56 -12.18
CA THR A 820 -4.04 -15.62 -13.20
C THR A 820 -2.56 -15.87 -13.54
N GLY A 821 -1.67 -14.91 -13.28
CA GLY A 821 -0.22 -15.01 -13.50
C GLY A 821 0.45 -16.21 -12.83
N LYS A 822 -0.20 -16.80 -11.82
CA LYS A 822 0.32 -17.98 -11.12
C LYS A 822 0.39 -19.24 -11.98
N THR A 823 -0.55 -19.44 -12.91
CA THR A 823 -0.57 -20.60 -13.84
C THR A 823 -0.65 -20.20 -15.29
N TRP A 824 -1.35 -19.10 -15.61
CA TRP A 824 -1.51 -18.64 -16.98
C TRP A 824 -1.56 -17.10 -17.08
N PRO A 825 -0.38 -16.44 -17.10
CA PRO A 825 -0.29 -14.99 -17.27
C PRO A 825 -1.01 -14.44 -18.51
N GLY A 826 -0.97 -15.20 -19.62
CA GLY A 826 -1.61 -14.86 -20.90
C GLY A 826 -3.06 -15.33 -21.05
N TRP A 827 -3.77 -15.65 -19.97
CA TRP A 827 -5.16 -16.10 -20.04
C TRP A 827 -6.08 -15.05 -20.69
N TRP A 828 -6.00 -13.81 -20.23
CA TRP A 828 -6.78 -12.68 -20.78
C TRP A 828 -6.43 -12.39 -22.24
N ASP A 829 -5.17 -12.61 -22.61
CA ASP A 829 -4.69 -12.49 -23.98
C ASP A 829 -5.36 -13.57 -24.85
N THR A 830 -5.42 -14.81 -24.37
CA THR A 830 -6.07 -15.93 -25.06
C THR A 830 -7.57 -15.68 -25.26
N LEU A 831 -8.26 -15.13 -24.26
CA LEU A 831 -9.67 -14.72 -24.40
C LEU A 831 -9.87 -13.68 -25.51
N SER A 832 -8.99 -12.69 -25.58
CA SER A 832 -9.05 -11.65 -26.60
C SER A 832 -8.68 -12.16 -27.99
N GLN A 833 -7.55 -12.87 -28.10
CA GLN A 833 -6.94 -13.27 -29.38
C GLN A 833 -7.60 -14.52 -29.98
N SER A 834 -7.77 -15.58 -29.19
CA SER A 834 -8.25 -16.88 -29.68
C SER A 834 -9.77 -16.99 -29.69
N PHE A 835 -10.44 -16.31 -28.75
CA PHE A 835 -11.89 -16.32 -28.61
C PHE A 835 -12.60 -15.04 -29.05
N GLY A 836 -11.85 -13.97 -29.37
CA GLY A 836 -12.40 -12.72 -29.88
C GLY A 836 -13.20 -11.91 -28.85
N LEU A 837 -13.04 -12.17 -27.55
CA LEU A 837 -13.76 -11.43 -26.51
C LEU A 837 -13.23 -9.99 -26.40
N ARG A 838 -14.16 -9.04 -26.23
CA ARG A 838 -13.81 -7.65 -25.95
C ARG A 838 -13.59 -7.47 -24.45
N LEU A 839 -12.36 -7.12 -24.10
CA LEU A 839 -11.96 -6.81 -22.72
C LEU A 839 -11.72 -5.31 -22.57
N ASN A 840 -12.02 -4.78 -21.39
CA ASN A 840 -11.66 -3.41 -20.99
C ASN A 840 -11.14 -3.41 -19.54
N GLY A 841 -10.36 -2.40 -19.14
CA GLY A 841 -9.96 -2.24 -17.75
C GLY A 841 -11.08 -1.58 -16.93
N ASP A 842 -11.28 -2.06 -15.71
CA ASP A 842 -12.21 -1.47 -14.73
C ASP A 842 -11.42 -1.14 -13.45
N ASP A 843 -11.57 0.08 -12.95
CA ASP A 843 -10.88 0.55 -11.75
C ASP A 843 -11.72 0.34 -10.48
N LYS A 844 -12.83 -0.42 -10.57
CA LYS A 844 -13.51 -0.97 -9.40
C LYS A 844 -12.50 -1.75 -8.56
N HIS A 845 -12.11 -1.14 -7.45
CA HIS A 845 -11.33 -1.79 -6.41
C HIS A 845 -12.22 -2.80 -5.69
N PRO A 846 -11.69 -3.96 -5.24
CA PRO A 846 -12.34 -4.69 -4.16
C PRO A 846 -12.55 -3.69 -3.03
N GLY A 847 -13.82 -3.46 -2.66
CA GLY A 847 -14.16 -2.49 -1.64
C GLY A 847 -13.27 -2.71 -0.42
N ALA A 848 -12.72 -1.62 0.11
CA ALA A 848 -12.11 -1.59 1.43
C ALA A 848 -13.08 -2.01 2.56
N GLU A 849 -14.30 -2.42 2.21
CA GLU A 849 -15.34 -2.95 3.08
C GLU A 849 -15.27 -4.47 3.29
N GLY A 850 -14.41 -5.21 2.55
CA GLY A 850 -14.42 -6.69 2.58
C GLY A 850 -13.13 -7.40 3.04
N HIS A 851 -12.00 -6.72 3.15
CA HIS A 851 -10.86 -7.32 3.83
C HIS A 851 -11.19 -7.37 5.31
N HIS A 852 -11.15 -8.58 5.91
CA HIS A 852 -11.09 -8.78 7.36
C HIS A 852 -10.37 -7.57 7.98
N GLN A 853 -11.12 -6.70 8.65
CA GLN A 853 -10.55 -5.81 9.64
C GLN A 853 -9.83 -6.77 10.60
N GLN A 854 -8.53 -6.98 10.38
CA GLN A 854 -7.66 -7.41 11.46
C GLN A 854 -7.96 -6.39 12.54
N ASP A 855 -8.54 -6.88 13.63
CA ASP A 855 -9.03 -6.09 14.73
C ASP A 855 -7.89 -5.19 15.22
N HIS A 856 -7.79 -3.99 14.62
CA HIS A 856 -6.72 -3.01 14.86
C HIS A 856 -6.78 -2.47 16.29
N THR A 857 -7.80 -2.88 17.04
CA THR A 857 -8.13 -2.50 18.39
C THR A 857 -7.08 -2.95 19.40
N THR A 858 -6.07 -3.77 19.10
CA THR A 858 -5.10 -4.32 20.09
C THR A 858 -3.68 -3.73 20.05
N ARG A 859 -3.32 -2.87 19.09
CA ARG A 859 -1.95 -2.33 18.95
C ARG A 859 -1.58 -1.33 20.05
N SER A 860 -0.30 -1.28 20.40
CA SER A 860 0.23 -0.28 21.35
C SER A 860 0.19 1.13 20.74
N VAL A 861 -0.08 2.14 21.57
CA VAL A 861 -0.24 3.53 21.13
C VAL A 861 0.96 4.36 21.58
N PHE A 862 1.58 5.10 20.67
CA PHE A 862 2.73 5.96 20.97
C PHE A 862 2.32 7.43 20.90
N ILE A 863 2.56 8.17 21.97
CA ILE A 863 2.19 9.58 22.15
C ILE A 863 3.45 10.41 21.99
N VAL A 864 3.57 11.07 20.84
CA VAL A 864 4.71 11.94 20.50
C VAL A 864 4.40 13.40 20.81
N GLY A 865 5.43 14.23 20.99
CA GLY A 865 5.28 15.67 21.20
C GLY A 865 6.35 16.28 22.11
N MET A 866 6.27 17.59 22.36
CA MET A 866 7.27 18.30 23.18
C MET A 866 7.14 17.97 24.68
N ARG A 867 8.24 18.09 25.44
CA ARG A 867 8.21 18.00 26.91
C ARG A 867 7.27 19.09 27.46
N GLY A 868 6.40 18.71 28.41
CA GLY A 868 5.39 19.62 28.97
C GLY A 868 4.08 19.76 28.17
N ALA A 869 3.97 19.18 26.98
CA ALA A 869 2.75 19.22 26.15
C ALA A 869 1.61 18.30 26.65
N GLY A 870 1.68 17.82 27.90
CA GLY A 870 0.67 16.93 28.48
C GLY A 870 0.71 15.48 27.98
N LYS A 871 1.79 15.03 27.31
CA LYS A 871 1.90 13.66 26.79
C LYS A 871 1.78 12.59 27.88
N THR A 872 2.53 12.73 28.98
CA THR A 872 2.51 11.80 30.10
C THR A 872 1.12 11.76 30.74
N THR A 873 0.47 12.92 30.86
CA THR A 873 -0.91 13.03 31.37
C THR A 873 -1.93 12.39 30.43
N THR A 874 -1.85 12.70 29.13
CA THR A 874 -2.72 12.14 28.08
C THR A 874 -2.54 10.64 27.97
N GLY A 875 -1.30 10.15 28.06
CA GLY A 875 -0.98 8.73 28.06
C GLY A 875 -1.54 7.99 29.24
N ARG A 876 -1.47 8.56 30.45
CA ARG A 876 -2.13 7.99 31.64
C ARG A 876 -3.65 7.96 31.49
N TRP A 877 -4.27 8.99 30.91
CA TRP A 877 -5.71 9.02 30.67
C TRP A 877 -6.14 8.00 29.61
N MET A 878 -5.43 7.92 28.49
CA MET A 878 -5.68 6.93 27.45
C MET A 878 -5.49 5.51 27.99
N ALA A 879 -4.43 5.25 28.75
CA ALA A 879 -4.21 3.99 29.42
C ALA A 879 -5.38 3.60 30.35
N LYS A 880 -5.90 4.57 31.11
CA LYS A 880 -7.06 4.36 31.99
C LYS A 880 -8.36 4.08 31.21
N LEU A 881 -8.62 4.84 30.14
CA LEU A 881 -9.81 4.68 29.29
C LEU A 881 -9.78 3.38 28.48
N LEU A 882 -8.59 3.03 27.95
CA LEU A 882 -8.37 1.83 27.13
C LEU A 882 -8.02 0.58 27.96
N LYS A 883 -7.89 0.72 29.30
CA LYS A 883 -7.47 -0.33 30.25
C LYS A 883 -6.14 -1.00 29.87
N ARG A 884 -5.10 -0.19 29.65
CA ARG A 884 -3.76 -0.62 29.21
C ARG A 884 -2.65 -0.09 30.11
N PRO A 885 -1.50 -0.78 30.22
CA PRO A 885 -0.30 -0.24 30.85
C PRO A 885 0.23 1.00 30.11
N PHE A 886 0.58 2.03 30.88
CA PHE A 886 1.25 3.24 30.41
C PHE A 886 2.74 3.20 30.76
N ILE A 887 3.62 3.55 29.81
CA ILE A 887 5.07 3.64 30.00
C ILE A 887 5.55 4.98 29.41
N ASP A 888 6.18 5.82 30.23
CA ASP A 888 6.88 7.02 29.73
C ASP A 888 8.30 6.64 29.33
N LEU A 889 8.69 6.86 28.08
CA LEU A 889 10.00 6.42 27.60
C LEU A 889 11.14 7.28 28.15
N ASP A 890 10.87 8.51 28.60
CA ASP A 890 11.88 9.30 29.31
C ASP A 890 12.18 8.67 30.69
N GLU A 891 11.13 8.29 31.45
CA GLU A 891 11.28 7.62 32.75
C GLU A 891 11.91 6.23 32.64
N GLU A 892 11.50 5.45 31.62
CA GLU A 892 12.04 4.11 31.39
C GLU A 892 13.51 4.15 30.93
N LEU A 893 13.91 5.19 30.22
CA LEU A 893 15.31 5.41 29.83
C LEU A 893 16.19 5.72 31.04
N GLU A 894 15.73 6.57 31.95
CA GLU A 894 16.43 6.85 33.21
C GLU A 894 16.55 5.58 34.06
N ARG A 895 15.48 4.79 34.16
CA ARG A 895 15.46 3.53 34.89
C ARG A 895 16.46 2.51 34.33
N ARG A 896 16.52 2.34 33.01
CA ARG A 896 17.39 1.33 32.36
C ARG A 896 18.87 1.73 32.34
N SER A 897 19.14 3.03 32.21
CA SER A 897 20.52 3.54 32.17
C SER A 897 21.12 3.75 33.55
N GLY A 898 20.30 3.83 34.61
CA GLY A 898 20.73 4.13 35.97
C GLY A 898 21.23 5.57 36.16
N MET A 899 21.03 6.44 35.17
CA MET A 899 21.39 7.86 35.17
C MET A 899 20.15 8.68 34.84
N THR A 900 20.04 9.90 35.36
CA THR A 900 18.99 10.83 34.92
C THR A 900 19.32 11.38 33.53
N ILE A 901 18.31 11.79 32.75
CA ILE A 901 18.53 12.38 31.43
C ILE A 901 19.46 13.62 31.50
N PRO A 902 19.34 14.52 32.48
CA PRO A 902 20.31 15.61 32.68
C PRO A 902 21.73 15.14 32.96
N GLU A 903 21.94 14.04 33.70
CA GLU A 903 23.26 13.46 33.93
C GLU A 903 23.83 12.82 32.65
N MET A 904 22.99 12.21 31.82
CA MET A 904 23.42 11.70 30.51
C MET A 904 23.85 12.83 29.58
N ILE A 905 23.07 13.91 29.52
CA ILE A 905 23.30 15.05 28.62
C ILE A 905 24.52 15.87 29.08
N HIS A 906 24.67 16.12 30.38
CA HIS A 906 25.79 16.93 30.93
C HIS A 906 27.03 16.09 31.31
N GLY A 907 26.91 14.77 31.32
CA GLY A 907 28.00 13.84 31.56
C GLY A 907 28.78 13.47 30.28
N THR A 908 29.51 12.37 30.33
CA THR A 908 30.40 11.92 29.24
C THR A 908 29.67 11.46 27.97
N LYS A 909 28.34 11.25 28.01
CA LYS A 909 27.53 10.78 26.88
C LYS A 909 27.07 11.92 25.95
N GLY A 910 26.86 13.13 26.47
CA GLY A 910 26.40 14.29 25.70
C GLY A 910 25.00 14.11 25.08
N TRP A 911 24.58 15.09 24.27
CA TRP A 911 23.31 15.03 23.54
C TRP A 911 23.25 13.86 22.56
N GLU A 912 24.34 13.52 21.87
CA GLU A 912 24.37 12.39 20.92
C GLU A 912 24.22 11.04 21.61
N GLY A 913 24.88 10.82 22.74
CA GLY A 913 24.76 9.57 23.50
C GLY A 913 23.36 9.38 24.09
N PHE A 914 22.76 10.45 24.62
CA PHE A 914 21.36 10.45 25.06
C PHE A 914 20.40 10.10 23.91
N ARG A 915 20.53 10.73 22.74
CA ARG A 915 19.66 10.46 21.58
C ARG A 915 19.81 9.05 21.03
N ARG A 916 21.02 8.48 21.08
CA ARG A 916 21.25 7.09 20.69
C ARG A 916 20.55 6.12 21.65
N ASP A 917 20.66 6.35 22.96
CA ASP A 917 20.04 5.49 23.98
C ASP A 917 18.50 5.62 23.97
N GLU A 918 17.97 6.83 23.73
CA GLU A 918 16.53 7.11 23.52
C GLU A 918 15.97 6.35 22.31
N LEU A 919 16.70 6.35 21.19
CA LEU A 919 16.32 5.62 19.98
C LEU A 919 16.39 4.09 20.18
N GLN A 920 17.40 3.59 20.89
CA GLN A 920 17.54 2.16 21.19
C GLN A 920 16.39 1.65 22.08
N LEU A 921 15.99 2.44 23.09
CA LEU A 921 14.84 2.11 23.93
C LEU A 921 13.54 2.09 23.12
N LEU A 922 13.32 3.07 22.24
CA LEU A 922 12.15 3.11 21.39
C LEU A 922 12.06 1.86 20.49
N HIS A 923 13.18 1.41 19.93
CA HIS A 923 13.22 0.18 19.15
C HIS A 923 12.86 -1.07 19.97
N ASP A 924 13.39 -1.20 21.19
CA ASP A 924 13.11 -2.32 22.08
C ASP A 924 11.61 -2.42 22.44
N VAL A 925 10.97 -1.31 22.81
CA VAL A 925 9.53 -1.33 23.16
C VAL A 925 8.63 -1.56 21.94
N MET A 926 9.06 -1.13 20.75
CA MET A 926 8.34 -1.39 19.50
C MET A 926 8.40 -2.88 19.10
N GLU A 927 9.51 -3.56 19.41
CA GLU A 927 9.69 -4.98 19.10
C GLU A 927 9.05 -5.89 20.15
N ASN A 928 9.28 -5.60 21.42
CA ASN A 928 8.89 -6.47 22.54
C ASN A 928 7.52 -6.14 23.14
N GLN A 929 6.97 -4.94 22.90
CA GLN A 929 5.71 -4.46 23.49
C GLN A 929 4.78 -3.82 22.44
N ALA A 930 4.74 -4.40 21.24
CA ALA A 930 3.99 -3.91 20.07
C ALA A 930 2.45 -3.86 20.21
N THR A 931 1.89 -4.57 21.20
CA THR A 931 0.44 -4.65 21.45
C THR A 931 0.09 -4.37 22.91
N GLY A 932 -1.10 -3.83 23.16
CA GLY A 932 -1.66 -3.69 24.50
C GLY A 932 -1.08 -2.59 25.40
N HIS A 933 -0.18 -1.71 24.93
CA HIS A 933 0.46 -0.68 25.76
C HIS A 933 0.17 0.76 25.28
N VAL A 934 0.46 1.76 26.12
CA VAL A 934 0.47 3.19 25.77
C VAL A 934 1.84 3.78 26.16
N PHE A 935 2.53 4.39 25.20
CA PHE A 935 3.87 4.96 25.35
C PHE A 935 3.88 6.49 25.17
N SER A 936 4.80 7.21 25.82
CA SER A 936 5.05 8.66 25.63
C SER A 936 6.49 8.90 25.12
N CYS A 937 6.69 9.75 24.11
CA CYS A 937 7.96 9.96 23.37
C CYS A 937 8.44 11.43 23.31
N GLY A 938 9.75 11.68 23.13
CA GLY A 938 10.37 13.01 22.96
C GLY A 938 10.10 13.69 21.59
N GLY A 939 10.22 15.03 21.49
CA GLY A 939 9.73 15.81 20.32
C GLY A 939 10.71 16.81 19.69
N GLY A 940 10.64 16.97 18.35
CA GLY A 940 11.36 18.01 17.59
C GLY A 940 10.78 18.39 16.20
N ILE A 941 10.60 19.72 15.99
CA ILE A 941 10.71 20.58 14.76
C ILE A 941 9.48 20.96 13.84
N LEU A 942 9.31 22.31 13.67
CA LEU A 942 8.70 23.27 12.66
C LEU A 942 7.33 23.00 11.94
N SER A 943 6.51 23.95 11.46
CA SER A 943 6.51 25.44 11.22
C SER A 943 5.07 26.00 11.51
N ARG A 944 4.83 27.32 11.70
CA ARG A 944 3.83 27.74 12.73
C ARG A 944 2.61 28.64 12.39
N VAL A 945 2.45 29.23 11.21
CA VAL A 945 1.22 30.04 10.93
C VAL A 945 0.36 29.39 9.87
N LEU A 946 0.95 29.02 8.73
CA LEU A 946 0.25 28.34 7.63
C LEU A 946 0.12 26.82 7.80
N ASN A 947 0.67 26.28 8.89
CA ASN A 947 0.66 24.84 9.14
C ASN A 947 -0.75 24.28 9.34
N GLY A 948 -1.65 25.06 9.95
CA GLY A 948 -3.08 24.72 10.13
C GLY A 948 -3.35 23.57 11.11
N PHE A 949 -2.63 22.46 11.00
CA PHE A 949 -2.86 21.21 11.71
C PHE A 949 -1.83 20.98 12.82
N LEU A 950 -2.29 20.87 14.08
CA LEU A 950 -1.44 20.63 15.26
C LEU A 950 -0.24 21.58 15.39
N THR A 951 -0.46 22.84 15.08
CA THR A 951 0.54 23.89 15.16
C THR A 951 1.03 24.08 16.59
N PRO A 952 2.34 23.91 16.89
CA PRO A 952 2.84 24.12 18.23
C PRO A 952 2.86 25.62 18.59
N VAL A 953 2.23 26.00 19.72
CA VAL A 953 2.01 27.39 20.17
C VAL A 953 2.66 27.73 21.52
N SER A 954 2.90 29.01 21.79
CA SER A 954 3.30 29.52 23.10
C SER A 954 2.08 30.01 23.88
N HIS A 955 2.27 30.43 25.13
CA HIS A 955 1.25 31.14 25.89
C HIS A 955 1.93 32.23 26.73
N PRO A 956 1.38 33.46 26.83
CA PRO A 956 2.01 34.55 27.59
C PRO A 956 2.25 34.21 29.07
N ALA A 957 1.39 33.41 29.69
CA ALA A 957 1.55 32.97 31.07
C ALA A 957 2.64 31.89 31.29
N LEU A 958 3.32 31.43 30.23
CA LEU A 958 4.45 30.51 30.38
C LEU A 958 5.74 31.31 30.57
N PRO A 959 6.65 30.89 31.47
CA PRO A 959 7.89 31.62 31.78
C PRO A 959 8.87 31.68 30.59
N PHE A 960 8.70 30.84 29.57
CA PHE A 960 9.46 30.87 28.34
C PHE A 960 8.68 30.24 27.17
N LYS A 961 9.08 30.57 25.94
CA LYS A 961 8.57 29.93 24.72
C LYS A 961 9.38 28.64 24.44
N ALA A 962 8.70 27.55 24.07
CA ALA A 962 9.35 26.27 23.79
C ALA A 962 10.29 26.31 22.56
N ALA A 963 10.07 27.25 21.65
CA ALA A 963 11.04 27.66 20.63
C ALA A 963 11.05 29.19 20.47
N PRO A 964 12.19 29.82 20.16
CA PRO A 964 12.26 31.24 19.82
C PRO A 964 11.29 31.59 18.67
N GLY A 965 10.60 32.73 18.78
CA GLY A 965 9.64 33.20 17.76
C GLY A 965 8.31 32.44 17.68
N GLN A 966 8.05 31.48 18.58
CA GLN A 966 6.76 30.80 18.65
C GLN A 966 5.63 31.78 19.00
N LEU A 967 4.53 31.69 18.28
CA LEU A 967 3.32 32.50 18.51
C LEU A 967 2.33 31.74 19.39
N SER A 968 1.52 32.46 20.14
CA SER A 968 0.37 31.90 20.85
C SER A 968 -0.76 31.54 19.90
N ALA A 969 -1.67 30.69 20.36
CA ALA A 969 -2.84 30.30 19.57
C ALA A 969 -3.71 31.51 19.18
N ALA A 970 -3.83 32.50 20.07
CA ALA A 970 -4.58 33.73 19.80
C ALA A 970 -3.88 34.62 18.75
N GLU A 971 -2.56 34.78 18.83
CA GLU A 971 -1.77 35.51 17.83
C GLU A 971 -1.86 34.84 16.44
N ILE A 972 -1.82 33.50 16.39
CA ILE A 972 -1.97 32.75 15.13
C ILE A 972 -3.36 32.96 14.53
N ARG A 973 -4.44 32.89 15.32
CA ARG A 973 -5.81 33.13 14.81
C ARG A 973 -6.02 34.56 14.31
N ARG A 974 -5.48 35.56 15.01
CA ARG A 974 -5.47 36.95 14.52
C ARG A 974 -4.71 37.07 13.20
N ALA A 975 -3.55 36.44 13.09
CA ALA A 975 -2.78 36.43 11.84
C ALA A 975 -3.54 35.73 10.70
N LEU A 976 -4.20 34.60 10.97
CA LEU A 976 -5.03 33.90 9.98
C LEU A 976 -6.20 34.77 9.50
N PHE A 977 -6.85 35.54 10.38
CA PHE A 977 -7.86 36.52 9.96
C PHE A 977 -7.28 37.61 9.06
N LEU A 978 -6.15 38.22 9.44
CA LEU A 978 -5.51 39.28 8.65
C LEU A 978 -5.07 38.80 7.25
N LEU A 979 -4.79 37.50 7.12
CA LEU A 979 -4.42 36.86 5.86
C LEU A 979 -5.64 36.38 5.03
N GLY A 980 -6.86 36.50 5.57
CA GLY A 980 -8.10 36.04 4.92
C GLY A 980 -8.36 34.53 5.03
N ASN A 981 -7.70 33.84 5.96
CA ASN A 981 -7.84 32.39 6.20
C ASN A 981 -8.89 32.05 7.28
N ILE A 982 -9.38 33.04 8.04
CA ILE A 982 -10.54 32.93 8.92
C ILE A 982 -11.48 34.07 8.56
N ASP A 983 -12.72 33.78 8.19
CA ASP A 983 -13.72 34.80 7.90
C ASP A 983 -14.36 35.34 9.19
N ALA A 984 -14.62 36.66 9.21
CA ALA A 984 -15.45 37.27 10.23
C ALA A 984 -16.90 36.76 10.10
N GLN A 985 -17.52 36.43 11.23
CA GLN A 985 -18.90 35.92 11.28
C GLN A 985 -19.71 36.76 12.26
N SER A 986 -21.01 36.83 12.03
CA SER A 986 -21.95 37.55 12.91
C SER A 986 -22.80 36.56 13.69
N PHE A 987 -22.76 36.70 15.01
CA PHE A 987 -23.55 35.98 15.99
C PHE A 987 -24.60 36.93 16.60
N TYR A 988 -25.73 36.39 17.04
CA TYR A 988 -26.84 37.22 17.53
C TYR A 988 -27.53 36.62 18.76
N LEU A 989 -28.09 37.48 19.61
CA LEU A 989 -29.14 37.11 20.56
C LEU A 989 -30.50 37.51 19.99
N PHE A 990 -31.40 36.54 19.85
CA PHE A 990 -32.79 36.75 19.44
C PHE A 990 -33.75 36.62 20.63
N GLY A 991 -34.71 37.54 20.74
CA GLY A 991 -35.77 37.55 21.77
C GLY A 991 -36.13 38.97 22.21
N LYS A 992 -37.04 39.12 23.18
CA LYS A 992 -37.49 40.44 23.68
C LYS A 992 -38.07 40.36 25.10
N PRO A 993 -37.76 41.32 26.01
CA PRO A 993 -36.77 42.41 25.89
C PRO A 993 -35.33 41.92 26.15
N ILE A 994 -34.35 42.37 25.35
CA ILE A 994 -32.93 41.95 25.46
C ILE A 994 -31.93 43.12 25.48
N SER A 995 -32.40 44.37 25.41
CA SER A 995 -31.57 45.59 25.48
C SER A 995 -30.59 45.65 26.67
N LYS A 996 -30.91 45.01 27.80
CA LYS A 996 -30.04 44.94 29.00
C LYS A 996 -29.25 43.63 29.12
N SER A 997 -29.26 42.78 28.09
CA SER A 997 -28.56 41.49 28.11
C SER A 997 -27.03 41.67 28.17
N ARG A 998 -26.37 40.81 28.93
CA ARG A 998 -24.89 40.76 29.02
C ARG A 998 -24.26 39.81 28.00
N SER A 999 -25.04 39.08 27.19
CA SER A 999 -24.51 38.16 26.18
C SER A 999 -23.59 38.82 25.13
N PRO A 1000 -23.86 40.05 24.62
CA PRO A 1000 -22.91 40.74 23.74
C PRO A 1000 -21.58 41.07 24.42
N ALA A 1001 -21.60 41.47 25.69
CA ALA A 1001 -20.38 41.75 26.44
C ALA A 1001 -19.55 40.47 26.64
N LEU A 1002 -20.21 39.36 26.98
CA LEU A 1002 -19.59 38.04 27.11
C LEU A 1002 -18.92 37.59 25.81
N HIS A 1003 -19.70 37.40 24.75
CA HIS A 1003 -19.21 36.75 23.53
C HIS A 1003 -18.19 37.60 22.77
N ASN A 1004 -18.37 38.92 22.67
CA ASN A 1004 -17.37 39.78 22.03
C ASN A 1004 -16.04 39.78 22.80
N SER A 1005 -16.07 39.82 24.13
CA SER A 1005 -14.85 39.74 24.94
C SER A 1005 -14.12 38.41 24.76
N LEU A 1006 -14.85 37.30 24.65
CA LEU A 1006 -14.26 35.98 24.41
C LEU A 1006 -13.72 35.83 22.97
N PHE A 1007 -14.37 36.41 21.95
CA PHE A 1007 -13.82 36.47 20.59
C PHE A 1007 -12.50 37.24 20.57
N ASP A 1008 -12.45 38.41 21.22
CA ASP A 1008 -11.23 39.22 21.31
C ASP A 1008 -10.10 38.50 22.06
N LEU A 1009 -10.41 37.88 23.21
CA LEU A 1009 -9.48 37.11 24.03
C LEU A 1009 -8.86 35.94 23.24
N THR A 1010 -9.70 35.22 22.49
CA THR A 1010 -9.27 34.05 21.72
C THR A 1010 -8.64 34.41 20.39
N GLY A 1011 -8.72 35.68 19.96
CA GLY A 1011 -8.17 36.16 18.70
C GLY A 1011 -9.02 35.83 17.47
N LEU A 1012 -10.32 35.61 17.67
CA LEU A 1012 -11.29 35.37 16.60
C LEU A 1012 -11.91 36.69 16.11
N PRO A 1013 -12.19 36.84 14.81
CA PRO A 1013 -12.68 38.11 14.24
C PRO A 1013 -14.21 38.25 14.26
N HIS A 1014 -14.92 37.40 14.99
CA HIS A 1014 -16.37 37.36 14.98
C HIS A 1014 -16.98 38.51 15.81
N LYS A 1015 -18.24 38.86 15.52
CA LYS A 1015 -18.99 39.87 16.27
C LYS A 1015 -20.30 39.31 16.76
N TYR A 1016 -20.72 39.74 17.95
CA TYR A 1016 -21.97 39.37 18.58
C TYR A 1016 -22.89 40.59 18.75
N GLY A 1017 -24.12 40.51 18.24
CA GLY A 1017 -25.13 41.57 18.27
C GLY A 1017 -26.46 41.18 18.94
N LEU A 1018 -27.38 42.14 19.03
CA LEU A 1018 -28.75 41.96 19.53
C LEU A 1018 -29.75 42.13 18.39
N VAL A 1019 -30.78 41.28 18.36
CA VAL A 1019 -31.94 41.43 17.47
C VAL A 1019 -33.20 41.27 18.32
N GLU A 1020 -33.84 42.40 18.67
CA GLU A 1020 -35.08 42.37 19.45
C GLU A 1020 -36.26 41.95 18.55
N THR A 1021 -36.80 40.76 18.78
CA THR A 1021 -37.96 40.25 18.02
C THR A 1021 -38.78 39.27 18.86
N ASP A 1022 -40.07 39.17 18.54
CA ASP A 1022 -41.00 38.17 19.05
C ASP A 1022 -41.48 37.20 17.96
N GLN A 1023 -40.93 37.30 16.74
CA GLN A 1023 -41.21 36.42 15.61
C GLN A 1023 -40.04 35.45 15.35
N ALA A 1024 -40.33 34.15 15.19
CA ALA A 1024 -39.30 33.12 15.04
C ALA A 1024 -38.69 33.07 13.63
N ASP A 1025 -39.44 33.45 12.59
CA ASP A 1025 -39.00 33.46 11.19
C ASP A 1025 -37.93 34.52 10.89
N GLU A 1026 -37.79 35.53 11.74
CA GLU A 1026 -36.69 36.51 11.68
C GLU A 1026 -35.34 35.94 12.15
N VAL A 1027 -35.31 34.70 12.66
CA VAL A 1027 -34.08 34.03 13.11
C VAL A 1027 -33.33 33.44 11.91
N ALA A 1028 -32.40 34.21 11.34
CA ALA A 1028 -31.49 33.75 10.29
C ALA A 1028 -30.03 33.96 10.74
N ALA A 1029 -29.31 32.89 11.13
CA ALA A 1029 -27.95 33.07 11.67
C ALA A 1029 -26.96 31.93 11.46
N VAL A 1030 -25.69 32.32 11.47
CA VAL A 1030 -24.44 31.53 11.46
C VAL A 1030 -24.05 31.14 12.91
N GLY A 1031 -25.02 31.08 13.81
CA GLY A 1031 -24.80 30.84 15.24
C GLY A 1031 -25.45 31.92 16.07
N ALA A 1032 -26.28 31.52 17.02
CA ALA A 1032 -27.08 32.47 17.79
C ALA A 1032 -27.52 31.92 19.14
N SER A 1033 -27.62 32.80 20.13
CA SER A 1033 -28.38 32.52 21.35
C SER A 1033 -29.84 32.88 21.14
N VAL A 1034 -30.74 32.13 21.76
CA VAL A 1034 -32.19 32.34 21.71
C VAL A 1034 -32.73 32.45 23.14
N THR A 1035 -33.50 33.51 23.38
CA THR A 1035 -34.16 33.75 24.68
C THR A 1035 -35.66 33.99 24.52
N ILE A 1036 -36.35 34.27 25.63
CA ILE A 1036 -37.80 34.52 25.67
C ILE A 1036 -38.18 35.59 24.62
N PRO A 1037 -39.27 35.41 23.84
CA PRO A 1037 -40.22 34.28 23.87
C PRO A 1037 -39.86 33.08 22.96
N LEU A 1038 -38.78 33.15 22.19
CA LEU A 1038 -38.55 32.33 20.98
C LEU A 1038 -38.01 30.91 21.19
N LYS A 1039 -37.67 30.51 22.42
CA LYS A 1039 -36.95 29.24 22.68
C LYS A 1039 -37.70 27.98 22.19
N LEU A 1040 -39.02 28.03 22.11
CA LEU A 1040 -39.87 26.96 21.58
C LEU A 1040 -40.08 27.12 20.07
N ASP A 1041 -40.45 28.33 19.67
CA ASP A 1041 -40.92 28.65 18.32
C ASP A 1041 -39.82 28.56 17.26
N VAL A 1042 -38.54 28.61 17.67
CA VAL A 1042 -37.40 28.44 16.77
C VAL A 1042 -37.16 26.99 16.37
N MET A 1043 -37.60 26.01 17.18
CA MET A 1043 -37.27 24.59 16.97
C MET A 1043 -37.70 24.04 15.59
N PRO A 1044 -38.89 24.39 15.04
CA PRO A 1044 -39.32 23.93 13.72
C PRO A 1044 -38.50 24.50 12.55
N LEU A 1045 -37.72 25.57 12.79
CA LEU A 1045 -36.91 26.24 11.76
C LEU A 1045 -35.50 25.65 11.64
N LEU A 1046 -35.14 24.69 12.50
CA LEU A 1046 -33.81 24.08 12.56
C LEU A 1046 -33.81 22.72 11.84
N ASP A 1047 -32.70 22.39 11.19
CA ASP A 1047 -32.56 21.11 10.48
C ASP A 1047 -32.47 19.92 11.45
N GLU A 1048 -31.88 20.16 12.63
CA GLU A 1048 -31.71 19.16 13.69
C GLU A 1048 -31.85 19.82 15.06
N VAL A 1049 -32.31 19.05 16.06
CA VAL A 1049 -32.36 19.46 17.47
C VAL A 1049 -31.71 18.36 18.32
N SER A 1050 -30.87 18.74 19.29
CA SER A 1050 -30.20 17.80 20.18
C SER A 1050 -31.20 17.03 21.07
N GLU A 1051 -30.82 15.85 21.54
CA GLU A 1051 -31.67 15.06 22.44
C GLU A 1051 -31.99 15.81 23.75
N SER A 1052 -31.03 16.55 24.31
CA SER A 1052 -31.29 17.41 25.48
C SER A 1052 -32.32 18.49 25.18
N ALA A 1053 -32.20 19.19 24.05
CA ALA A 1053 -33.15 20.24 23.67
C ALA A 1053 -34.54 19.68 23.31
N LYS A 1054 -34.62 18.46 22.76
CA LYS A 1054 -35.89 17.74 22.53
C LYS A 1054 -36.61 17.41 23.84
N VAL A 1055 -35.90 16.81 24.81
CA VAL A 1055 -36.48 16.45 26.12
C VAL A 1055 -36.86 17.69 26.91
N ILE A 1056 -36.02 18.73 26.92
CA ILE A 1056 -36.35 20.02 27.53
C ILE A 1056 -37.51 20.69 26.79
N GLY A 1057 -37.64 20.45 25.49
CA GLY A 1057 -38.57 21.13 24.60
C GLY A 1057 -38.29 22.64 24.60
N ALA A 1058 -37.04 23.03 24.41
CA ALA A 1058 -36.62 24.42 24.21
C ALA A 1058 -35.19 24.46 23.67
N VAL A 1059 -34.92 25.34 22.70
CA VAL A 1059 -33.59 25.65 22.16
C VAL A 1059 -33.17 27.04 22.62
N ASN A 1060 -31.95 27.16 23.17
CA ASN A 1060 -31.35 28.46 23.47
C ASN A 1060 -30.10 28.74 22.63
N THR A 1061 -29.65 27.78 21.81
CA THR A 1061 -28.40 27.84 21.07
C THR A 1061 -28.60 27.25 19.68
N ILE A 1062 -28.25 28.02 18.65
CA ILE A 1062 -28.22 27.58 17.26
C ILE A 1062 -26.76 27.45 16.85
N ILE A 1063 -26.40 26.32 16.24
CA ILE A 1063 -25.04 25.97 15.84
C ILE A 1063 -25.05 25.67 14.33
N PRO A 1064 -24.32 26.41 13.49
CA PRO A 1064 -24.17 26.02 12.10
C PRO A 1064 -23.12 24.93 11.94
N ILE A 1065 -23.42 23.91 11.14
CA ILE A 1065 -22.50 22.84 10.78
C ILE A 1065 -22.22 22.95 9.27
N PRO A 1066 -20.96 23.18 8.86
CA PRO A 1066 -20.61 23.22 7.44
C PRO A 1066 -20.79 21.84 6.79
N LEU A 1067 -21.35 21.80 5.58
CA LEU A 1067 -21.42 20.59 4.76
C LEU A 1067 -20.22 20.61 3.78
N ASP A 1068 -19.36 19.59 3.87
CA ASP A 1068 -18.12 19.50 3.09
C ASP A 1068 -18.33 19.83 1.60
N GLY A 1069 -17.58 20.82 1.11
CA GLY A 1069 -17.57 21.22 -0.31
C GLY A 1069 -18.74 22.09 -0.78
N SER A 1070 -19.65 22.55 0.09
CA SER A 1070 -20.76 23.45 -0.28
C SER A 1070 -20.80 24.72 0.58
N GLN A 1071 -21.40 25.81 0.06
CA GLN A 1071 -21.71 27.01 0.86
C GLN A 1071 -22.97 26.87 1.72
N LYS A 1072 -23.70 25.75 1.62
CA LYS A 1072 -24.88 25.49 2.44
C LYS A 1072 -24.44 24.96 3.82
N ARG A 1073 -25.12 25.43 4.87
CA ARG A 1073 -24.88 25.05 6.27
C ARG A 1073 -26.13 24.39 6.82
N ARG A 1074 -25.94 23.40 7.69
CA ARG A 1074 -26.99 22.76 8.46
C ARG A 1074 -27.10 23.41 9.84
N LEU A 1075 -28.31 23.70 10.34
CA LEU A 1075 -28.53 24.35 11.63
C LEU A 1075 -28.96 23.33 12.69
N LEU A 1076 -28.16 23.21 13.75
CA LEU A 1076 -28.43 22.38 14.92
C LEU A 1076 -28.91 23.26 16.09
N GLY A 1077 -30.07 22.93 16.67
CA GLY A 1077 -30.56 23.51 17.92
C GLY A 1077 -30.10 22.73 19.15
N ASP A 1078 -29.54 23.42 20.13
CA ASP A 1078 -29.20 22.85 21.44
C ASP A 1078 -29.67 23.75 22.59
N ASN A 1079 -29.58 23.23 23.81
CA ASN A 1079 -29.91 23.92 25.05
C ASN A 1079 -28.71 23.90 26.00
N THR A 1080 -28.15 25.07 26.30
CA THR A 1080 -27.06 25.26 27.26
C THR A 1080 -27.53 25.85 28.59
N ASP A 1081 -28.82 26.17 28.74
CA ASP A 1081 -29.39 26.68 30.01
C ASP A 1081 -29.15 25.63 31.12
N TRP A 1082 -29.45 24.36 30.84
CA TRP A 1082 -29.26 23.27 31.82
C TRP A 1082 -27.78 23.02 32.15
N ARG A 1083 -26.88 23.13 31.15
CA ARG A 1083 -25.44 22.98 31.34
C ARG A 1083 -24.88 24.07 32.24
N GLY A 1084 -25.33 25.31 32.03
CA GLY A 1084 -24.97 26.45 32.87
C GLY A 1084 -25.40 26.25 34.32
N MET A 1085 -26.63 25.76 34.55
CA MET A 1085 -27.13 25.47 35.90
C MET A 1085 -26.29 24.39 36.59
N VAL A 1086 -26.02 23.27 35.90
CA VAL A 1086 -25.17 22.19 36.43
C VAL A 1086 -23.78 22.70 36.78
N HIS A 1087 -23.15 23.47 35.88
CA HIS A 1087 -21.83 24.04 36.12
C HIS A 1087 -21.78 24.93 37.37
N CYS A 1088 -22.80 25.78 37.56
CA CYS A 1088 -22.88 26.64 38.74
C CYS A 1088 -23.06 25.83 40.03
N LEU A 1089 -23.88 24.77 40.03
CA LEU A 1089 -24.02 23.88 41.18
C LEU A 1089 -22.70 23.15 41.52
N GLU A 1090 -22.01 22.62 40.51
CA GLU A 1090 -20.69 21.99 40.65
C GLU A 1090 -19.66 22.97 41.24
N SER A 1091 -19.64 24.21 40.74
CA SER A 1091 -18.62 25.20 41.09
C SER A 1091 -18.58 25.56 42.58
N ILE A 1092 -19.72 25.43 43.28
CA ILE A 1092 -19.83 25.70 44.73
C ILE A 1092 -19.75 24.44 45.60
N GLY A 1093 -19.44 23.29 44.99
CA GLY A 1093 -19.22 22.02 45.67
C GLY A 1093 -20.47 21.19 45.94
N VAL A 1094 -21.57 21.37 45.20
CA VAL A 1094 -22.67 20.39 45.19
C VAL A 1094 -22.14 19.13 44.48
N ALA A 1095 -22.27 17.95 45.08
CA ALA A 1095 -21.78 16.70 44.50
C ALA A 1095 -22.87 16.04 43.63
N SER A 1096 -22.47 15.41 42.52
CA SER A 1096 -23.37 14.58 41.72
C SER A 1096 -23.69 13.27 42.46
N GLU A 1097 -24.97 12.95 42.58
CA GLU A 1097 -25.46 11.79 43.33
C GLU A 1097 -25.35 10.48 42.52
N SER A 1098 -24.93 10.52 41.25
CA SER A 1098 -24.63 9.32 40.47
C SER A 1098 -23.39 8.54 40.97
N THR A 1099 -22.56 9.18 41.79
CA THR A 1099 -21.33 8.61 42.36
C THR A 1099 -21.41 8.24 43.84
N ALA A 1100 -22.49 8.61 44.54
CA ALA A 1100 -22.71 8.33 45.96
C ALA A 1100 -23.85 7.30 46.11
N GLY A 1101 -23.50 6.01 46.09
CA GLY A 1101 -24.49 4.95 46.29
C GLY A 1101 -25.27 5.13 47.60
N THR A 1102 -26.60 5.03 47.50
CA THR A 1102 -27.58 4.73 48.56
C THR A 1102 -28.30 5.85 49.34
N THR A 1103 -28.27 7.13 48.94
CA THR A 1103 -29.15 8.16 49.56
C THR A 1103 -29.92 8.98 48.53
N THR A 1104 -31.26 8.98 48.60
CA THR A 1104 -32.14 9.73 47.69
C THR A 1104 -32.10 11.22 48.01
N ALA A 1105 -31.52 12.04 47.12
CA ALA A 1105 -31.55 13.50 47.23
C ALA A 1105 -32.69 14.09 46.38
N SER A 1106 -33.45 15.01 46.96
CA SER A 1106 -34.54 15.70 46.26
C SER A 1106 -34.21 17.17 45.99
N ALA A 1107 -34.88 17.74 44.99
CA ALA A 1107 -34.73 19.15 44.61
C ALA A 1107 -36.09 19.79 44.32
N LEU A 1108 -36.13 21.12 44.27
CA LEU A 1108 -37.33 21.91 43.99
C LEU A 1108 -37.07 22.86 42.81
N VAL A 1109 -38.00 22.93 41.87
CA VAL A 1109 -38.03 23.96 40.81
C VAL A 1109 -39.23 24.86 41.00
N ILE A 1110 -39.01 26.17 41.01
CA ILE A 1110 -40.06 27.19 41.17
C ILE A 1110 -40.28 27.89 39.83
N GLY A 1111 -41.50 27.85 39.30
CA GLY A 1111 -41.90 28.48 38.04
C GLY A 1111 -42.55 27.53 37.05
N SER A 1112 -42.89 28.03 35.86
CA SER A 1112 -43.60 27.27 34.82
C SER A 1112 -43.21 27.64 33.37
N GLY A 1113 -42.08 28.32 33.17
CA GLY A 1113 -41.61 28.76 31.85
C GLY A 1113 -40.64 27.77 31.18
N GLY A 1114 -40.14 28.12 29.99
CA GLY A 1114 -39.13 27.31 29.27
C GLY A 1114 -37.86 27.05 30.10
N THR A 1115 -37.43 28.03 30.90
CA THR A 1115 -36.30 27.88 31.84
C THR A 1115 -36.57 26.84 32.93
N THR A 1116 -37.82 26.68 33.37
CA THR A 1116 -38.24 25.64 34.33
C THR A 1116 -37.98 24.24 33.77
N ARG A 1117 -38.23 24.03 32.48
CA ARG A 1117 -37.98 22.75 31.80
C ARG A 1117 -36.48 22.43 31.76
N ALA A 1118 -35.64 23.42 31.47
CA ALA A 1118 -34.19 23.26 31.52
C ALA A 1118 -33.67 22.97 32.94
N ALA A 1119 -34.26 23.60 33.98
CA ALA A 1119 -33.93 23.35 35.39
C ALA A 1119 -34.28 21.91 35.83
N ILE A 1120 -35.43 21.39 35.40
CA ILE A 1120 -35.82 19.99 35.63
C ILE A 1120 -34.78 19.06 35.00
N PHE A 1121 -34.41 19.30 33.74
CA PHE A 1121 -33.41 18.50 33.05
C PHE A 1121 -32.03 18.59 33.71
N ALA A 1122 -31.61 19.78 34.17
CA ALA A 1122 -30.37 19.97 34.91
C ALA A 1122 -30.33 19.11 36.18
N LEU A 1123 -31.37 19.19 37.02
CA LEU A 1123 -31.46 18.44 38.28
C LEU A 1123 -31.49 16.93 38.06
N LYS A 1124 -32.29 16.45 37.10
CA LYS A 1124 -32.33 15.03 36.75
C LYS A 1124 -30.98 14.53 36.23
N SER A 1125 -30.34 15.30 35.34
CA SER A 1125 -29.00 14.98 34.82
C SER A 1125 -27.93 14.97 35.92
N TYR A 1126 -28.17 15.71 37.01
CA TYR A 1126 -27.30 15.76 38.18
C TYR A 1126 -27.65 14.73 39.28
N GLY A 1127 -28.66 13.87 39.03
CA GLY A 1127 -29.01 12.74 39.88
C GLY A 1127 -30.11 12.99 40.93
N TYR A 1128 -30.82 14.12 40.89
CA TYR A 1128 -31.90 14.40 41.85
C TYR A 1128 -33.21 13.66 41.51
N HIS A 1129 -33.80 12.98 42.51
CA HIS A 1129 -35.15 12.41 42.45
C HIS A 1129 -35.71 12.15 43.88
N PRO A 1130 -36.98 12.50 44.19
CA PRO A 1130 -37.93 13.20 43.32
C PRO A 1130 -37.55 14.67 43.09
N ILE A 1131 -38.06 15.24 41.99
CA ILE A 1131 -37.96 16.67 41.71
C ILE A 1131 -39.34 17.29 41.96
N TYR A 1132 -39.43 18.12 42.99
CA TYR A 1132 -40.63 18.85 43.33
C TYR A 1132 -40.79 20.08 42.45
N MET A 1133 -42.03 20.45 42.14
CA MET A 1133 -42.35 21.63 41.32
C MET A 1133 -43.37 22.52 42.02
N LEU A 1134 -43.11 23.83 42.00
CA LEU A 1134 -43.97 24.83 42.63
C LEU A 1134 -44.24 26.00 41.66
N ALA A 1135 -45.50 26.30 41.38
CA ALA A 1135 -45.91 27.41 40.51
C ALA A 1135 -47.28 27.96 40.92
N ARG A 1136 -47.63 29.17 40.45
CA ARG A 1136 -48.91 29.84 40.76
C ARG A 1136 -50.14 29.10 40.21
N ASN A 1137 -49.98 28.40 39.08
CA ASN A 1137 -51.04 27.71 38.38
C ASN A 1137 -50.74 26.21 38.34
N GLU A 1138 -51.61 25.42 38.95
CA GLU A 1138 -51.50 23.96 38.99
C GLU A 1138 -51.59 23.32 37.60
N GLN A 1139 -52.44 23.86 36.71
CA GLN A 1139 -52.58 23.35 35.34
C GLN A 1139 -51.27 23.46 34.55
N SER A 1140 -50.47 24.50 34.82
CA SER A 1140 -49.15 24.67 34.21
C SER A 1140 -48.13 23.64 34.73
N LEU A 1141 -48.23 23.22 36.00
CA LEU A 1141 -47.38 22.16 36.56
C LEU A 1141 -47.70 20.81 35.94
N GLU A 1142 -48.98 20.47 35.79
CA GLU A 1142 -49.41 19.22 35.15
C GLU A 1142 -48.99 19.17 33.68
N THR A 1143 -49.06 20.30 32.97
CA THR A 1143 -48.60 20.39 31.57
C THR A 1143 -47.10 20.10 31.45
N ILE A 1144 -46.28 20.68 32.34
CA ILE A 1144 -44.83 20.41 32.35
C ILE A 1144 -44.58 18.96 32.73
N ARG A 1145 -45.23 18.45 33.78
CA ARG A 1145 -45.10 17.07 34.26
C ARG A 1145 -45.40 16.05 33.16
N ALA A 1146 -46.47 16.25 32.40
CA ALA A 1146 -46.86 15.39 31.28
C ALA A 1146 -45.87 15.46 30.09
N SER A 1147 -45.08 16.52 29.99
CA SER A 1147 -44.11 16.72 28.90
C SER A 1147 -42.75 16.05 29.13
N PHE A 1148 -42.50 15.49 30.33
CA PHE A 1148 -41.25 14.80 30.67
C PHE A 1148 -41.48 13.29 30.84
N PRO A 1149 -40.45 12.45 30.58
CA PRO A 1149 -40.50 11.02 30.87
C PRO A 1149 -40.80 10.71 32.35
N ALA A 1150 -41.49 9.59 32.61
CA ALA A 1150 -41.94 9.23 33.95
C ALA A 1150 -40.80 9.00 34.96
N ASP A 1151 -39.60 8.65 34.50
CA ASP A 1151 -38.44 8.41 35.35
C ASP A 1151 -37.84 9.70 35.95
N PHE A 1152 -38.29 10.89 35.53
CA PHE A 1152 -37.93 12.16 36.14
C PHE A 1152 -38.55 12.38 37.54
N ASP A 1153 -39.52 11.54 37.94
CA ASP A 1153 -40.21 11.58 39.26
C ASP A 1153 -40.60 13.01 39.69
N LEU A 1154 -41.36 13.68 38.81
CA LEU A 1154 -41.83 15.04 39.01
C LEU A 1154 -43.08 15.08 39.89
N ARG A 1155 -43.06 15.88 40.96
CA ARG A 1155 -44.15 15.99 41.94
C ARG A 1155 -44.56 17.43 42.17
N ALA A 1156 -45.83 17.76 41.93
CA ALA A 1156 -46.35 19.11 42.20
C ALA A 1156 -46.51 19.34 43.71
N LEU A 1157 -46.13 20.52 44.19
CA LEU A 1157 -46.40 21.00 45.55
C LEU A 1157 -47.49 22.06 45.51
N ARG A 1158 -48.62 21.77 46.18
CA ARG A 1158 -49.84 22.59 46.11
C ARG A 1158 -49.97 23.62 47.23
N GLY A 1159 -49.11 23.57 48.24
CA GLY A 1159 -49.10 24.56 49.31
C GLY A 1159 -48.26 24.18 50.53
N PRO A 1160 -48.30 25.01 51.60
CA PRO A 1160 -47.45 24.85 52.79
C PRO A 1160 -47.68 23.53 53.54
N ALA A 1161 -48.92 23.02 53.56
CA ALA A 1161 -49.25 21.76 54.23
C ALA A 1161 -48.50 20.57 53.62
N GLU A 1162 -48.50 20.45 52.28
CA GLU A 1162 -47.77 19.38 51.57
C GLU A 1162 -46.24 19.55 51.71
N ALA A 1163 -45.76 20.80 51.69
CA ALA A 1163 -44.34 21.11 51.89
C ALA A 1163 -43.82 20.70 53.29
N SER A 1164 -44.67 20.79 54.32
CA SER A 1164 -44.29 20.41 55.70
C SER A 1164 -44.18 18.91 55.94
N THR A 1165 -44.72 18.08 55.03
CA THR A 1165 -44.79 16.61 55.16
C THR A 1165 -43.93 15.88 54.12
N LEU A 1166 -42.98 16.57 53.47
CA LEU A 1166 -42.13 15.98 52.44
C LEU A 1166 -41.28 14.83 53.00
N ALA A 1167 -41.39 13.65 52.38
CA ALA A 1167 -40.64 12.46 52.78
C ALA A 1167 -39.12 12.63 52.64
N VAL A 1168 -38.69 13.40 51.64
CA VAL A 1168 -37.30 13.82 51.44
C VAL A 1168 -37.34 15.32 51.16
N ALA A 1169 -36.67 16.11 52.00
CA ALA A 1169 -36.63 17.56 51.87
C ALA A 1169 -35.68 18.00 50.72
N PRO A 1170 -36.04 19.02 49.93
CA PRO A 1170 -35.17 19.56 48.90
C PRO A 1170 -33.86 20.13 49.47
N THR A 1171 -32.74 19.74 48.87
CA THR A 1171 -31.41 20.31 49.16
C THR A 1171 -30.98 21.33 48.12
N VAL A 1172 -31.56 21.29 46.92
CA VAL A 1172 -31.37 22.29 45.86
C VAL A 1172 -32.70 22.89 45.45
N VAL A 1173 -32.76 24.21 45.33
CA VAL A 1173 -33.90 24.98 44.80
C VAL A 1173 -33.44 25.74 43.57
N ILE A 1174 -34.12 25.57 42.42
CA ILE A 1174 -33.91 26.41 41.24
C ILE A 1174 -35.13 27.31 41.05
N SER A 1175 -34.94 28.62 41.25
CA SER A 1175 -35.96 29.64 41.00
C SER A 1175 -35.90 30.10 39.55
N THR A 1176 -37.03 30.04 38.86
CA THR A 1176 -37.19 30.48 37.46
C THR A 1176 -38.27 31.55 37.30
N ILE A 1177 -38.78 32.08 38.42
CA ILE A 1177 -39.79 33.14 38.40
C ILE A 1177 -39.14 34.51 38.12
N PRO A 1178 -39.82 35.40 37.40
CA PRO A 1178 -39.36 36.77 37.24
C PRO A 1178 -39.24 37.51 38.58
N ALA A 1179 -38.22 38.35 38.73
CA ALA A 1179 -37.99 39.16 39.93
C ALA A 1179 -38.45 40.63 39.79
N ASP A 1180 -39.09 40.97 38.67
CA ASP A 1180 -39.67 42.29 38.38
C ASP A 1180 -41.04 42.52 39.06
N LYS A 1181 -41.64 41.46 39.61
CA LYS A 1181 -42.93 41.50 40.33
C LYS A 1181 -42.78 40.93 41.74
N PRO A 1182 -43.64 41.36 42.70
CA PRO A 1182 -43.69 40.74 44.02
C PRO A 1182 -43.97 39.24 43.92
N MET A 1183 -43.28 38.43 44.73
CA MET A 1183 -43.53 36.99 44.82
C MET A 1183 -44.96 36.74 45.32
N ASP A 1184 -45.66 35.80 44.69
CA ASP A 1184 -47.02 35.43 45.09
C ASP A 1184 -47.03 34.94 46.56
N PRO A 1185 -48.00 35.39 47.40
CA PRO A 1185 -48.04 35.00 48.81
C PRO A 1185 -48.04 33.48 49.04
N SER A 1186 -48.78 32.72 48.21
CA SER A 1186 -48.85 31.26 48.34
C SER A 1186 -47.53 30.57 47.99
N LEU A 1187 -46.82 31.08 46.98
CA LEU A 1187 -45.47 30.61 46.63
C LEU A 1187 -44.47 30.92 47.74
N ARG A 1188 -44.55 32.12 48.30
CA ARG A 1188 -43.68 32.58 49.37
C ARG A 1188 -43.83 31.74 50.63
N GLU A 1189 -45.06 31.55 51.10
CA GLU A 1189 -45.34 30.75 52.30
C GLU A 1189 -44.87 29.30 52.12
N THR A 1190 -45.13 28.71 50.95
CA THR A 1190 -44.69 27.33 50.64
C THR A 1190 -43.17 27.22 50.60
N LEU A 1191 -42.49 28.20 49.97
CA LEU A 1191 -41.04 28.24 49.90
C LEU A 1191 -40.41 28.43 51.28
N GLU A 1192 -40.95 29.30 52.13
CA GLU A 1192 -40.47 29.52 53.49
C GLU A 1192 -40.51 28.22 54.33
N VAL A 1193 -41.57 27.41 54.16
CA VAL A 1193 -41.66 26.08 54.79
C VAL A 1193 -40.56 25.14 54.29
N VAL A 1194 -40.32 25.07 52.97
CA VAL A 1194 -39.27 24.22 52.39
C VAL A 1194 -37.88 24.64 52.88
N LEU A 1195 -37.59 25.95 52.86
CA LEU A 1195 -36.29 26.51 53.25
C LEU A 1195 -35.98 26.25 54.73
N ARG A 1196 -36.99 26.22 55.60
CA ARG A 1196 -36.85 25.96 57.05
C ARG A 1196 -37.00 24.50 57.46
N SER A 1197 -37.33 23.61 56.52
CA SER A 1197 -37.49 22.18 56.80
C SER A 1197 -36.17 21.57 57.32
N PRO A 1198 -36.21 20.71 58.36
CA PRO A 1198 -35.02 20.04 58.87
C PRO A 1198 -34.51 19.00 57.87
N VAL A 1199 -33.18 18.92 57.69
CA VAL A 1199 -32.53 17.91 56.82
C VAL A 1199 -31.59 17.07 57.69
N SER A 1200 -31.60 15.75 57.52
CA SER A 1200 -30.95 14.79 58.44
C SER A 1200 -29.42 14.68 58.30
N GLU A 1201 -28.80 15.36 57.34
CA GLU A 1201 -27.35 15.30 57.06
C GLU A 1201 -26.77 16.71 56.85
N GLN A 1202 -25.46 16.89 57.13
CA GLN A 1202 -24.69 18.12 56.85
C GLN A 1202 -24.49 18.36 55.33
N ARG A 1203 -25.57 18.39 54.54
CA ARG A 1203 -25.53 18.72 53.11
C ARG A 1203 -25.65 20.23 52.91
N THR A 1204 -24.83 20.77 52.01
CA THR A 1204 -24.93 22.18 51.61
C THR A 1204 -26.25 22.39 50.88
N ARG A 1205 -27.12 23.27 51.40
CA ARG A 1205 -28.38 23.62 50.76
C ARG A 1205 -28.20 24.85 49.87
N VAL A 1206 -28.69 24.78 48.64
CA VAL A 1206 -28.41 25.79 47.60
C VAL A 1206 -29.68 26.28 46.93
N LEU A 1207 -29.87 27.59 46.85
CA LEU A 1207 -30.85 28.22 45.96
C LEU A 1207 -30.13 28.86 44.78
N LEU A 1208 -30.41 28.38 43.57
CA LEU A 1208 -29.94 28.97 42.32
C LEU A 1208 -31.07 29.80 41.71
N GLU A 1209 -30.81 31.08 41.51
CA GLU A 1209 -31.76 32.01 40.89
C GLU A 1209 -31.45 32.16 39.41
N MET A 1210 -32.47 32.14 38.54
CA MET A 1210 -32.29 32.38 37.10
C MET A 1210 -32.49 33.85 36.72
N ALA A 1211 -33.28 34.61 37.50
CA ALA A 1211 -33.40 36.05 37.32
C ALA A 1211 -32.13 36.77 37.83
N TYR A 1212 -31.50 37.58 36.98
CA TYR A 1212 -30.28 38.31 37.34
C TYR A 1212 -30.51 39.82 37.60
N GLN A 1213 -31.77 40.28 37.51
CA GLN A 1213 -32.16 41.66 37.81
C GLN A 1213 -33.38 41.68 38.75
N PRO A 1214 -33.26 42.25 39.96
CA PRO A 1214 -32.03 42.72 40.62
C PRO A 1214 -31.06 41.57 40.95
N ARG A 1215 -29.79 41.88 41.24
CA ARG A 1215 -28.74 40.88 41.55
C ARG A 1215 -29.07 39.98 42.75
N HIS A 1216 -29.79 40.51 43.74
CA HIS A 1216 -30.30 39.76 44.89
C HIS A 1216 -31.83 39.82 44.88
N THR A 1217 -32.49 38.70 44.59
CA THR A 1217 -33.94 38.61 44.46
C THR A 1217 -34.62 38.40 45.82
N ALA A 1218 -35.96 38.42 45.85
CA ALA A 1218 -36.71 38.08 47.06
C ALA A 1218 -36.51 36.60 47.46
N ALA A 1219 -36.43 35.68 46.50
CA ALA A 1219 -36.20 34.25 46.76
C ALA A 1219 -34.82 34.01 47.39
N MET A 1220 -33.78 34.68 46.87
CA MET A 1220 -32.43 34.62 47.43
C MET A 1220 -32.39 35.10 48.88
N ARG A 1221 -33.02 36.24 49.18
CA ARG A 1221 -33.09 36.77 50.56
C ARG A 1221 -33.75 35.79 51.52
N LEU A 1222 -34.87 35.18 51.13
CA LEU A 1222 -35.54 34.16 51.95
C LEU A 1222 -34.64 32.95 52.22
N ALA A 1223 -33.86 32.53 51.23
CA ALA A 1223 -32.93 31.40 51.35
C ALA A 1223 -31.72 31.75 52.23
N GLU A 1224 -31.12 32.92 52.04
CA GLU A 1224 -30.02 33.45 52.87
C GLU A 1224 -30.45 33.56 54.34
N ASP A 1225 -31.64 34.12 54.61
CA ASP A 1225 -32.21 34.21 55.97
C ASP A 1225 -32.42 32.84 56.62
N ALA A 1226 -32.63 31.79 55.80
CA ALA A 1226 -32.76 30.41 56.24
C ALA A 1226 -31.42 29.64 56.26
N GLY A 1227 -30.29 30.31 56.01
CA GLY A 1227 -28.94 29.71 56.03
C GLY A 1227 -28.53 28.93 54.78
N TRP A 1228 -29.25 29.10 53.66
CA TRP A 1228 -28.89 28.49 52.38
C TRP A 1228 -27.84 29.32 51.64
N ARG A 1229 -27.02 28.66 50.81
CA ARG A 1229 -26.16 29.36 49.85
C ARG A 1229 -26.98 29.79 48.64
N THR A 1230 -26.72 30.98 48.12
CA THR A 1230 -27.40 31.51 46.93
C THR A 1230 -26.45 31.66 45.75
N ILE A 1231 -26.91 31.27 44.56
CA ILE A 1231 -26.22 31.51 43.29
C ILE A 1231 -27.03 32.54 42.49
N PRO A 1232 -26.48 33.74 42.23
CA PRO A 1232 -27.15 34.76 41.41
C PRO A 1232 -27.27 34.33 39.94
N GLY A 1233 -28.34 34.75 39.25
CA GLY A 1233 -28.56 34.39 37.85
C GLY A 1233 -27.52 34.89 36.86
N ALA A 1234 -26.72 35.89 37.22
CA ALA A 1234 -25.61 36.37 36.40
C ALA A 1234 -24.53 35.28 36.22
N GLU A 1235 -24.34 34.41 37.23
CA GLU A 1235 -23.39 33.29 37.18
C GLU A 1235 -23.85 32.25 36.16
N VAL A 1236 -25.15 31.96 36.14
CA VAL A 1236 -25.74 31.01 35.20
C VAL A 1236 -25.71 31.56 33.77
N LEU A 1237 -25.90 32.88 33.61
CA LEU A 1237 -25.77 33.56 32.32
C LEU A 1237 -24.34 33.47 31.77
N ALA A 1238 -23.32 33.62 32.63
CA ALA A 1238 -21.93 33.39 32.24
C ALA A 1238 -21.69 31.94 31.82
N ALA A 1239 -22.19 30.96 32.59
CA ALA A 1239 -21.95 29.55 32.34
C ALA A 1239 -22.67 29.02 31.09
N GLN A 1240 -23.92 29.42 30.85
CA GLN A 1240 -24.64 29.03 29.63
C GLN A 1240 -23.96 29.61 28.38
N GLY A 1241 -23.52 30.87 28.44
CA GLY A 1241 -22.91 31.55 27.31
C GLY A 1241 -21.49 31.05 27.06
N TRP A 1242 -20.78 30.65 28.11
CA TRP A 1242 -19.49 29.97 27.99
C TRP A 1242 -19.62 28.65 27.22
N HIS A 1243 -20.66 27.85 27.47
CA HIS A 1243 -20.93 26.64 26.68
C HIS A 1243 -21.37 26.94 25.24
N GLN A 1244 -22.12 28.01 25.01
CA GLN A 1244 -22.44 28.45 23.64
C GLN A 1244 -21.20 28.80 22.84
N PHE A 1245 -20.27 29.55 23.46
CA PHE A 1245 -19.01 29.92 22.85
C PHE A 1245 -18.18 28.69 22.47
N GLN A 1246 -18.12 27.68 23.34
CA GLN A 1246 -17.47 26.39 23.05
C GLN A 1246 -18.09 25.71 21.84
N MET A 1247 -19.42 25.63 21.78
CA MET A 1247 -20.14 24.97 20.69
C MET A 1247 -19.99 25.67 19.34
N TRP A 1248 -19.74 26.98 19.33
CA TRP A 1248 -19.55 27.74 18.08
C TRP A 1248 -18.11 27.75 17.59
N THR A 1249 -17.14 27.63 18.48
CA THR A 1249 -15.73 27.91 18.16
C THR A 1249 -14.81 26.71 18.35
N ASP A 1250 -15.27 25.66 19.03
CA ASP A 1250 -14.44 24.57 19.58
C ASP A 1250 -13.31 25.07 20.51
N ILE A 1251 -13.45 26.28 21.07
CA ILE A 1251 -12.50 26.87 22.02
C ILE A 1251 -13.14 26.96 23.41
N THR A 1252 -12.43 26.46 24.40
CA THR A 1252 -12.81 26.56 25.82
C THR A 1252 -11.94 27.60 26.54
N PRO A 1253 -12.37 28.87 26.64
CA PRO A 1253 -11.70 29.85 27.50
C PRO A 1253 -11.89 29.47 28.98
N ARG A 1254 -11.19 30.13 29.92
CA ARG A 1254 -11.44 29.86 31.35
C ARG A 1254 -12.80 30.44 31.73
N PHE A 1255 -13.56 29.73 32.56
CA PHE A 1255 -14.87 30.20 33.00
C PHE A 1255 -14.80 31.57 33.70
N ILE A 1256 -13.73 31.84 34.46
CA ILE A 1256 -13.52 33.14 35.12
C ILE A 1256 -13.47 34.32 34.13
N ASP A 1257 -12.98 34.11 32.91
CA ASP A 1257 -12.94 35.15 31.88
C ASP A 1257 -14.37 35.43 31.35
N ALA A 1258 -15.21 34.40 31.23
CA ALA A 1258 -16.63 34.57 30.90
C ALA A 1258 -17.41 35.26 32.03
N GLN A 1259 -17.14 34.88 33.28
CA GLN A 1259 -17.73 35.47 34.47
C GLN A 1259 -17.39 36.97 34.61
N ALA A 1260 -16.11 37.33 34.45
CA ALA A 1260 -15.63 38.71 34.47
C ALA A 1260 -16.30 39.56 33.37
N ALA A 1261 -16.43 39.03 32.15
CA ALA A 1261 -17.10 39.74 31.05
C ALA A 1261 -18.59 40.02 31.36
N VAL A 1262 -19.29 39.07 31.99
CA VAL A 1262 -20.69 39.28 32.42
C VAL A 1262 -20.78 40.28 33.56
N ASN A 1263 -19.88 40.26 34.54
CA ASN A 1263 -19.87 41.18 35.68
C ASN A 1263 -19.39 42.60 35.29
N GLY A 1264 -18.69 42.76 34.17
CA GLY A 1264 -18.15 44.04 33.72
C GLY A 1264 -16.78 44.36 34.33
N ASP A 1265 -16.09 43.35 34.83
CA ASP A 1265 -14.74 43.46 35.35
C ASP A 1265 -13.74 43.59 34.19
N VAL A 1266 -12.64 44.32 34.39
CA VAL A 1266 -11.59 44.47 33.38
C VAL A 1266 -10.89 43.13 33.19
N LEU A 1267 -11.05 42.53 32.01
CA LEU A 1267 -10.29 41.34 31.64
C LEU A 1267 -8.81 41.69 31.57
N PRO A 1268 -7.90 40.82 32.04
CA PRO A 1268 -6.47 41.07 31.94
C PRO A 1268 -6.08 41.23 30.47
N THR A 1269 -5.79 42.47 30.06
CA THR A 1269 -5.22 42.76 28.74
C THR A 1269 -3.78 42.25 28.71
N SER A 1270 -3.35 41.72 27.57
CA SER A 1270 -2.10 40.98 27.36
C SER A 1270 -0.81 41.79 27.52
N THR A 1271 -0.81 42.88 28.29
CA THR A 1271 0.32 43.81 28.40
C THR A 1271 0.76 44.14 29.82
N ASP A 1272 0.07 43.73 30.88
CA ASP A 1272 0.47 44.10 32.25
C ASP A 1272 0.58 42.90 33.20
N GLN A 1273 1.81 42.37 33.32
CA GLN A 1273 2.57 42.09 34.55
C GLN A 1273 3.60 40.94 34.33
N PRO A 1274 4.79 41.04 34.97
CA PRO A 1274 6.06 40.49 34.49
C PRO A 1274 6.23 38.98 34.52
#